data_AF-A0A2Z6R860-F1
#
_entry.id   AF-A0A2Z6R860-F1
#
_cell.length_a   1.000
_cell.length_b   1.000
_cell.length_c   1.000
_cell.angle_alpha   90.00
_cell.angle_beta   90.00
_cell.angle_gamma   90.00
#
_symmetry.space_group_name_H-M   'P 1'
#
loop_
_entity.id
_entity.type
_entity.pdbx_description
1 polymer ?
#
loop_
_entity_poly.entity_id
_entity_poly.type
_entity_poly.pdbx_seq_one_letter_code
_entity_poly.pdbx_strand_id
1 'polypeptide(L)'
;MTPIIEWIEENVKKYIHYFEYERFSQIVKIGNGRFGIVYKANLVNTGLVALKVIVNEDSEQKLDVNDEFVKELNLLLKVNYHPNINRIIGITKGLRLMDSEYYALVLEYADGGNLRAYLEKKFTTLEWNDKIQMALDISNGLRFLHSEGIIHRDLHSKNILVNNRKLIIADFGLSKNLSEVTTNSMGNKNGMLEYIEPQRFKDDKYKKDKKSDIYSLGVLLWEISSGIPPFLGRSQNELAFHISYNNLREGPIEGTPPEYLNLYQECWDGEPKSRPDIEIVYEILSKLKQSLQPIVHNEANVRSIDKDNLNSDNDDLNISSGNQNSNLINENGDPKSRQDAFDPPHYGNSNDVKKLEEGRKEKIRNFLIVGCALSGKTTLSNVLCDTDTDDEFIRENEYTINEIKNLQKKNFEWNGTKYNVIEIRVESIMKKVFYDEIIDLMPEGISQVLFTVNESFTAAEEIKFELYKEIIIETGILEYVTIVRNKFSNFKNKDECERDKKYIFEENKIIAEIIKSCNGIIHVDNPPINIYDYDNRIIVNRYIRKKSRIILLNYLEEICRGKYHKLEKWDDLHSSIVSCAKLDNFAEVETNKTLNIPRNLFNNFFSKSKLKNQDWFNKKYSGKENINIAESNKLKLGGFLKIKDFEKVDIISLKNFELIKLEISGCSKLTQINLLELSKLKNLTVIKCSNLTTLNCSLTVLTSLDISGCDTLKNIDLSKLPKLLNLSVTECQKLTRLDCSKTELTDLKIINCTQINKIITTTENSAEKSIKTKSLYVKGYSNLTTLDCSETDFTSLEISDCSRVDLSKLSKITSLTVIDSPNLTKFDCSSKELISLKISNCSKLNKIDLSKLSKLENLSVINCSNIIKFDCSSEELTSLKISGCSKLGEINPKNLPNLESLSVVECSNLIKLDCSETELTNLEIINCTRINKIIALSHTTKNSAEKFTAEKFTAEKFTTTESLYVKGYSNLTTLDCSETDFTSSKIGDCSQIDLSKFSEITSLTVIDCLKLKEFDCSSEKLTNLRISGCYTLKEVDLPKLPNLTSLSVIDCLKLEKLNCSSIKTLTKLEVSDLIELDCSNTSIEELSINLCPNIKKLICSNNNKLINLDVSNCFKLEFLDCSLSKLTSLDLRNCPESIEIIKSPDLIITRTKEKIKNILIIGCTGSGKTTLANVLTGTEYFKESEYGVSKTERFHKKVFEWKGTKYCVIDTIGVGNTKLPIKKVTNRIAEGVYSIPEGICQVLLVIGENFTDEVNTLGLFGSDIFEYTTIVRTKFSNFK
;
A
#
# COMPACT_ATOMS: atom_id res chain seq x y z
N MET A 1 -11.53 -33.33 7.18
CA MET A 1 -10.10 -32.99 7.37
C MET A 1 -9.61 -33.65 8.66
N THR A 2 -8.30 -33.77 8.85
CA THR A 2 -7.68 -33.71 10.18
C THR A 2 -8.06 -32.35 10.80
N PRO A 3 -8.36 -32.22 12.11
CA PRO A 3 -8.48 -30.91 12.75
C PRO A 3 -7.24 -30.07 12.44
N ILE A 4 -7.43 -28.80 12.10
CA ILE A 4 -6.31 -27.97 11.61
C ILE A 4 -5.24 -27.74 12.69
N ILE A 5 -5.64 -27.83 13.96
CA ILE A 5 -4.75 -27.86 15.14
C ILE A 5 -3.79 -29.06 15.07
N GLU A 6 -4.28 -30.28 14.76
CA GLU A 6 -3.41 -31.45 14.58
C GLU A 6 -2.46 -31.26 13.38
N TRP A 7 -2.92 -30.69 12.26
CA TRP A 7 -2.02 -30.40 11.12
C TRP A 7 -0.93 -29.38 11.49
N ILE A 8 -1.28 -28.32 12.21
CA ILE A 8 -0.32 -27.31 12.69
C ILE A 8 0.66 -27.97 13.67
N GLU A 9 0.18 -28.70 14.68
CA GLU A 9 1.02 -29.34 15.69
C GLU A 9 1.95 -30.44 15.13
N GLU A 10 1.55 -31.15 14.07
CA GLU A 10 2.40 -32.11 13.35
C GLU A 10 3.50 -31.43 12.50
N ASN A 11 3.19 -30.31 11.83
CA ASN A 11 4.11 -29.68 10.88
C ASN A 11 5.02 -28.61 11.50
N VAL A 12 4.54 -27.89 12.52
CA VAL A 12 5.35 -26.98 13.36
C VAL A 12 6.58 -27.70 13.88
N LYS A 13 6.43 -28.91 14.42
CA LYS A 13 7.51 -29.70 15.02
C LYS A 13 8.60 -30.16 14.04
N LYS A 14 8.55 -29.80 12.75
CA LYS A 14 9.56 -30.19 11.75
C LYS A 14 10.09 -29.09 10.80
N TYR A 15 9.37 -28.01 10.52
CA TYR A 15 9.83 -27.00 9.54
C TYR A 15 9.52 -25.52 9.85
N ILE A 16 8.74 -25.22 10.89
CA ILE A 16 8.24 -23.87 11.15
C ILE A 16 8.54 -23.54 12.61
N HIS A 17 9.29 -22.46 12.87
CA HIS A 17 9.49 -22.03 14.25
C HIS A 17 8.16 -21.56 14.84
N TYR A 18 7.76 -22.16 15.97
CA TYR A 18 6.66 -21.67 16.78
C TYR A 18 7.20 -20.81 17.92
N PHE A 19 6.54 -19.69 18.17
CA PHE A 19 6.88 -18.76 19.22
C PHE A 19 5.70 -18.60 20.19
N GLU A 20 5.95 -18.89 21.46
CA GLU A 20 5.06 -18.62 22.59
C GLU A 20 4.68 -17.13 22.61
N TYR A 21 3.42 -16.83 22.92
CA TYR A 21 2.87 -15.47 22.81
C TYR A 21 3.55 -14.50 23.78
N GLU A 22 3.97 -15.02 24.94
CA GLU A 22 4.66 -14.34 26.02
C GLU A 22 6.04 -13.82 25.61
N ARG A 23 6.59 -14.31 24.49
CA ARG A 23 7.84 -13.82 23.90
C ARG A 23 7.66 -12.57 23.03
N PHE A 24 6.43 -12.10 22.81
CA PHE A 24 6.13 -10.88 22.07
C PHE A 24 5.76 -9.75 23.03
N SER A 25 6.31 -8.57 22.77
CA SER A 25 6.11 -7.35 23.56
C SER A 25 5.82 -6.16 22.65
N GLN A 26 5.27 -5.07 23.21
CA GLN A 26 4.96 -3.84 22.47
C GLN A 26 4.10 -4.10 21.21
N ILE A 27 3.04 -4.89 21.36
CA ILE A 27 2.17 -5.31 20.25
C ILE A 27 1.24 -4.15 19.86
N VAL A 28 1.40 -3.61 18.65
CA VAL A 28 0.66 -2.43 18.15
C VAL A 28 0.07 -2.74 16.78
N LYS A 29 -1.22 -2.47 16.55
CA LYS A 29 -1.86 -2.64 15.23
C LYS A 29 -1.28 -1.62 14.25
N ILE A 30 -0.75 -2.10 13.12
CA ILE A 30 -0.12 -1.28 12.06
C ILE A 30 -0.85 -1.35 10.71
N GLY A 31 -1.78 -2.30 10.54
CA GLY A 31 -2.55 -2.44 9.31
C GLY A 31 -3.86 -3.20 9.51
N ASN A 32 -4.82 -2.90 8.65
CA ASN A 32 -6.06 -3.65 8.46
C ASN A 32 -6.27 -3.83 6.96
N GLY A 33 -6.46 -5.06 6.50
CA GLY A 33 -6.75 -5.39 5.10
C GLY A 33 -7.77 -6.52 5.01
N ARG A 34 -8.34 -6.71 3.81
CA ARG A 34 -9.45 -7.66 3.58
C ARG A 34 -9.12 -9.13 3.94
N PHE A 35 -7.84 -9.47 4.07
CA PHE A 35 -7.36 -10.83 4.38
C PHE A 35 -6.58 -10.90 5.70
N GLY A 36 -6.64 -9.86 6.55
CA GLY A 36 -6.01 -9.91 7.86
C GLY A 36 -5.72 -8.58 8.54
N ILE A 37 -5.48 -8.68 9.85
CA ILE A 37 -4.96 -7.60 10.68
C ILE A 37 -3.45 -7.80 10.85
N VAL A 38 -2.66 -6.74 10.72
CA VAL A 38 -1.22 -6.78 10.94
C VAL A 38 -0.83 -5.98 12.17
N TYR A 39 -0.04 -6.60 13.06
CA TYR A 39 0.57 -5.96 14.22
C TYR A 39 2.09 -5.87 14.08
N LYS A 40 2.68 -4.81 14.61
CA LYS A 40 4.11 -4.76 14.96
C LYS A 40 4.28 -5.35 16.34
N ALA A 41 5.32 -6.14 16.56
CA ALA A 41 5.71 -6.62 17.88
C ALA A 41 7.24 -6.72 17.99
N ASN A 42 7.75 -6.74 19.22
CA ASN A 42 9.15 -7.02 19.53
C ASN A 42 9.27 -8.44 20.12
N LEU A 43 9.96 -9.33 19.41
CA LEU A 43 10.16 -10.74 19.76
C LEU A 43 11.50 -10.94 20.49
N VAL A 44 11.43 -11.53 21.68
CA VAL A 44 12.60 -11.80 22.54
C VAL A 44 13.68 -12.58 21.77
N ASN A 45 14.88 -11.99 21.72
CA ASN A 45 16.09 -12.46 21.01
C ASN A 45 15.97 -12.50 19.47
N THR A 46 15.03 -11.77 18.87
CA THR A 46 14.89 -11.65 17.41
C THR A 46 14.62 -10.21 16.94
N GLY A 47 14.02 -9.36 17.78
CA GLY A 47 13.76 -7.96 17.49
C GLY A 47 12.37 -7.72 16.88
N LEU A 48 12.24 -6.68 16.05
CA LEU A 48 10.95 -6.30 15.46
C LEU A 48 10.47 -7.30 14.42
N VAL A 49 9.20 -7.69 14.54
CA VAL A 49 8.50 -8.63 13.66
C VAL A 49 7.08 -8.13 13.36
N ALA A 50 6.54 -8.56 12.23
CA ALA A 50 5.15 -8.34 11.86
C ALA A 50 4.32 -9.59 12.16
N LEU A 51 3.18 -9.43 12.83
CA LEU A 51 2.25 -10.52 13.15
C LEU A 51 0.99 -10.33 12.27
N LYS A 52 0.87 -11.10 11.19
CA LYS A 52 -0.35 -11.13 10.35
C LYS A 52 -1.31 -12.17 10.91
N VAL A 53 -2.40 -11.73 11.50
CA VAL A 53 -3.55 -12.59 11.80
C VAL A 53 -4.44 -12.60 10.57
N ILE A 54 -4.64 -13.76 9.96
CA ILE A 54 -5.70 -13.89 8.94
C ILE A 54 -7.04 -13.87 9.66
N VAL A 55 -7.88 -12.93 9.25
CA VAL A 55 -9.31 -12.88 9.53
C VAL A 55 -10.02 -12.79 8.19
N ASN A 56 -11.07 -13.57 8.02
CA ASN A 56 -11.88 -13.59 6.83
C ASN A 56 -13.31 -13.20 7.24
N GLU A 57 -13.64 -11.93 7.01
CA GLU A 57 -14.93 -11.31 7.35
C GLU A 57 -16.09 -11.90 6.51
N ASP A 58 -15.78 -12.49 5.35
CA ASP A 58 -16.73 -13.23 4.48
C ASP A 58 -16.98 -14.69 4.99
N SER A 59 -16.36 -15.15 6.10
CA SER A 59 -16.40 -16.56 6.54
C SER A 59 -17.23 -16.85 7.80
N GLU A 60 -18.38 -17.50 7.62
CA GLU A 60 -19.27 -17.92 8.73
C GLU A 60 -18.81 -19.23 9.42
N GLN A 61 -17.59 -19.70 9.16
CA GLN A 61 -17.00 -20.90 9.79
C GLN A 61 -15.54 -20.67 10.21
N LYS A 62 -15.24 -20.89 11.50
CA LYS A 62 -13.86 -20.89 12.05
C LYS A 62 -12.90 -21.91 11.40
N LEU A 63 -13.39 -22.79 10.52
CA LEU A 63 -12.57 -23.72 9.75
C LEU A 63 -11.85 -23.05 8.57
N ASP A 64 -12.52 -22.19 7.79
CA ASP A 64 -11.96 -21.70 6.52
C ASP A 64 -10.86 -20.64 6.73
N VAL A 65 -10.97 -19.81 7.78
CA VAL A 65 -9.91 -18.89 8.24
C VAL A 65 -8.57 -19.62 8.43
N ASN A 66 -8.62 -20.81 9.04
CA ASN A 66 -7.44 -21.63 9.27
C ASN A 66 -6.96 -22.32 7.98
N ASP A 67 -7.89 -22.69 7.10
CA ASP A 67 -7.57 -23.30 5.82
C ASP A 67 -6.90 -22.26 4.88
N GLU A 68 -7.28 -20.98 4.94
CA GLU A 68 -6.59 -19.85 4.30
C GLU A 68 -5.25 -19.50 4.93
N PHE A 69 -5.14 -19.52 6.27
CA PHE A 69 -3.87 -19.44 6.98
C PHE A 69 -2.89 -20.52 6.50
N VAL A 70 -3.36 -21.77 6.36
CA VAL A 70 -2.56 -22.88 5.83
C VAL A 70 -2.25 -22.70 4.34
N LYS A 71 -3.14 -22.13 3.51
CA LYS A 71 -2.85 -21.81 2.10
C LYS A 71 -1.74 -20.75 1.99
N GLU A 72 -1.83 -19.62 2.70
CA GLU A 72 -0.81 -18.56 2.67
C GLU A 72 0.53 -19.05 3.24
N LEU A 73 0.51 -19.76 4.37
CA LEU A 73 1.67 -20.38 5.00
C LEU A 73 2.42 -21.32 4.05
N ASN A 74 1.71 -22.22 3.34
CA ASN A 74 2.34 -23.14 2.38
C ASN A 74 2.92 -22.42 1.15
N LEU A 75 2.31 -21.32 0.69
CA LEU A 75 2.88 -20.50 -0.37
C LEU A 75 4.15 -19.80 0.12
N LEU A 76 4.10 -19.10 1.25
CA LEU A 76 5.26 -18.43 1.85
C LEU A 76 6.44 -19.38 2.10
N LEU A 77 6.21 -20.56 2.68
CA LEU A 77 7.26 -21.55 2.95
C LEU A 77 7.96 -22.08 1.68
N LYS A 78 7.34 -21.94 0.50
CA LYS A 78 7.94 -22.30 -0.78
C LYS A 78 8.86 -21.19 -1.35
N VAL A 79 8.72 -19.94 -0.88
CA VAL A 79 9.37 -18.75 -1.48
C VAL A 79 10.17 -17.86 -0.51
N ASN A 80 10.09 -18.12 0.80
CA ASN A 80 10.64 -17.29 1.89
C ASN A 80 12.17 -17.11 1.92
N TYR A 81 12.91 -17.74 1.01
CA TYR A 81 14.35 -17.61 0.88
C TYR A 81 14.78 -16.60 -0.19
N HIS A 82 13.84 -16.03 -0.96
CA HIS A 82 14.16 -15.02 -1.98
C HIS A 82 14.14 -13.60 -1.38
N PRO A 83 15.21 -12.80 -1.51
CA PRO A 83 15.38 -11.55 -0.78
C PRO A 83 14.57 -10.36 -1.33
N ASN A 84 13.60 -10.62 -2.21
CA ASN A 84 12.60 -9.66 -2.70
C ASN A 84 11.15 -10.13 -2.39
N ILE A 85 11.00 -11.05 -1.43
CA ILE A 85 9.72 -11.56 -0.94
C ILE A 85 9.73 -11.46 0.58
N ASN A 86 8.59 -11.12 1.19
CA ASN A 86 8.49 -11.01 2.63
C ASN A 86 8.69 -12.39 3.30
N ARG A 87 9.68 -12.46 4.19
CA ARG A 87 10.11 -13.71 4.80
C ARG A 87 9.22 -14.08 5.97
N ILE A 88 8.71 -15.32 5.96
CA ILE A 88 8.17 -15.93 7.19
C ILE A 88 9.32 -16.39 8.10
N ILE A 89 9.27 -15.94 9.35
CA ILE A 89 10.17 -16.31 10.45
C ILE A 89 9.58 -17.52 11.20
N GLY A 90 8.26 -17.56 11.36
CA GLY A 90 7.55 -18.63 12.04
C GLY A 90 6.06 -18.36 12.19
N ILE A 91 5.44 -18.96 13.22
CA ILE A 91 4.05 -18.69 13.63
C ILE A 91 3.94 -18.52 15.15
N THR A 92 2.84 -17.93 15.61
CA THR A 92 2.45 -17.84 17.02
C THR A 92 0.95 -18.11 17.17
N LYS A 93 0.50 -18.46 18.38
CA LYS A 93 -0.91 -18.60 18.78
C LYS A 93 -1.06 -17.91 20.13
N GLY A 94 -2.13 -17.15 20.31
CA GLY A 94 -2.41 -16.44 21.57
C GLY A 94 -2.69 -14.95 21.41
N LEU A 95 -2.58 -14.38 20.20
CA LEU A 95 -3.21 -13.08 19.93
C LEU A 95 -4.72 -13.24 20.14
N ARG A 96 -5.22 -12.64 21.22
CA ARG A 96 -6.64 -12.56 21.55
C ARG A 96 -7.26 -11.41 20.78
N LEU A 97 -8.19 -11.74 19.89
CA LEU A 97 -9.04 -10.77 19.19
C LEU A 97 -10.48 -11.20 19.43
N MET A 98 -11.33 -10.30 19.93
CA MET A 98 -12.75 -10.56 20.21
C MET A 98 -12.97 -11.91 20.93
N ASP A 99 -12.27 -12.06 22.06
CA ASP A 99 -12.33 -13.20 22.98
C ASP A 99 -12.03 -14.59 22.37
N SER A 100 -11.38 -14.62 21.20
CA SER A 100 -10.85 -15.83 20.57
C SER A 100 -9.34 -15.75 20.36
N GLU A 101 -8.64 -16.87 20.57
CA GLU A 101 -7.23 -17.01 20.20
C GLU A 101 -7.09 -17.32 18.71
N TYR A 102 -6.28 -16.53 18.01
CA TYR A 102 -5.93 -16.77 16.62
C TYR A 102 -4.48 -17.24 16.47
N TYR A 103 -4.21 -17.95 15.36
CA TYR A 103 -2.85 -18.11 14.85
C TYR A 103 -2.44 -16.86 14.07
N ALA A 104 -1.16 -16.45 14.19
CA ALA A 104 -0.58 -15.38 13.40
C ALA A 104 0.70 -15.85 12.69
N LEU A 105 0.90 -15.40 11.46
CA LEU A 105 2.15 -15.54 10.73
C LEU A 105 3.15 -14.54 11.34
N VAL A 106 4.30 -15.03 11.80
CA VAL A 106 5.42 -14.19 12.25
C VAL A 106 6.29 -13.92 11.04
N LEU A 107 6.16 -12.72 10.50
CA LEU A 107 6.84 -12.23 9.29
C LEU A 107 7.94 -11.23 9.66
N GLU A 108 8.87 -11.02 8.73
CA GLU A 108 9.84 -9.95 8.82
C GLU A 108 9.14 -8.57 8.82
N TYR A 109 9.60 -7.66 9.70
CA TYR A 109 9.03 -6.33 9.81
C TYR A 109 9.71 -5.36 8.84
N ALA A 110 8.98 -4.95 7.81
CA ALA A 110 9.41 -3.92 6.86
C ALA A 110 9.35 -2.53 7.51
N ASP A 111 10.51 -1.91 7.74
CA ASP A 111 10.68 -0.66 8.49
C ASP A 111 10.16 0.59 7.73
N GLY A 112 10.26 0.60 6.40
CA GLY A 112 9.77 1.67 5.53
C GLY A 112 8.27 1.61 5.20
N GLY A 113 7.55 0.59 5.68
CA GLY A 113 6.11 0.42 5.44
C GLY A 113 5.79 -0.13 4.05
N ASN A 114 4.66 0.30 3.45
CA ASN A 114 4.29 -0.07 2.08
C ASN A 114 4.77 0.96 1.05
N LEU A 115 4.95 0.52 -0.20
CA LEU A 115 5.51 1.31 -1.29
C LEU A 115 4.71 2.60 -1.56
N ARG A 116 3.37 2.59 -1.49
CA ARG A 116 2.58 3.82 -1.72
C ARG A 116 2.89 4.89 -0.67
N ALA A 117 2.83 4.52 0.60
CA ALA A 117 3.15 5.42 1.71
C ALA A 117 4.64 5.81 1.75
N TYR A 118 5.52 4.99 1.17
CA TYR A 118 6.94 5.32 1.01
C TYR A 118 7.17 6.34 -0.13
N LEU A 119 6.57 6.11 -1.31
CA LEU A 119 6.59 7.07 -2.43
C LEU A 119 6.05 8.43 -1.99
N GLU A 120 4.86 8.47 -1.39
CA GLU A 120 4.25 9.70 -0.86
C GLU A 120 5.18 10.50 0.06
N LYS A 121 6.01 9.82 0.87
CA LYS A 121 6.93 10.43 1.85
C LYS A 121 8.36 10.67 1.34
N LYS A 122 8.76 10.05 0.23
CA LYS A 122 10.17 10.01 -0.24
C LYS A 122 10.37 10.28 -1.72
N PHE A 123 9.35 10.34 -2.56
CA PHE A 123 9.48 10.46 -4.01
C PHE A 123 10.30 11.67 -4.47
N THR A 124 10.19 12.82 -3.80
CA THR A 124 11.02 14.02 -4.04
C THR A 124 12.50 13.86 -3.66
N THR A 125 12.88 12.70 -3.11
CA THR A 125 14.24 12.26 -2.76
C THR A 125 14.61 10.92 -3.39
N LEU A 126 13.82 10.41 -4.34
CA LEU A 126 14.11 9.17 -5.10
C LEU A 126 14.54 9.54 -6.51
N GLU A 127 15.81 9.29 -6.82
CA GLU A 127 16.37 9.52 -8.15
C GLU A 127 15.99 8.38 -9.10
N TRP A 128 16.23 8.55 -10.41
CA TRP A 128 15.92 7.50 -11.39
C TRP A 128 16.67 6.20 -11.13
N ASN A 129 17.89 6.31 -10.61
CA ASN A 129 18.66 5.23 -10.04
C ASN A 129 17.88 4.44 -8.96
N ASP A 130 17.24 5.12 -8.00
CA ASP A 130 16.43 4.46 -6.95
C ASP A 130 15.14 3.88 -7.53
N LYS A 131 14.40 4.66 -8.33
CA LYS A 131 13.16 4.22 -9.00
C LYS A 131 13.36 2.92 -9.79
N ILE A 132 14.51 2.77 -10.46
CA ILE A 132 14.83 1.57 -11.22
C ILE A 132 15.40 0.44 -10.35
N GLN A 133 16.00 0.72 -9.17
CA GLN A 133 16.24 -0.33 -8.16
C GLN A 133 14.91 -0.89 -7.63
N MET A 134 13.97 0.00 -7.35
CA MET A 134 12.64 -0.34 -6.85
C MET A 134 11.86 -1.17 -7.87
N ALA A 135 11.89 -0.77 -9.15
CA ALA A 135 11.36 -1.56 -10.26
C ALA A 135 12.02 -2.96 -10.34
N LEU A 136 13.36 -3.03 -10.33
CA LEU A 136 14.10 -4.29 -10.36
C LEU A 136 13.79 -5.21 -9.18
N ASP A 137 13.66 -4.66 -7.98
CA ASP A 137 13.37 -5.42 -6.79
C ASP A 137 12.02 -6.15 -6.90
N ILE A 138 10.97 -5.43 -7.34
CA ILE A 138 9.65 -6.01 -7.60
C ILE A 138 9.74 -7.04 -8.73
N SER A 139 10.37 -6.70 -9.85
CA SER A 139 10.49 -7.60 -11.01
C SER A 139 11.27 -8.88 -10.68
N ASN A 140 12.31 -8.80 -9.86
CA ASN A 140 13.08 -9.95 -9.41
C ASN A 140 12.24 -10.85 -8.47
N GLY A 141 11.49 -10.25 -7.55
CA GLY A 141 10.53 -10.98 -6.70
C GLY A 141 9.47 -11.70 -7.53
N LEU A 142 8.86 -10.99 -8.48
CA LEU A 142 7.79 -11.53 -9.33
C LEU A 142 8.32 -12.61 -10.29
N ARG A 143 9.52 -12.42 -10.84
CA ARG A 143 10.21 -13.44 -11.64
C ARG A 143 10.30 -14.76 -10.90
N PHE A 144 10.78 -14.73 -9.66
CA PHE A 144 10.96 -15.93 -8.87
C PHE A 144 9.62 -16.58 -8.47
N LEU A 145 8.56 -15.80 -8.21
CA LEU A 145 7.21 -16.36 -8.08
C LEU A 145 6.78 -17.09 -9.36
N HIS A 146 7.00 -16.46 -10.52
CA HIS A 146 6.63 -17.02 -11.82
C HIS A 146 7.45 -18.27 -12.18
N SER A 147 8.74 -18.35 -11.83
CA SER A 147 9.54 -19.57 -12.04
C SER A 147 9.04 -20.73 -11.17
N GLU A 148 8.65 -20.44 -9.92
CA GLU A 148 7.96 -21.40 -9.03
C GLU A 148 6.52 -21.72 -9.47
N GLY A 149 6.02 -21.12 -10.56
CA GLY A 149 4.66 -21.35 -11.07
C GLY A 149 3.56 -20.74 -10.18
N ILE A 150 3.90 -19.80 -9.32
CA ILE A 150 2.97 -19.00 -8.51
C ILE A 150 2.63 -17.72 -9.28
N ILE A 151 1.38 -17.26 -9.17
CA ILE A 151 0.93 -15.94 -9.62
C ILE A 151 0.34 -15.17 -8.44
N HIS A 152 0.57 -13.85 -8.41
CA HIS A 152 0.23 -13.00 -7.26
C HIS A 152 -1.24 -12.58 -7.27
N ARG A 153 -1.75 -12.21 -8.45
CA ARG A 153 -3.14 -11.80 -8.75
C ARG A 153 -3.65 -10.52 -8.08
N ASP A 154 -2.97 -10.03 -7.06
CA ASP A 154 -3.24 -8.76 -6.38
C ASP A 154 -1.92 -8.01 -6.07
N LEU A 155 -1.16 -7.72 -7.14
CA LEU A 155 0.14 -7.06 -7.06
C LEU A 155 -0.05 -5.54 -7.17
N HIS A 156 0.09 -4.82 -6.06
CA HIS A 156 -0.10 -3.36 -6.02
C HIS A 156 0.75 -2.73 -4.92
N SER A 157 0.93 -1.41 -4.93
CA SER A 157 1.89 -0.70 -4.03
C SER A 157 1.57 -0.75 -2.53
N LYS A 158 0.36 -1.15 -2.13
CA LYS A 158 0.08 -1.48 -0.72
C LYS A 158 0.57 -2.87 -0.30
N ASN A 159 0.83 -3.77 -1.25
CA ASN A 159 1.32 -5.15 -1.06
C ASN A 159 2.83 -5.28 -1.37
N ILE A 160 3.44 -4.25 -1.95
CA ILE A 160 4.91 -4.10 -1.96
C ILE A 160 5.31 -3.39 -0.67
N LEU A 161 6.25 -3.96 0.08
CA LEU A 161 6.80 -3.37 1.30
C LEU A 161 8.23 -2.87 1.09
N VAL A 162 8.65 -1.91 1.92
CA VAL A 162 10.00 -1.34 1.91
C VAL A 162 10.73 -1.75 3.19
N ASN A 163 11.81 -2.50 3.06
CA ASN A 163 12.61 -3.01 4.17
C ASN A 163 14.09 -2.66 3.91
N ASN A 164 14.70 -1.83 4.77
CA ASN A 164 16.08 -1.36 4.62
C ASN A 164 16.36 -0.76 3.21
N ARG A 165 15.44 0.08 2.72
CA ARG A 165 15.36 0.65 1.34
C ARG A 165 15.13 -0.34 0.19
N LYS A 166 15.08 -1.66 0.46
CA LYS A 166 14.83 -2.69 -0.54
C LYS A 166 13.33 -2.97 -0.68
N LEU A 167 12.82 -3.24 -1.89
CA LEU A 167 11.43 -3.64 -2.08
C LEU A 167 11.23 -5.16 -2.00
N ILE A 168 10.18 -5.57 -1.28
CA ILE A 168 9.77 -6.96 -1.08
C ILE A 168 8.28 -7.14 -1.38
N ILE A 169 7.92 -8.23 -2.07
CA ILE A 169 6.52 -8.61 -2.34
C ILE A 169 5.91 -9.26 -1.08
N ALA A 170 4.71 -8.85 -0.70
CA ALA A 170 3.97 -9.33 0.47
C ALA A 170 2.47 -9.52 0.18
N ASP A 171 1.77 -10.08 1.18
CA ASP A 171 0.38 -10.56 1.14
C ASP A 171 0.08 -11.63 0.07
N PHE A 172 0.22 -12.88 0.49
CA PHE A 172 -0.01 -14.04 -0.37
C PHE A 172 -1.45 -14.56 -0.26
N GLY A 173 -2.36 -13.86 0.42
CA GLY A 173 -3.75 -14.29 0.64
C GLY A 173 -4.54 -14.52 -0.66
N LEU A 174 -4.24 -13.76 -1.72
CA LEU A 174 -4.82 -13.96 -3.06
C LEU A 174 -3.89 -14.68 -4.05
N SER A 175 -2.66 -15.02 -3.67
CA SER A 175 -1.73 -15.77 -4.54
C SER A 175 -2.20 -17.20 -4.81
N LYS A 176 -1.69 -17.84 -5.88
CA LYS A 176 -1.92 -19.28 -6.14
C LYS A 176 -0.90 -19.91 -7.08
N ASN A 177 -0.74 -21.24 -7.03
CA ASN A 177 -0.11 -21.98 -8.12
C ASN A 177 -0.98 -21.90 -9.39
N LEU A 178 -0.36 -21.64 -10.55
CA LEU A 178 -1.01 -21.45 -11.84
C LEU A 178 -1.89 -22.65 -12.27
N SER A 179 -1.48 -23.87 -11.92
CA SER A 179 -2.21 -25.12 -12.16
C SER A 179 -3.53 -25.23 -11.39
N GLU A 180 -3.74 -24.43 -10.36
CA GLU A 180 -4.92 -24.45 -9.50
C GLU A 180 -5.91 -23.30 -9.80
N VAL A 181 -5.67 -22.52 -10.84
CA VAL A 181 -6.44 -21.32 -11.16
C VAL A 181 -7.80 -21.67 -11.78
N THR A 182 -8.86 -21.27 -11.09
CA THR A 182 -10.25 -21.36 -11.53
C THR A 182 -10.86 -19.96 -11.63
N THR A 183 -11.75 -19.79 -12.61
CA THR A 183 -12.50 -18.55 -12.88
C THR A 183 -13.22 -18.01 -11.66
N ASN A 184 -13.77 -18.93 -10.86
CA ASN A 184 -14.60 -18.62 -9.69
C ASN A 184 -13.78 -18.36 -8.41
N SER A 185 -12.45 -18.44 -8.45
CA SER A 185 -11.61 -18.28 -7.24
C SER A 185 -11.51 -16.82 -6.78
N MET A 186 -11.38 -16.60 -5.47
CA MET A 186 -11.42 -15.29 -4.81
C MET A 186 -10.48 -14.26 -5.47
N GLY A 187 -9.19 -14.60 -5.66
CA GLY A 187 -8.21 -13.72 -6.32
C GLY A 187 -8.42 -13.51 -7.82
N ASN A 188 -9.35 -14.22 -8.46
CA ASN A 188 -9.79 -13.96 -9.83
C ASN A 188 -10.94 -12.94 -9.90
N LYS A 189 -11.67 -12.73 -8.79
CA LYS A 189 -12.74 -11.71 -8.67
C LYS A 189 -12.27 -10.44 -7.95
N ASN A 190 -11.37 -10.58 -6.98
CA ASN A 190 -10.89 -9.48 -6.14
C ASN A 190 -9.56 -8.89 -6.62
N GLY A 191 -9.24 -7.72 -6.07
CA GLY A 191 -7.97 -7.01 -6.17
C GLY A 191 -8.19 -5.49 -6.29
N MET A 192 -7.12 -4.70 -6.27
CA MET A 192 -7.22 -3.25 -6.49
C MET A 192 -7.48 -2.94 -7.98
N LEU A 193 -8.60 -2.26 -8.30
CA LEU A 193 -9.16 -2.11 -9.65
C LEU A 193 -8.15 -1.54 -10.65
N GLU A 194 -7.36 -0.59 -10.21
CA GLU A 194 -6.31 0.11 -10.96
C GLU A 194 -5.22 -0.85 -11.51
N TYR A 195 -5.03 -2.02 -10.89
CA TYR A 195 -4.02 -3.02 -11.25
C TYR A 195 -4.63 -4.30 -11.84
N ILE A 196 -5.97 -4.37 -11.96
CA ILE A 196 -6.66 -5.50 -12.59
C ILE A 196 -6.68 -5.29 -14.11
N GLU A 197 -6.33 -6.33 -14.84
CA GLU A 197 -6.14 -6.21 -16.28
C GLU A 197 -7.44 -6.06 -17.11
N PRO A 198 -7.41 -5.35 -18.25
CA PRO A 198 -8.55 -5.10 -19.13
C PRO A 198 -9.37 -6.34 -19.48
N GLN A 199 -8.72 -7.48 -19.74
CA GLN A 199 -9.41 -8.68 -20.21
C GLN A 199 -10.26 -9.34 -19.11
N ARG A 200 -9.91 -9.14 -17.83
CA ARG A 200 -10.76 -9.61 -16.72
C ARG A 200 -12.11 -8.90 -16.72
N PHE A 201 -12.17 -7.60 -16.98
CA PHE A 201 -13.44 -6.87 -17.03
C PHE A 201 -14.28 -7.17 -18.29
N LYS A 202 -13.67 -7.74 -19.35
CA LYS A 202 -14.35 -8.13 -20.59
C LYS A 202 -14.99 -9.53 -20.55
N ASP A 203 -14.46 -10.44 -19.74
CA ASP A 203 -14.93 -11.82 -19.63
C ASP A 203 -14.78 -12.35 -18.20
N ASP A 204 -15.91 -12.66 -17.54
CA ASP A 204 -15.93 -13.30 -16.21
C ASP A 204 -15.36 -14.73 -16.20
N LYS A 205 -15.18 -15.35 -17.37
CA LYS A 205 -14.50 -16.64 -17.52
C LYS A 205 -13.01 -16.49 -17.84
N TYR A 206 -12.49 -15.26 -17.94
CA TYR A 206 -11.07 -15.02 -18.04
C TYR A 206 -10.38 -15.44 -16.72
N LYS A 207 -9.25 -16.12 -16.86
CA LYS A 207 -8.40 -16.53 -15.73
C LYS A 207 -7.19 -15.63 -15.68
N LYS A 208 -7.00 -14.93 -14.55
CA LYS A 208 -5.73 -14.25 -14.28
C LYS A 208 -4.59 -15.25 -14.34
N ASP A 209 -3.53 -14.94 -15.07
CA ASP A 209 -2.32 -15.74 -15.20
C ASP A 209 -1.06 -14.89 -14.97
N LYS A 210 0.11 -15.32 -15.49
CA LYS A 210 1.35 -14.55 -15.37
C LYS A 210 1.24 -13.17 -16.04
N LYS A 211 0.57 -13.06 -17.19
CA LYS A 211 0.40 -11.79 -17.93
C LYS A 211 -0.51 -10.80 -17.18
N SER A 212 -1.34 -11.28 -16.25
CA SER A 212 -2.08 -10.42 -15.32
C SER A 212 -1.14 -9.73 -14.35
N ASP A 213 -0.19 -10.46 -13.74
CA ASP A 213 0.81 -9.86 -12.86
C ASP A 213 1.75 -8.90 -13.63
N ILE A 214 2.01 -9.14 -14.93
CA ILE A 214 2.75 -8.19 -15.79
C ILE A 214 1.96 -6.89 -15.99
N TYR A 215 0.64 -6.95 -16.19
CA TYR A 215 -0.20 -5.75 -16.26
C TYR A 215 -0.12 -4.96 -14.94
N SER A 216 -0.29 -5.64 -13.81
CA SER A 216 -0.17 -5.03 -12.49
C SER A 216 1.23 -4.45 -12.23
N LEU A 217 2.28 -5.10 -12.74
CA LEU A 217 3.65 -4.56 -12.72
C LEU A 217 3.79 -3.30 -13.59
N GLY A 218 3.19 -3.24 -14.79
CA GLY A 218 3.18 -2.02 -15.61
C GLY A 218 2.59 -0.81 -14.87
N VAL A 219 1.48 -1.01 -14.16
CA VAL A 219 0.86 0.04 -13.33
C VAL A 219 1.76 0.42 -12.13
N LEU A 220 2.45 -0.55 -11.52
CA LEU A 220 3.47 -0.30 -10.48
C LEU A 220 4.68 0.49 -10.99
N LEU A 221 5.18 0.19 -12.19
CA LEU A 221 6.27 0.93 -12.82
C LEU A 221 5.84 2.39 -13.09
N TRP A 222 4.61 2.60 -13.57
CA TRP A 222 4.07 3.95 -13.72
C TRP A 222 3.98 4.68 -12.37
N GLU A 223 3.47 4.05 -11.31
CA GLU A 223 3.36 4.64 -9.96
C GLU A 223 4.74 4.97 -9.36
N ILE A 224 5.78 4.19 -9.70
CA ILE A 224 7.18 4.48 -9.34
C ILE A 224 7.76 5.63 -10.18
N SER A 225 7.36 5.79 -11.44
CA SER A 225 7.77 6.96 -12.24
C SER A 225 7.11 8.25 -11.77
N SER A 226 5.80 8.22 -11.49
CA SER A 226 4.94 9.36 -11.14
C SER A 226 4.99 9.76 -9.67
N GLY A 227 5.16 8.80 -8.75
CA GLY A 227 4.99 9.02 -7.30
C GLY A 227 3.53 9.22 -6.88
N ILE A 228 2.58 9.06 -7.81
CA ILE A 228 1.17 9.38 -7.68
C ILE A 228 0.37 8.08 -7.79
N PRO A 229 -0.67 7.85 -6.96
CA PRO A 229 -1.55 6.69 -7.13
C PRO A 229 -2.18 6.63 -8.54
N PRO A 230 -2.25 5.47 -9.20
CA PRO A 230 -2.85 5.35 -10.53
C PRO A 230 -4.32 5.76 -10.53
N PHE A 231 -4.74 6.40 -11.63
CA PHE A 231 -6.09 6.90 -11.89
C PHE A 231 -6.61 7.89 -10.84
N LEU A 232 -5.71 8.66 -10.21
CA LEU A 232 -6.06 9.64 -9.17
C LEU A 232 -7.11 10.65 -9.68
N GLY A 233 -8.25 10.73 -8.99
CA GLY A 233 -9.37 11.61 -9.35
C GLY A 233 -10.34 11.02 -10.38
N ARG A 234 -10.19 9.75 -10.79
CA ARG A 234 -11.20 9.04 -11.59
C ARG A 234 -12.27 8.38 -10.72
N SER A 235 -13.49 8.27 -11.26
CA SER A 235 -14.59 7.52 -10.66
C SER A 235 -14.30 6.01 -10.68
N GLN A 236 -14.13 5.38 -9.51
CA GLN A 236 -13.88 3.94 -9.40
C GLN A 236 -14.98 3.09 -10.04
N ASN A 237 -16.23 3.58 -10.00
CA ASN A 237 -17.40 2.89 -10.57
C ASN A 237 -17.34 2.77 -12.10
N GLU A 238 -16.66 3.71 -12.77
CA GLU A 238 -16.52 3.75 -14.24
C GLU A 238 -15.12 3.30 -14.70
N LEU A 239 -14.14 3.28 -13.78
CA LEU A 239 -12.74 2.98 -14.10
C LEU A 239 -12.55 1.60 -14.72
N ALA A 240 -13.22 0.58 -14.20
CA ALA A 240 -13.19 -0.78 -14.76
C ALA A 240 -13.69 -0.82 -16.22
N PHE A 241 -14.75 -0.07 -16.54
CA PHE A 241 -15.28 0.07 -17.90
C PHE A 241 -14.32 0.85 -18.81
N HIS A 242 -13.73 1.94 -18.33
CA HIS A 242 -12.80 2.73 -19.13
C HIS A 242 -11.46 2.01 -19.40
N ILE A 243 -10.88 1.32 -18.40
CA ILE A 243 -9.66 0.51 -18.56
C ILE A 243 -9.86 -0.57 -19.64
N SER A 244 -11.06 -1.16 -19.69
CA SER A 244 -11.36 -2.29 -20.56
C SER A 244 -11.85 -1.91 -21.96
N TYR A 245 -12.90 -1.10 -22.07
CA TYR A 245 -13.54 -0.78 -23.35
C TYR A 245 -12.96 0.47 -24.02
N ASN A 246 -12.54 1.48 -23.25
CA ASN A 246 -11.92 2.69 -23.79
C ASN A 246 -10.38 2.61 -23.82
N ASN A 247 -9.80 1.47 -23.40
CA ASN A 247 -8.36 1.25 -23.20
C ASN A 247 -7.67 2.36 -22.39
N LEU A 248 -8.36 2.92 -21.38
CA LEU A 248 -7.81 3.99 -20.54
C LEU A 248 -6.53 3.52 -19.86
N ARG A 249 -5.48 4.35 -19.97
CA ARG A 249 -4.19 4.23 -19.29
C ARG A 249 -3.80 5.60 -18.76
N GLU A 250 -2.82 5.63 -17.88
CA GLU A 250 -2.26 6.88 -17.40
C GLU A 250 -1.32 7.52 -18.42
N GLY A 251 -1.16 8.84 -18.31
CA GLY A 251 -0.30 9.62 -19.21
C GLY A 251 1.20 9.33 -19.02
N PRO A 252 2.03 9.61 -20.03
CA PRO A 252 3.48 9.62 -19.87
C PRO A 252 3.88 10.66 -18.81
N ILE A 253 4.83 10.32 -17.95
CA ILE A 253 5.34 11.19 -16.90
C ILE A 253 6.58 11.93 -17.41
N GLU A 254 6.55 13.25 -17.33
CA GLU A 254 7.66 14.13 -17.71
C GLU A 254 8.95 13.77 -16.96
N GLY A 255 10.08 13.79 -17.66
CA GLY A 255 11.37 13.36 -17.11
C GLY A 255 11.52 11.84 -16.92
N THR A 256 10.67 11.00 -17.50
CA THR A 256 10.84 9.52 -17.49
C THR A 256 11.78 9.05 -18.61
N PRO A 257 12.79 8.19 -18.32
CA PRO A 257 13.63 7.56 -19.34
C PRO A 257 12.81 6.85 -20.44
N PRO A 258 13.08 7.06 -21.74
CA PRO A 258 12.27 6.52 -22.83
C PRO A 258 12.05 5.01 -22.79
N GLU A 259 13.05 4.20 -22.45
CA GLU A 259 12.88 2.74 -22.37
C GLU A 259 12.09 2.32 -21.13
N TYR A 260 12.11 3.09 -20.05
CA TYR A 260 11.26 2.84 -18.88
C TYR A 260 9.79 3.18 -19.18
N LEU A 261 9.56 4.28 -19.89
CA LEU A 261 8.25 4.66 -20.42
C LEU A 261 7.69 3.58 -21.34
N ASN A 262 8.46 3.18 -22.36
CA ASN A 262 8.07 2.13 -23.30
C ASN A 262 7.80 0.81 -22.56
N LEU A 263 8.67 0.42 -21.62
CA LEU A 263 8.52 -0.82 -20.87
C LEU A 263 7.21 -0.88 -20.09
N TYR A 264 6.83 0.16 -19.34
CA TYR A 264 5.57 0.10 -18.60
C TYR A 264 4.35 0.14 -19.53
N GLN A 265 4.47 0.80 -20.68
CA GLN A 265 3.44 0.80 -21.71
C GLN A 265 3.26 -0.58 -22.37
N GLU A 266 4.33 -1.31 -22.64
CA GLU A 266 4.29 -2.71 -23.08
C GLU A 266 3.71 -3.63 -21.98
N CYS A 267 4.11 -3.42 -20.72
CA CYS A 267 3.63 -4.23 -19.59
C CYS A 267 2.12 -4.12 -19.38
N TRP A 268 1.52 -2.93 -19.55
CA TRP A 268 0.08 -2.72 -19.35
C TRP A 268 -0.78 -2.84 -20.62
N ASP A 269 -0.30 -3.51 -21.68
CA ASP A 269 -1.04 -3.59 -22.95
C ASP A 269 -2.45 -4.21 -22.80
N GLY A 270 -3.36 -3.78 -23.67
CA GLY A 270 -4.75 -4.25 -23.71
C GLY A 270 -4.89 -5.74 -24.02
N GLU A 271 -4.00 -6.32 -24.83
CA GLU A 271 -3.96 -7.73 -25.19
C GLU A 271 -2.91 -8.48 -24.35
N PRO A 272 -3.28 -9.52 -23.58
CA PRO A 272 -2.34 -10.23 -22.70
C PRO A 272 -1.13 -10.84 -23.42
N LYS A 273 -1.27 -11.18 -24.71
CA LYS A 273 -0.18 -11.76 -25.52
C LYS A 273 0.87 -10.74 -25.97
N SER A 274 0.53 -9.45 -26.06
CA SER A 274 1.48 -8.39 -26.45
C SER A 274 2.47 -8.08 -25.33
N ARG A 275 2.04 -8.25 -24.08
CA ARG A 275 2.84 -7.93 -22.89
C ARG A 275 4.10 -8.79 -22.83
N PRO A 276 5.27 -8.25 -22.43
CA PRO A 276 6.49 -9.03 -22.24
C PRO A 276 6.33 -10.16 -21.21
N ASP A 277 7.26 -11.11 -21.20
CA ASP A 277 7.44 -12.02 -20.05
C ASP A 277 8.33 -11.37 -18.99
N ILE A 278 8.20 -11.79 -17.73
CA ILE A 278 8.90 -11.19 -16.59
C ILE A 278 10.44 -11.19 -16.73
N GLU A 279 11.01 -12.14 -17.46
CA GLU A 279 12.44 -12.14 -17.81
C GLU A 279 12.81 -10.94 -18.68
N ILE A 280 11.99 -10.62 -19.70
CA ILE A 280 12.23 -9.48 -20.61
C ILE A 280 12.11 -8.17 -19.84
N VAL A 281 11.11 -8.05 -18.95
CA VAL A 281 10.94 -6.90 -18.06
C VAL A 281 12.16 -6.72 -17.15
N TYR A 282 12.64 -7.82 -16.54
CA TYR A 282 13.82 -7.81 -15.70
C TYR A 282 15.10 -7.49 -16.49
N GLU A 283 15.27 -8.01 -17.71
CA GLU A 283 16.41 -7.71 -18.59
C GLU A 283 16.45 -6.23 -18.98
N ILE A 284 15.31 -5.62 -19.35
CA ILE A 284 15.23 -4.19 -19.73
C ILE A 284 15.52 -3.31 -18.52
N LEU A 285 14.90 -3.57 -17.37
CA LEU A 285 15.19 -2.85 -16.12
C LEU A 285 16.65 -3.05 -15.66
N SER A 286 17.25 -4.21 -15.92
CA SER A 286 18.65 -4.46 -15.60
C SER A 286 19.58 -3.59 -16.44
N LYS A 287 19.30 -3.43 -17.75
CA LYS A 287 20.05 -2.54 -18.64
C LYS A 287 19.91 -1.07 -18.21
N LEU A 288 18.67 -0.61 -17.99
CA LEU A 288 18.37 0.72 -17.45
C LEU A 288 19.05 1.00 -16.10
N LYS A 289 19.22 -0.01 -15.25
CA LYS A 289 19.94 0.13 -13.97
C LYS A 289 21.45 0.29 -14.15
N GLN A 290 22.02 -0.24 -15.24
CA GLN A 290 23.45 -0.17 -15.52
C GLN A 290 23.83 1.20 -16.09
N SER A 291 23.01 1.77 -17.00
CA SER A 291 23.24 3.11 -17.56
C SER A 291 23.08 4.25 -16.55
N LEU A 292 22.20 4.10 -15.54
CA LEU A 292 21.82 5.19 -14.61
C LEU A 292 22.55 5.22 -13.26
N GLN A 293 23.46 4.29 -12.98
CA GLN A 293 23.98 4.14 -11.62
C GLN A 293 25.19 5.07 -11.36
N PRO A 294 25.27 5.75 -10.19
CA PRO A 294 26.50 6.32 -9.59
C PRO A 294 27.03 5.45 -8.42
N ILE A 295 28.33 5.49 -8.00
CA ILE A 295 28.81 4.63 -6.87
C ILE A 295 29.48 5.33 -5.67
N VAL A 296 28.99 4.98 -4.47
CA VAL A 296 29.31 5.49 -3.12
C VAL A 296 29.86 4.37 -2.17
N HIS A 297 30.41 4.67 -0.98
CA HIS A 297 31.24 3.73 -0.18
C HIS A 297 31.44 4.14 1.32
N ASN A 298 30.57 3.65 2.23
CA ASN A 298 30.48 4.03 3.65
C ASN A 298 31.81 4.17 4.46
N GLU A 299 31.77 5.04 5.49
CA GLU A 299 32.16 4.66 6.87
C GLU A 299 31.46 5.52 7.96
N ALA A 300 31.60 5.22 9.26
CA ALA A 300 30.64 5.65 10.30
C ALA A 300 31.22 5.93 11.72
N ASN A 301 30.33 6.42 12.60
CA ASN A 301 30.44 6.69 14.06
C ASN A 301 30.92 8.08 14.52
N VAL A 302 30.16 8.71 15.43
CA VAL A 302 30.51 8.94 16.86
C VAL A 302 29.26 9.49 17.61
N ARG A 303 29.29 9.54 18.95
CA ARG A 303 28.18 9.87 19.87
C ARG A 303 28.57 11.08 20.78
N SER A 304 27.79 11.67 21.68
CA SER A 304 26.46 11.42 22.32
C SER A 304 26.05 12.70 23.09
N ILE A 305 25.03 12.62 23.99
CA ILE A 305 24.70 13.56 25.10
C ILE A 305 23.75 14.70 24.63
N ASP A 306 22.49 14.82 25.09
CA ASP A 306 21.95 15.19 26.43
C ASP A 306 22.26 16.67 26.81
N LYS A 307 21.43 17.47 27.50
CA LYS A 307 20.06 17.31 28.08
C LYS A 307 19.50 18.69 28.49
N ASP A 308 18.22 18.74 28.90
CA ASP A 308 17.64 19.64 29.94
C ASP A 308 17.61 21.19 29.70
N ASN A 309 16.68 22.01 30.26
CA ASN A 309 15.38 21.75 30.91
C ASN A 309 14.49 23.02 31.01
N LEU A 310 13.17 22.81 31.00
CA LEU A 310 12.10 23.44 31.83
C LEU A 310 11.82 24.98 31.86
N ASN A 311 10.52 25.29 31.65
CA ASN A 311 9.63 26.13 32.51
C ASN A 311 9.75 27.67 32.54
N SER A 312 8.68 28.44 32.85
CA SER A 312 7.22 28.17 32.98
C SER A 312 6.40 29.50 33.09
N ASP A 313 5.06 29.39 33.22
CA ASP A 313 4.15 30.33 33.94
C ASP A 313 3.86 31.74 33.34
N ASN A 314 2.67 32.37 33.48
CA ASN A 314 1.27 31.91 33.68
C ASN A 314 0.29 33.13 33.54
N ASP A 315 -1.03 32.89 33.44
CA ASP A 315 -2.17 33.76 33.89
C ASP A 315 -2.35 35.19 33.27
N ASP A 316 -3.52 35.87 33.21
CA ASP A 316 -4.92 35.52 33.48
C ASP A 316 -5.92 36.56 32.85
N LEU A 317 -7.11 36.12 32.38
CA LEU A 317 -8.48 36.72 32.57
C LEU A 317 -8.78 38.24 32.19
N ASN A 318 -10.02 38.76 31.97
CA ASN A 318 -11.40 38.22 31.99
C ASN A 318 -12.54 39.09 31.31
N ILE A 319 -13.78 38.56 31.36
CA ILE A 319 -15.11 39.19 31.65
C ILE A 319 -15.85 40.15 30.66
N SER A 320 -17.07 39.70 30.28
CA SER A 320 -18.40 40.38 30.07
C SER A 320 -18.54 41.64 29.16
N SER A 321 -19.74 42.16 28.79
CA SER A 321 -21.20 41.81 28.93
C SER A 321 -22.00 42.68 27.91
N GLY A 322 -23.25 42.44 27.47
CA GLY A 322 -24.30 41.43 27.74
C GLY A 322 -25.73 42.02 27.58
N ASN A 323 -26.80 41.18 27.47
CA ASN A 323 -28.25 41.52 27.58
C ASN A 323 -28.90 42.44 26.48
N GLN A 324 -30.22 42.47 26.18
CA GLN A 324 -31.40 41.62 26.53
C GLN A 324 -32.65 41.89 25.62
N ASN A 325 -33.59 40.91 25.56
CA ASN A 325 -35.04 41.01 25.23
C ASN A 325 -35.44 41.56 23.81
N SER A 326 -36.67 41.49 23.27
CA SER A 326 -38.05 41.11 23.70
C SER A 326 -38.80 40.45 22.50
N ASN A 327 -39.68 39.43 22.60
CA ASN A 327 -41.14 39.47 22.92
C ASN A 327 -41.97 40.38 21.95
N LEU A 328 -43.13 40.03 21.31
CA LEU A 328 -44.24 39.06 21.58
C LEU A 328 -45.20 38.82 20.35
N ILE A 329 -46.01 37.73 20.41
CA ILE A 329 -47.45 37.57 19.98
C ILE A 329 -47.88 37.47 18.48
N ASN A 330 -48.58 36.35 18.15
CA ASN A 330 -49.86 36.06 17.45
C ASN A 330 -50.45 37.01 16.35
N GLU A 331 -51.33 36.62 15.39
CA GLU A 331 -52.12 35.39 15.12
C GLU A 331 -52.70 35.33 13.66
N ASN A 332 -53.16 34.14 13.22
CA ASN A 332 -54.27 33.82 12.28
C ASN A 332 -54.52 34.60 10.95
N GLY A 333 -54.68 33.89 9.80
CA GLY A 333 -55.12 34.52 8.53
C GLY A 333 -55.22 33.70 7.22
N ASP A 334 -55.87 32.53 7.19
CA ASP A 334 -56.29 31.81 5.95
C ASP A 334 -57.72 32.31 5.50
N PRO A 335 -58.41 31.93 4.38
CA PRO A 335 -58.15 30.87 3.38
C PRO A 335 -58.56 31.14 1.88
N LYS A 336 -58.55 30.07 1.05
CA LYS A 336 -59.23 29.84 -0.28
C LYS A 336 -58.44 30.23 -1.56
N SER A 337 -58.53 29.55 -2.72
CA SER A 337 -59.11 28.24 -3.17
C SER A 337 -58.59 27.97 -4.62
N ARG A 338 -58.72 26.85 -5.35
CA ARG A 338 -59.66 25.69 -5.47
C ARG A 338 -58.85 24.36 -5.59
N GLN A 339 -59.33 23.11 -5.80
CA GLN A 339 -60.43 22.46 -6.56
C GLN A 339 -60.28 22.55 -8.10
N ASP A 340 -60.49 21.49 -8.90
CA ASP A 340 -61.25 20.22 -8.73
C ASP A 340 -60.34 18.96 -8.80
N ALA A 341 -60.61 17.74 -8.32
CA ALA A 341 -61.81 16.99 -7.88
C ALA A 341 -62.52 16.12 -8.97
N PHE A 342 -62.39 14.79 -8.87
CA PHE A 342 -63.32 13.77 -9.39
C PHE A 342 -63.25 12.47 -8.56
N ASP A 343 -64.40 11.83 -8.34
CA ASP A 343 -64.71 10.84 -7.28
C ASP A 343 -66.06 10.13 -7.65
N PRO A 344 -66.69 9.22 -6.86
CA PRO A 344 -66.25 8.03 -6.12
C PRO A 344 -66.81 6.74 -6.82
N PRO A 345 -67.34 5.66 -6.15
CA PRO A 345 -68.62 5.72 -5.39
C PRO A 345 -68.71 4.86 -4.08
N HIS A 346 -69.80 5.05 -3.33
CA HIS A 346 -70.12 4.44 -2.02
C HIS A 346 -70.62 2.97 -2.05
N TYR A 347 -70.59 2.28 -0.89
CA TYR A 347 -71.75 1.96 0.00
C TYR A 347 -71.29 0.96 1.11
N GLY A 348 -71.82 0.95 2.35
CA GLY A 348 -72.89 1.74 2.99
C GLY A 348 -72.99 1.50 4.52
N ASN A 349 -73.99 2.09 5.18
CA ASN A 349 -74.18 2.07 6.65
C ASN A 349 -74.90 0.82 7.19
N SER A 350 -74.65 0.46 8.47
CA SER A 350 -75.69 0.33 9.53
C SER A 350 -75.09 -0.07 10.89
N ASN A 351 -75.90 0.02 11.97
CA ASN A 351 -75.51 -0.14 13.37
C ASN A 351 -75.66 -1.58 13.91
N ASP A 352 -75.38 -1.73 15.21
CA ASP A 352 -75.78 -2.82 16.13
C ASP A 352 -74.96 -4.12 16.16
N VAL A 353 -73.88 -4.09 16.96
CA VAL A 353 -73.73 -5.04 18.08
C VAL A 353 -73.20 -4.32 19.33
N LYS A 354 -74.04 -4.12 20.34
CA LYS A 354 -73.59 -4.05 21.75
C LYS A 354 -73.61 -5.46 22.35
N LYS A 355 -72.77 -5.68 23.36
CA LYS A 355 -72.48 -6.98 24.03
C LYS A 355 -71.68 -7.98 23.19
N LEU A 356 -70.36 -7.81 23.23
CA LEU A 356 -69.42 -8.92 23.46
C LEU A 356 -68.14 -8.37 24.14
N GLU A 357 -68.34 -7.65 25.25
CA GLU A 357 -67.26 -7.28 26.17
C GLU A 357 -66.86 -8.50 27.01
N GLU A 358 -66.21 -9.46 26.37
CA GLU A 358 -65.41 -10.50 27.02
C GLU A 358 -64.30 -10.94 26.06
N GLY A 359 -63.09 -10.45 26.27
CA GLY A 359 -61.86 -11.04 25.69
C GLY A 359 -61.45 -10.64 24.26
N ARG A 360 -62.09 -9.67 23.58
CA ARG A 360 -61.53 -9.14 22.31
C ARG A 360 -60.35 -8.18 22.56
N LYS A 361 -59.16 -8.73 22.80
CA LYS A 361 -57.89 -8.01 22.58
C LYS A 361 -57.84 -7.49 21.12
N GLU A 362 -57.20 -6.35 20.90
CA GLU A 362 -56.83 -5.94 19.55
C GLU A 362 -56.00 -7.05 18.89
N LYS A 363 -56.35 -7.46 17.67
CA LYS A 363 -55.60 -8.49 16.93
C LYS A 363 -54.37 -7.88 16.26
N ILE A 364 -53.42 -7.45 17.10
CA ILE A 364 -52.07 -7.12 16.70
C ILE A 364 -51.43 -8.38 16.10
N ARG A 365 -50.91 -8.28 14.88
CA ARG A 365 -50.08 -9.31 14.24
C ARG A 365 -48.62 -8.87 14.27
N ASN A 366 -47.75 -9.73 14.78
CA ASN A 366 -46.32 -9.44 14.97
C ASN A 366 -45.50 -10.13 13.87
N PHE A 367 -44.84 -9.35 13.02
CA PHE A 367 -43.95 -9.82 11.95
C PHE A 367 -42.48 -9.55 12.28
N LEU A 368 -41.63 -10.57 12.12
CA LEU A 368 -40.18 -10.47 12.34
C LEU A 368 -39.44 -10.58 10.99
N ILE A 369 -38.71 -9.54 10.58
CA ILE A 369 -37.95 -9.51 9.32
C ILE A 369 -36.49 -9.87 9.58
N VAL A 370 -36.00 -10.88 8.87
CA VAL A 370 -34.66 -11.49 9.00
C VAL A 370 -34.03 -11.80 7.64
N GLY A 371 -32.70 -11.94 7.60
CA GLY A 371 -31.90 -12.06 6.37
C GLY A 371 -30.58 -11.30 6.47
N CYS A 372 -29.72 -11.43 5.47
CA CYS A 372 -28.36 -10.87 5.43
C CYS A 372 -28.33 -9.33 5.26
N ALA A 373 -27.17 -8.68 5.43
CA ALA A 373 -26.96 -7.34 4.88
C ALA A 373 -27.22 -7.34 3.36
N LEU A 374 -27.69 -6.22 2.80
CA LEU A 374 -27.99 -6.04 1.37
C LEU A 374 -29.09 -6.98 0.78
N SER A 375 -29.77 -7.79 1.60
CA SER A 375 -30.93 -8.63 1.19
C SER A 375 -32.23 -7.82 0.99
N GLY A 376 -32.19 -6.51 1.27
CA GLY A 376 -33.33 -5.60 1.15
C GLY A 376 -34.32 -5.65 2.32
N LYS A 377 -33.93 -6.13 3.51
CA LYS A 377 -34.78 -6.08 4.73
C LYS A 377 -35.37 -4.69 4.99
N THR A 378 -34.53 -3.65 4.96
CA THR A 378 -34.95 -2.25 5.20
C THR A 378 -35.97 -1.82 4.17
N THR A 379 -35.73 -2.10 2.88
CA THR A 379 -36.66 -1.80 1.79
C THR A 379 -37.98 -2.57 1.95
N LEU A 380 -37.94 -3.85 2.34
CA LEU A 380 -39.15 -4.64 2.60
C LEU A 380 -39.94 -4.08 3.79
N SER A 381 -39.24 -3.62 4.84
CA SER A 381 -39.82 -2.93 6.01
C SER A 381 -40.45 -1.59 5.63
N ASN A 382 -39.82 -0.81 4.73
CA ASN A 382 -40.39 0.42 4.17
C ASN A 382 -41.67 0.13 3.35
N VAL A 383 -41.59 -0.81 2.41
CA VAL A 383 -42.70 -1.24 1.53
C VAL A 383 -43.85 -1.89 2.31
N LEU A 384 -43.57 -2.57 3.43
CA LEU A 384 -44.61 -3.07 4.36
C LEU A 384 -45.26 -1.96 5.20
N CYS A 385 -44.63 -0.80 5.37
CA CYS A 385 -45.15 0.31 6.16
C CYS A 385 -45.68 1.51 5.33
N ASP A 386 -45.64 1.45 3.98
CA ASP A 386 -46.01 2.56 3.06
C ASP A 386 -45.12 3.82 3.18
N THR A 387 -43.92 3.72 3.77
CA THR A 387 -43.05 4.88 4.04
C THR A 387 -42.23 5.32 2.81
N ASP A 388 -42.83 5.35 1.62
CA ASP A 388 -42.23 5.77 0.34
C ASP A 388 -42.63 7.22 -0.07
N THR A 389 -43.23 7.99 0.85
CA THR A 389 -43.73 9.37 0.65
C THR A 389 -42.62 10.43 0.71
N ASP A 390 -42.83 11.57 0.04
CA ASP A 390 -41.79 12.54 -0.31
C ASP A 390 -41.03 13.22 0.86
N ASP A 391 -41.54 13.17 2.10
CA ASP A 391 -40.86 13.72 3.30
C ASP A 391 -39.75 12.82 3.90
N GLU A 392 -39.63 11.53 3.52
CA GLU A 392 -38.55 10.64 4.01
C GLU A 392 -37.50 10.29 2.92
N PHE A 393 -36.98 11.30 2.21
CA PHE A 393 -35.96 11.13 1.15
C PHE A 393 -34.57 10.62 1.62
N ILE A 394 -34.38 10.31 2.92
CA ILE A 394 -33.06 10.02 3.52
C ILE A 394 -33.06 8.70 4.33
N ARG A 395 -33.58 7.58 3.78
CA ARG A 395 -33.49 6.24 4.42
C ARG A 395 -33.13 5.04 3.52
N GLU A 396 -32.56 5.26 2.33
CA GLU A 396 -32.15 4.17 1.41
C GLU A 396 -30.70 4.20 0.92
N ASN A 397 -29.78 4.84 1.66
CA ASN A 397 -28.34 4.67 1.44
C ASN A 397 -27.76 3.70 2.49
N GLU A 398 -27.30 2.51 2.07
CA GLU A 398 -26.77 1.45 2.95
C GLU A 398 -25.33 1.73 3.48
N TYR A 399 -25.04 2.95 3.93
CA TYR A 399 -23.83 3.29 4.70
C TYR A 399 -24.17 4.27 5.83
N THR A 400 -24.68 3.76 6.94
CA THR A 400 -24.92 4.56 8.17
C THR A 400 -24.83 3.69 9.42
N ILE A 401 -23.61 3.28 9.80
CA ILE A 401 -23.37 2.67 11.11
C ILE A 401 -22.98 3.78 12.08
N ASN A 402 -23.97 4.36 12.76
CA ASN A 402 -23.88 4.92 14.11
C ASN A 402 -25.31 5.13 14.66
N GLU A 403 -25.55 4.74 15.91
CA GLU A 403 -26.87 4.73 16.58
C GLU A 403 -27.98 3.98 15.81
N ILE A 404 -27.90 2.66 15.79
CA ILE A 404 -29.04 1.77 15.50
C ILE A 404 -29.33 0.95 16.75
N LYS A 405 -30.57 0.98 17.27
CA LYS A 405 -31.03 -0.03 18.24
C LYS A 405 -31.03 -1.41 17.56
N ASN A 406 -30.68 -2.46 18.29
CA ASN A 406 -30.55 -3.82 17.74
C ASN A 406 -31.80 -4.29 16.95
N LEU A 407 -32.97 -3.80 17.39
CA LEU A 407 -34.28 -4.01 16.80
C LEU A 407 -34.87 -2.67 16.35
N GLN A 408 -35.39 -2.58 15.13
CA GLN A 408 -36.27 -1.48 14.70
C GLN A 408 -37.71 -1.97 14.66
N LYS A 409 -38.59 -1.41 15.50
CA LYS A 409 -40.05 -1.63 15.45
C LYS A 409 -40.72 -0.52 14.64
N LYS A 410 -41.55 -0.91 13.67
CA LYS A 410 -42.51 -0.07 12.93
C LYS A 410 -43.91 -0.69 13.05
N ASN A 411 -44.97 0.09 12.90
CA ASN A 411 -46.34 -0.43 12.91
C ASN A 411 -47.13 0.12 11.70
N PHE A 412 -48.07 -0.66 11.17
CA PHE A 412 -49.02 -0.22 10.13
C PHE A 412 -50.40 -0.88 10.33
N GLU A 413 -51.42 -0.43 9.59
CA GLU A 413 -52.74 -1.07 9.57
C GLU A 413 -53.12 -1.49 8.14
N TRP A 414 -53.74 -2.66 7.99
CA TRP A 414 -54.26 -3.17 6.71
C TRP A 414 -55.51 -3.99 6.95
N ASN A 415 -56.58 -3.74 6.18
CA ASN A 415 -57.89 -4.40 6.31
C ASN A 415 -58.41 -4.47 7.76
N GLY A 416 -58.29 -3.37 8.51
CA GLY A 416 -58.74 -3.28 9.91
C GLY A 416 -57.93 -4.12 10.91
N THR A 417 -56.76 -4.63 10.50
CA THR A 417 -55.84 -5.40 11.33
C THR A 417 -54.56 -4.60 11.53
N LYS A 418 -54.14 -4.44 12.79
CA LYS A 418 -52.88 -3.78 13.16
C LYS A 418 -51.71 -4.76 13.03
N TYR A 419 -50.62 -4.30 12.42
CA TYR A 419 -49.40 -5.07 12.19
C TYR A 419 -48.21 -4.36 12.84
N ASN A 420 -47.49 -5.06 13.70
CA ASN A 420 -46.18 -4.67 14.19
C ASN A 420 -45.12 -5.36 13.33
N VAL A 421 -44.17 -4.61 12.78
CA VAL A 421 -43.00 -5.13 12.06
C VAL A 421 -41.77 -4.86 12.92
N ILE A 422 -40.99 -5.89 13.23
CA ILE A 422 -39.66 -5.73 13.83
C ILE A 422 -38.61 -6.23 12.84
N GLU A 423 -37.67 -5.36 12.52
CA GLU A 423 -36.49 -5.69 11.74
C GLU A 423 -35.29 -5.94 12.67
N ILE A 424 -34.63 -7.09 12.50
CA ILE A 424 -33.36 -7.38 13.14
C ILE A 424 -32.23 -6.70 12.33
N ARG A 425 -31.45 -5.83 12.98
CA ARG A 425 -30.41 -5.01 12.33
C ARG A 425 -28.97 -5.33 12.76
N VAL A 426 -28.76 -6.42 13.49
CA VAL A 426 -27.45 -6.84 14.03
C VAL A 426 -26.97 -8.11 13.34
N GLU A 427 -25.68 -8.20 13.03
CA GLU A 427 -25.08 -9.38 12.39
C GLU A 427 -24.42 -10.36 13.38
N SER A 428 -24.13 -9.92 14.62
CA SER A 428 -23.52 -10.74 15.67
C SER A 428 -24.56 -11.26 16.69
N ILE A 429 -24.59 -12.58 16.90
CA ILE A 429 -25.51 -13.24 17.83
C ILE A 429 -24.95 -13.18 19.27
N MET A 430 -25.11 -12.03 19.92
CA MET A 430 -24.84 -11.85 21.35
C MET A 430 -25.97 -12.49 22.18
N LYS A 431 -25.76 -13.76 22.57
CA LYS A 431 -26.81 -14.77 22.83
C LYS A 431 -27.56 -14.66 24.17
N LYS A 432 -27.80 -13.44 24.69
CA LYS A 432 -28.68 -13.21 25.86
C LYS A 432 -29.53 -11.93 25.79
N VAL A 433 -28.92 -10.75 25.95
CA VAL A 433 -29.62 -9.45 26.06
C VAL A 433 -30.62 -9.19 24.92
N PHE A 434 -30.23 -9.54 23.69
CA PHE A 434 -31.05 -9.34 22.49
C PHE A 434 -32.33 -10.19 22.45
N TYR A 435 -32.36 -11.33 23.14
CA TYR A 435 -33.54 -12.18 23.20
C TYR A 435 -34.59 -11.58 24.14
N ASP A 436 -34.17 -11.07 25.29
CA ASP A 436 -35.05 -10.39 26.26
C ASP A 436 -35.73 -9.16 25.59
N GLU A 437 -34.98 -8.37 24.79
CA GLU A 437 -35.53 -7.25 24.00
C GLU A 437 -36.61 -7.66 22.97
N ILE A 438 -36.58 -8.90 22.43
CA ILE A 438 -37.61 -9.38 21.49
C ILE A 438 -38.91 -9.74 22.24
N ILE A 439 -38.81 -10.32 23.44
CA ILE A 439 -39.99 -10.67 24.26
C ILE A 439 -40.79 -9.40 24.59
N ASP A 440 -40.10 -8.37 25.11
CA ASP A 440 -40.70 -7.10 25.51
C ASP A 440 -41.42 -6.38 24.36
N LEU A 441 -40.97 -6.57 23.12
CA LEU A 441 -41.54 -5.93 21.93
C LEU A 441 -42.63 -6.74 21.22
N MET A 442 -42.82 -8.03 21.55
CA MET A 442 -43.84 -8.91 20.96
C MET A 442 -44.54 -9.82 22.01
N PRO A 443 -45.12 -9.28 23.09
CA PRO A 443 -45.72 -10.07 24.18
C PRO A 443 -46.96 -10.88 23.76
N GLU A 444 -47.54 -10.64 22.57
CA GLU A 444 -48.62 -11.46 22.01
C GLU A 444 -48.12 -12.74 21.30
N GLY A 445 -46.81 -12.90 21.10
CA GLY A 445 -46.20 -13.94 20.27
C GLY A 445 -46.03 -13.54 18.80
N ILE A 446 -45.33 -14.37 18.02
CA ILE A 446 -44.96 -14.08 16.63
C ILE A 446 -46.04 -14.60 15.68
N SER A 447 -46.48 -13.79 14.72
CA SER A 447 -47.48 -14.17 13.72
C SER A 447 -46.86 -14.75 12.43
N GLN A 448 -45.74 -14.18 11.96
CA GLN A 448 -44.96 -14.71 10.83
C GLN A 448 -43.52 -14.16 10.88
N VAL A 449 -42.55 -14.96 10.44
CA VAL A 449 -41.15 -14.59 10.21
C VAL A 449 -40.92 -14.45 8.71
N LEU A 450 -40.37 -13.32 8.26
CA LEU A 450 -40.09 -13.05 6.85
C LEU A 450 -38.58 -13.12 6.61
N PHE A 451 -38.12 -14.21 6.00
CA PHE A 451 -36.72 -14.44 5.64
C PHE A 451 -36.47 -13.92 4.22
N THR A 452 -35.79 -12.78 4.09
CA THR A 452 -35.56 -12.10 2.80
C THR A 452 -34.34 -12.67 2.10
N VAL A 453 -34.45 -12.98 0.80
CA VAL A 453 -33.35 -13.39 -0.07
C VAL A 453 -33.42 -12.70 -1.43
N ASN A 454 -32.28 -12.45 -2.08
CA ASN A 454 -32.20 -11.83 -3.40
C ASN A 454 -32.39 -12.87 -4.54
N GLU A 455 -31.98 -12.53 -5.77
CA GLU A 455 -32.15 -13.29 -7.04
C GLU A 455 -31.59 -14.73 -7.06
N SER A 456 -30.71 -15.10 -6.14
CA SER A 456 -30.37 -16.49 -5.79
C SER A 456 -30.11 -16.58 -4.29
N PHE A 457 -30.27 -17.77 -3.71
CA PHE A 457 -29.75 -18.02 -2.36
C PHE A 457 -28.23 -18.00 -2.41
N THR A 458 -27.61 -17.12 -1.63
CA THR A 458 -26.16 -17.10 -1.42
C THR A 458 -25.76 -18.08 -0.32
N ALA A 459 -24.50 -18.55 -0.34
CA ALA A 459 -24.00 -19.46 0.69
C ALA A 459 -24.06 -18.87 2.12
N ALA A 460 -24.02 -17.54 2.26
CA ALA A 460 -24.21 -16.86 3.55
C ALA A 460 -25.70 -16.84 3.98
N GLU A 461 -26.65 -16.73 3.04
CA GLU A 461 -28.08 -16.90 3.34
C GLU A 461 -28.39 -18.37 3.70
N GLU A 462 -27.72 -19.35 3.08
CA GLU A 462 -27.81 -20.77 3.48
C GLU A 462 -27.24 -21.01 4.88
N ILE A 463 -26.02 -20.55 5.18
CA ILE A 463 -25.36 -20.81 6.47
C ILE A 463 -26.04 -20.04 7.61
N LYS A 464 -26.44 -18.78 7.41
CA LYS A 464 -27.33 -18.08 8.37
C LYS A 464 -28.66 -18.80 8.55
N PHE A 465 -29.27 -19.34 7.49
CA PHE A 465 -30.49 -20.13 7.66
C PHE A 465 -30.23 -21.38 8.50
N GLU A 466 -29.16 -22.16 8.28
CA GLU A 466 -28.80 -23.31 9.13
C GLU A 466 -28.47 -22.89 10.59
N LEU A 467 -27.82 -21.74 10.80
CA LEU A 467 -27.57 -21.16 12.13
C LEU A 467 -28.86 -20.79 12.87
N TYR A 468 -29.87 -20.28 12.14
CA TYR A 468 -31.20 -20.06 12.69
C TYR A 468 -31.99 -21.38 12.83
N LYS A 469 -31.77 -22.37 11.96
CA LYS A 469 -32.55 -23.61 11.85
C LYS A 469 -32.49 -24.48 13.10
N GLU A 470 -31.34 -24.62 13.77
CA GLU A 470 -31.30 -25.35 15.05
C GLU A 470 -32.24 -24.67 16.08
N ILE A 471 -32.11 -23.35 16.26
CA ILE A 471 -32.94 -22.54 17.17
C ILE A 471 -34.42 -22.57 16.74
N ILE A 472 -34.71 -22.51 15.44
CA ILE A 472 -36.06 -22.48 14.86
C ILE A 472 -36.75 -23.86 14.92
N ILE A 473 -35.98 -24.96 14.86
CA ILE A 473 -36.48 -26.33 15.08
C ILE A 473 -36.73 -26.57 16.58
N GLU A 474 -35.81 -26.19 17.46
CA GLU A 474 -35.96 -26.35 18.92
C GLU A 474 -37.15 -25.54 19.48
N THR A 475 -37.36 -24.32 18.97
CA THR A 475 -38.53 -23.50 19.31
C THR A 475 -39.81 -23.95 18.58
N GLY A 476 -39.71 -24.57 17.40
CA GLY A 476 -40.85 -25.00 16.60
C GLY A 476 -41.52 -23.88 15.80
N ILE A 477 -40.83 -22.77 15.52
CA ILE A 477 -41.36 -21.62 14.76
C ILE A 477 -41.24 -21.79 13.23
N LEU A 478 -40.67 -22.90 12.75
CA LEU A 478 -40.38 -23.14 11.32
C LEU A 478 -41.63 -23.06 10.41
N GLU A 479 -42.79 -23.54 10.86
CA GLU A 479 -44.05 -23.45 10.09
C GLU A 479 -44.58 -21.99 9.95
N TYR A 480 -43.99 -21.04 10.68
CA TYR A 480 -44.30 -19.61 10.64
C TYR A 480 -43.25 -18.82 9.84
N VAL A 481 -42.35 -19.47 9.09
CA VAL A 481 -41.36 -18.80 8.23
C VAL A 481 -41.86 -18.71 6.79
N THR A 482 -41.86 -17.51 6.21
CA THR A 482 -42.00 -17.27 4.76
C THR A 482 -40.66 -16.81 4.19
N ILE A 483 -40.27 -17.37 3.05
CA ILE A 483 -39.12 -16.91 2.26
C ILE A 483 -39.60 -15.84 1.26
N VAL A 484 -38.97 -14.68 1.26
CA VAL A 484 -39.31 -13.55 0.39
C VAL A 484 -38.21 -13.36 -0.66
N ARG A 485 -38.49 -13.76 -1.91
CA ARG A 485 -37.63 -13.57 -3.08
C ARG A 485 -37.76 -12.12 -3.57
N ASN A 486 -36.73 -11.32 -3.29
CA ASN A 486 -36.63 -9.91 -3.64
C ASN A 486 -35.88 -9.69 -4.98
N LYS A 487 -36.02 -8.51 -5.58
CA LYS A 487 -35.46 -8.11 -6.88
C LYS A 487 -35.93 -8.95 -8.08
N PHE A 488 -37.01 -9.71 -7.92
CA PHE A 488 -37.53 -10.58 -8.98
C PHE A 488 -38.48 -9.80 -9.91
N SER A 489 -37.92 -9.06 -10.88
CA SER A 489 -38.65 -8.12 -11.75
C SER A 489 -39.94 -8.66 -12.40
N ASN A 490 -40.00 -9.96 -12.68
CA ASN A 490 -41.15 -10.64 -13.27
C ASN A 490 -42.19 -11.14 -12.24
N PHE A 491 -42.13 -10.73 -10.97
CA PHE A 491 -43.02 -11.16 -9.86
C PHE A 491 -44.54 -11.07 -10.13
N LYS A 492 -44.96 -10.21 -11.07
CA LYS A 492 -46.36 -10.06 -11.48
C LYS A 492 -46.85 -11.21 -12.34
N ASN A 493 -45.95 -11.99 -12.95
CA ASN A 493 -46.27 -13.13 -13.79
C ASN A 493 -46.16 -14.43 -12.97
N LYS A 494 -47.31 -15.09 -12.76
CA LYS A 494 -47.41 -16.30 -11.96
C LYS A 494 -46.60 -17.47 -12.53
N ASP A 495 -46.53 -17.61 -13.85
CA ASP A 495 -45.83 -18.71 -14.52
C ASP A 495 -44.30 -18.53 -14.53
N GLU A 496 -43.82 -17.30 -14.37
CA GLU A 496 -42.40 -17.00 -14.08
C GLU A 496 -42.06 -17.42 -12.65
N CYS A 497 -42.88 -17.03 -11.67
CA CYS A 497 -42.67 -17.35 -10.26
C CYS A 497 -42.73 -18.87 -9.99
N GLU A 498 -43.67 -19.60 -10.62
CA GLU A 498 -43.75 -21.06 -10.48
C GLU A 498 -42.64 -21.83 -11.23
N ARG A 499 -41.96 -21.19 -12.20
CA ARG A 499 -40.70 -21.71 -12.77
C ARG A 499 -39.52 -21.50 -11.81
N ASP A 500 -39.39 -20.30 -11.26
CA ASP A 500 -38.34 -19.96 -10.30
C ASP A 500 -38.39 -20.87 -9.06
N LYS A 501 -39.58 -21.10 -8.49
CA LYS A 501 -39.78 -22.06 -7.38
C LYS A 501 -39.26 -23.46 -7.70
N LYS A 502 -39.59 -23.99 -8.89
CA LYS A 502 -39.13 -25.33 -9.32
C LYS A 502 -37.62 -25.40 -9.48
N TYR A 503 -37.02 -24.37 -10.08
CA TYR A 503 -35.57 -24.27 -10.22
C TYR A 503 -34.85 -24.31 -8.87
N ILE A 504 -35.32 -23.53 -7.88
CA ILE A 504 -34.76 -23.51 -6.52
C ILE A 504 -34.89 -24.89 -5.83
N PHE A 505 -35.99 -25.63 -6.06
CA PHE A 505 -36.15 -26.99 -5.54
C PHE A 505 -35.22 -28.03 -6.20
N GLU A 506 -34.68 -27.76 -7.39
CA GLU A 506 -33.82 -28.67 -8.15
C GLU A 506 -32.31 -28.34 -8.00
N GLU A 507 -31.96 -27.06 -7.78
CA GLU A 507 -30.57 -26.58 -7.72
C GLU A 507 -29.83 -27.01 -6.44
N ASN A 508 -30.46 -26.94 -5.26
CA ASN A 508 -29.85 -27.33 -3.99
C ASN A 508 -30.82 -28.12 -3.09
N LYS A 509 -30.42 -29.34 -2.71
CA LYS A 509 -31.23 -30.24 -1.89
C LYS A 509 -31.48 -29.74 -0.46
N ILE A 510 -30.54 -29.02 0.13
CA ILE A 510 -30.65 -28.48 1.50
C ILE A 510 -31.69 -27.37 1.51
N ILE A 511 -31.58 -26.42 0.57
CA ILE A 511 -32.60 -25.40 0.30
C ILE A 511 -33.96 -26.06 -0.01
N ALA A 512 -34.00 -27.12 -0.81
CA ALA A 512 -35.23 -27.82 -1.14
C ALA A 512 -35.90 -28.52 0.06
N GLU A 513 -35.16 -28.92 1.10
CA GLU A 513 -35.70 -29.44 2.37
C GLU A 513 -36.12 -28.31 3.32
N ILE A 514 -35.34 -27.22 3.37
CA ILE A 514 -35.70 -25.97 4.08
C ILE A 514 -37.06 -25.45 3.59
N ILE A 515 -37.23 -25.23 2.28
CA ILE A 515 -38.46 -24.64 1.72
C ILE A 515 -39.68 -25.53 1.99
N LYS A 516 -39.54 -26.86 1.93
CA LYS A 516 -40.63 -27.82 2.25
C LYS A 516 -41.04 -27.78 3.72
N SER A 517 -40.21 -27.22 4.58
CA SER A 517 -40.45 -27.11 6.02
C SER A 517 -40.97 -25.72 6.42
N CYS A 518 -40.88 -24.73 5.53
CA CYS A 518 -41.38 -23.36 5.71
C CYS A 518 -42.83 -23.20 5.20
N ASN A 519 -43.49 -22.11 5.57
CA ASN A 519 -44.87 -21.76 5.15
C ASN A 519 -45.00 -21.39 3.66
N GLY A 520 -43.87 -21.13 2.97
CA GLY A 520 -43.81 -20.95 1.51
C GLY A 520 -42.81 -19.91 1.02
N ILE A 521 -42.78 -19.71 -0.30
CA ILE A 521 -42.02 -18.66 -1.00
C ILE A 521 -42.99 -17.67 -1.66
N ILE A 522 -42.73 -16.38 -1.49
CA ILE A 522 -43.36 -15.29 -2.25
C ILE A 522 -42.31 -14.48 -3.03
N HIS A 523 -42.69 -13.97 -4.20
CA HIS A 523 -41.86 -13.18 -5.11
C HIS A 523 -42.29 -11.72 -5.13
N VAL A 524 -41.32 -10.81 -5.05
CA VAL A 524 -41.51 -9.35 -5.09
C VAL A 524 -40.33 -8.66 -5.79
N ASP A 525 -40.57 -7.47 -6.31
CA ASP A 525 -39.52 -6.55 -6.76
C ASP A 525 -39.66 -5.19 -6.06
N ASN A 526 -38.56 -4.68 -5.52
CA ASN A 526 -38.54 -3.45 -4.72
C ASN A 526 -37.34 -2.59 -5.14
N PRO A 527 -37.36 -2.02 -6.36
CA PRO A 527 -36.24 -1.23 -6.89
C PRO A 527 -36.01 0.05 -6.08
N PRO A 528 -34.78 0.59 -6.04
CA PRO A 528 -34.45 1.80 -5.29
C PRO A 528 -35.21 3.02 -5.82
N ILE A 529 -35.69 3.89 -4.91
CA ILE A 529 -36.36 5.15 -5.28
C ILE A 529 -35.47 6.39 -5.09
N ASN A 530 -34.37 6.27 -4.33
CA ASN A 530 -33.37 7.32 -4.18
C ASN A 530 -32.37 7.31 -5.36
N ILE A 531 -32.78 7.87 -6.50
CA ILE A 531 -31.96 7.99 -7.71
C ILE A 531 -32.01 9.42 -8.25
N TYR A 532 -30.88 9.97 -8.69
CA TYR A 532 -30.84 11.26 -9.38
C TYR A 532 -31.51 11.12 -10.74
N ASP A 533 -32.63 11.83 -10.95
CA ASP A 533 -33.53 11.60 -12.08
C ASP A 533 -33.64 12.84 -12.99
N TYR A 534 -33.47 12.59 -14.29
CA TYR A 534 -33.79 13.54 -15.37
C TYR A 534 -34.98 13.03 -16.23
N ASP A 535 -35.53 11.85 -15.91
CA ASP A 535 -36.11 10.94 -16.92
C ASP A 535 -37.18 9.96 -16.34
N ASN A 536 -38.07 10.45 -15.46
CA ASN A 536 -39.29 9.77 -14.95
C ASN A 536 -39.14 8.44 -14.18
N ARG A 537 -37.93 7.98 -13.84
CA ARG A 537 -37.68 6.63 -13.29
C ARG A 537 -38.19 6.45 -11.86
N ILE A 538 -38.17 7.50 -11.03
CA ILE A 538 -38.67 7.44 -9.65
C ILE A 538 -40.15 7.03 -9.62
N ILE A 539 -40.96 7.54 -10.56
CA ILE A 539 -42.40 7.26 -10.68
C ILE A 539 -42.63 5.76 -10.98
N VAL A 540 -41.82 5.19 -11.88
CA VAL A 540 -41.89 3.77 -12.25
C VAL A 540 -41.51 2.88 -11.06
N ASN A 541 -40.45 3.23 -10.32
CA ASN A 541 -39.99 2.43 -9.18
C ASN A 541 -40.98 2.47 -8.01
N ARG A 542 -41.58 3.65 -7.70
CA ARG A 542 -42.69 3.78 -6.74
C ARG A 542 -43.91 2.94 -7.16
N TYR A 543 -44.26 2.90 -8.45
CA TYR A 543 -45.34 2.05 -8.97
C TYR A 543 -45.04 0.55 -8.81
N ILE A 544 -43.79 0.12 -9.01
CA ILE A 544 -43.37 -1.28 -8.82
C ILE A 544 -43.51 -1.69 -7.35
N ARG A 545 -42.94 -0.90 -6.41
CA ARG A 545 -43.08 -1.13 -4.95
C ARG A 545 -44.53 -1.25 -4.50
N LYS A 546 -45.40 -0.34 -4.95
CA LYS A 546 -46.82 -0.35 -4.60
C LYS A 546 -47.56 -1.61 -5.08
N LYS A 547 -47.08 -2.28 -6.13
CA LYS A 547 -47.60 -3.60 -6.56
C LYS A 547 -47.04 -4.75 -5.71
N SER A 548 -45.76 -4.72 -5.35
CA SER A 548 -45.14 -5.69 -4.44
C SER A 548 -45.80 -5.69 -3.07
N ARG A 549 -46.06 -4.49 -2.52
CA ARG A 549 -46.81 -4.26 -1.27
C ARG A 549 -48.15 -5.00 -1.24
N ILE A 550 -48.99 -4.81 -2.26
CA ILE A 550 -50.34 -5.40 -2.33
C ILE A 550 -50.26 -6.94 -2.43
N ILE A 551 -49.35 -7.47 -3.25
CA ILE A 551 -49.16 -8.92 -3.41
C ILE A 551 -48.73 -9.56 -2.08
N LEU A 552 -47.78 -8.92 -1.38
CA LEU A 552 -47.26 -9.38 -0.10
C LEU A 552 -48.32 -9.33 1.01
N LEU A 553 -49.04 -8.22 1.16
CA LEU A 553 -50.06 -8.08 2.21
C LEU A 553 -51.22 -9.07 2.02
N ASN A 554 -51.67 -9.30 0.79
CA ASN A 554 -52.73 -10.28 0.51
C ASN A 554 -52.30 -11.72 0.86
N TYR A 555 -51.07 -12.12 0.53
CA TYR A 555 -50.53 -13.43 0.89
C TYR A 555 -50.37 -13.59 2.41
N LEU A 556 -49.83 -12.56 3.09
CA LEU A 556 -49.68 -12.56 4.55
C LEU A 556 -51.03 -12.58 5.26
N GLU A 557 -52.06 -11.92 4.71
CA GLU A 557 -53.41 -11.95 5.25
C GLU A 557 -54.04 -13.35 5.16
N GLU A 558 -53.79 -14.10 4.08
CA GLU A 558 -54.27 -15.45 3.86
C GLU A 558 -53.59 -16.49 4.78
N ILE A 559 -52.26 -16.49 4.89
CA ILE A 559 -51.55 -17.48 5.72
C ILE A 559 -51.70 -17.21 7.22
N CYS A 560 -51.80 -15.95 7.65
CA CYS A 560 -51.88 -15.56 9.06
C CYS A 560 -53.32 -15.62 9.63
N ARG A 561 -54.23 -16.44 9.06
CA ARG A 561 -55.65 -16.55 9.45
C ARG A 561 -55.85 -17.26 10.80
N GLY A 562 -55.39 -16.63 11.88
CA GLY A 562 -55.63 -17.05 13.27
C GLY A 562 -54.51 -17.87 13.89
N LYS A 563 -53.51 -18.31 13.11
CA LYS A 563 -52.25 -18.88 13.63
C LYS A 563 -51.36 -17.78 14.21
N TYR A 564 -50.76 -18.03 15.36
CA TYR A 564 -49.63 -17.29 15.94
C TYR A 564 -48.84 -18.23 16.86
N HIS A 565 -47.52 -18.07 16.92
CA HIS A 565 -46.63 -18.88 17.74
C HIS A 565 -46.46 -18.23 19.12
N LYS A 566 -46.90 -18.92 20.18
CA LYS A 566 -46.90 -18.41 21.56
C LYS A 566 -45.75 -19.05 22.37
N LEU A 567 -44.90 -18.21 22.94
CA LEU A 567 -43.50 -18.53 23.28
C LEU A 567 -43.29 -19.20 24.66
N GLU A 568 -44.20 -20.07 25.11
CA GLU A 568 -44.23 -20.65 26.48
C GLU A 568 -43.06 -21.63 26.82
N LYS A 569 -42.05 -21.74 25.96
CA LYS A 569 -40.83 -22.54 26.17
C LYS A 569 -39.55 -21.73 26.44
N TRP A 570 -39.63 -20.40 26.49
CA TRP A 570 -38.42 -19.58 26.56
C TRP A 570 -37.66 -19.68 27.89
N ASP A 571 -38.33 -19.99 28.99
CA ASP A 571 -37.68 -20.24 30.28
C ASP A 571 -36.80 -21.51 30.26
N ASP A 572 -37.17 -22.54 29.48
CA ASP A 572 -36.34 -23.74 29.28
C ASP A 572 -35.06 -23.40 28.50
N LEU A 573 -35.15 -22.53 27.49
CA LEU A 573 -34.01 -22.06 26.70
C LEU A 573 -33.07 -21.19 27.56
N HIS A 574 -33.63 -20.26 28.34
CA HIS A 574 -32.86 -19.43 29.28
C HIS A 574 -32.18 -20.31 30.35
N SER A 575 -32.90 -21.31 30.89
CA SER A 575 -32.37 -22.25 31.88
C SER A 575 -31.26 -23.13 31.31
N SER A 576 -31.41 -23.59 30.06
CA SER A 576 -30.38 -24.38 29.36
C SER A 576 -29.11 -23.57 29.16
N ILE A 577 -29.21 -22.32 28.69
CA ILE A 577 -28.08 -21.41 28.51
C ILE A 577 -27.42 -21.06 29.86
N VAL A 578 -28.21 -20.82 30.92
CA VAL A 578 -27.70 -20.57 32.28
C VAL A 578 -27.05 -21.81 32.90
N SER A 579 -27.44 -23.03 32.50
CA SER A 579 -26.79 -24.26 32.98
C SER A 579 -25.36 -24.40 32.45
N CYS A 580 -25.12 -24.05 31.18
CA CYS A 580 -23.77 -24.02 30.59
C CYS A 580 -22.89 -22.92 31.19
N ALA A 581 -23.49 -21.78 31.58
CA ALA A 581 -22.78 -20.63 32.18
C ALA A 581 -22.40 -20.80 33.66
N LYS A 582 -22.44 -22.02 34.21
CA LYS A 582 -22.06 -22.33 35.61
C LYS A 582 -20.77 -23.15 35.76
N LEU A 583 -19.98 -23.27 34.68
CA LEU A 583 -18.72 -24.03 34.66
C LEU A 583 -17.47 -23.13 34.75
N ASP A 584 -17.58 -21.98 35.40
CA ASP A 584 -16.44 -21.10 35.75
C ASP A 584 -15.60 -21.71 36.90
N ASN A 585 -14.90 -22.81 36.62
CA ASN A 585 -13.80 -23.29 37.47
C ASN A 585 -12.88 -24.30 36.74
N PHE A 586 -11.92 -23.78 35.96
CA PHE A 586 -10.75 -24.53 35.48
C PHE A 586 -9.49 -23.64 35.43
N ALA A 587 -9.21 -22.96 36.54
CA ALA A 587 -7.87 -22.45 36.84
C ALA A 587 -7.10 -23.50 37.65
N GLU A 588 -5.85 -23.75 37.28
CA GLU A 588 -4.86 -24.57 38.03
C GLU A 588 -5.35 -25.92 38.61
N VAL A 589 -5.69 -26.91 37.76
CA VAL A 589 -5.75 -28.31 38.24
C VAL A 589 -5.33 -29.36 37.18
N GLU A 590 -4.35 -30.16 37.60
CA GLU A 590 -4.07 -31.58 37.32
C GLU A 590 -3.98 -32.18 35.90
N THR A 591 -3.06 -33.14 35.83
CA THR A 591 -2.92 -34.10 34.74
C THR A 591 -4.06 -35.13 34.70
N ASN A 592 -4.35 -35.65 33.49
CA ASN A 592 -5.03 -36.91 33.17
C ASN A 592 -6.58 -36.97 33.09
N LYS A 593 -7.02 -37.38 31.88
CA LYS A 593 -8.05 -38.41 31.60
C LYS A 593 -9.54 -38.11 31.86
N THR A 594 -10.19 -37.72 30.75
CA THR A 594 -11.36 -38.40 30.15
C THR A 594 -12.60 -38.71 31.00
N LEU A 595 -13.73 -38.14 30.57
CA LEU A 595 -15.01 -38.85 30.51
C LEU A 595 -15.54 -38.84 29.06
N ASN A 596 -16.03 -40.00 28.61
CA ASN A 596 -16.60 -40.21 27.27
C ASN A 596 -18.14 -40.32 27.36
N ILE A 597 -18.82 -40.17 26.22
CA ILE A 597 -19.92 -41.01 25.66
C ILE A 597 -20.95 -40.14 24.90
N PRO A 598 -21.43 -40.51 23.69
CA PRO A 598 -20.86 -41.37 22.64
C PRO A 598 -20.83 -40.71 21.24
N ARG A 599 -19.97 -41.21 20.33
CA ARG A 599 -19.75 -40.63 18.98
C ARG A 599 -20.60 -41.25 17.85
N ASN A 600 -21.71 -41.90 18.19
CA ASN A 600 -22.42 -42.85 17.33
C ASN A 600 -23.78 -42.35 16.83
N LEU A 601 -23.81 -41.67 15.66
CA LEU A 601 -24.98 -41.70 14.75
C LEU A 601 -24.64 -41.21 13.33
N PHE A 602 -24.00 -40.04 13.18
CA PHE A 602 -23.87 -39.37 11.86
C PHE A 602 -22.65 -39.75 11.00
N ASN A 603 -21.65 -40.46 11.54
CA ASN A 603 -20.33 -40.63 10.89
C ASN A 603 -20.28 -41.58 9.66
N ASN A 604 -21.41 -42.11 9.17
CA ASN A 604 -21.39 -43.43 8.52
C ASN A 604 -21.40 -43.46 6.97
N PHE A 605 -21.67 -42.36 6.26
CA PHE A 605 -22.08 -42.45 4.83
C PHE A 605 -21.09 -42.05 3.70
N PHE A 606 -20.16 -41.08 3.84
CA PHE A 606 -19.46 -40.52 2.64
C PHE A 606 -17.91 -40.46 2.60
N SER A 607 -17.16 -40.79 3.65
CA SER A 607 -15.70 -40.51 3.72
C SER A 607 -14.74 -41.59 3.19
N LYS A 608 -15.23 -42.69 2.61
CA LYS A 608 -14.52 -44.00 2.63
C LYS A 608 -13.55 -44.36 1.47
N SER A 609 -13.18 -43.46 0.56
CA SER A 609 -12.44 -43.83 -0.68
C SER A 609 -10.97 -43.36 -0.81
N LYS A 610 -10.61 -42.10 -0.56
CA LYS A 610 -9.27 -41.56 -0.95
C LYS A 610 -8.14 -41.67 0.08
N LEU A 611 -8.39 -41.43 1.38
CA LEU A 611 -7.30 -41.43 2.40
C LEU A 611 -6.58 -42.78 2.53
N LYS A 612 -7.32 -43.88 2.34
CA LYS A 612 -6.87 -45.28 2.52
C LYS A 612 -5.52 -45.62 1.89
N ASN A 613 -5.10 -44.93 0.82
CA ASN A 613 -3.94 -45.32 0.02
C ASN A 613 -2.59 -44.97 0.67
N GLN A 614 -2.40 -43.74 1.16
CA GLN A 614 -1.16 -43.37 1.89
C GLN A 614 -1.15 -44.03 3.28
N ASP A 615 -2.30 -44.10 3.95
CA ASP A 615 -2.45 -44.77 5.24
C ASP A 615 -2.09 -46.27 5.15
N TRP A 616 -2.55 -46.95 4.10
CA TRP A 616 -2.20 -48.34 3.81
C TRP A 616 -0.69 -48.50 3.54
N PHE A 617 -0.10 -47.60 2.74
CA PHE A 617 1.33 -47.67 2.42
C PHE A 617 2.18 -47.49 3.70
N ASN A 618 1.89 -46.45 4.47
CA ASN A 618 2.56 -46.17 5.74
C ASN A 618 2.41 -47.35 6.70
N LYS A 619 1.18 -47.83 6.95
CA LYS A 619 0.89 -48.95 7.85
C LYS A 619 1.53 -50.27 7.41
N LYS A 620 1.80 -50.47 6.12
CA LYS A 620 2.41 -51.71 5.59
C LYS A 620 3.94 -51.66 5.55
N TYR A 621 4.54 -50.48 5.34
CA TYR A 621 5.95 -50.36 4.97
C TYR A 621 6.83 -49.52 5.92
N SER A 622 6.28 -48.68 6.82
CA SER A 622 7.10 -47.82 7.70
C SER A 622 8.05 -48.58 8.62
N GLY A 623 7.63 -49.75 9.11
CA GLY A 623 8.43 -50.63 9.95
C GLY A 623 9.26 -51.69 9.21
N LYS A 624 9.44 -51.57 7.88
CA LYS A 624 10.20 -52.51 7.06
C LYS A 624 11.62 -52.01 6.79
N GLU A 625 12.56 -52.94 6.66
CA GLU A 625 13.94 -52.64 6.26
C GLU A 625 14.10 -52.60 4.74
N ASN A 626 13.28 -53.36 4.02
CA ASN A 626 13.26 -53.41 2.56
C ASN A 626 11.84 -53.16 2.04
N ILE A 627 11.66 -52.11 1.26
CA ILE A 627 10.42 -51.87 0.50
C ILE A 627 10.65 -52.38 -0.92
N ASN A 628 10.24 -53.62 -1.19
CA ASN A 628 10.21 -54.16 -2.55
C ASN A 628 8.76 -54.50 -2.92
N ILE A 629 8.23 -53.88 -3.96
CA ILE A 629 6.83 -54.04 -4.38
C ILE A 629 6.78 -54.54 -5.83
N ALA A 630 7.10 -55.83 -6.01
CA ALA A 630 7.12 -56.47 -7.32
C ALA A 630 5.76 -57.09 -7.73
N GLU A 631 5.05 -57.75 -6.80
CA GLU A 631 3.98 -58.70 -7.13
C GLU A 631 2.63 -58.37 -6.45
N SER A 632 1.93 -57.32 -6.91
CA SER A 632 0.53 -57.12 -6.51
C SER A 632 -0.36 -56.53 -7.61
N ASN A 633 -0.87 -57.39 -8.49
CA ASN A 633 -1.78 -57.09 -9.61
C ASN A 633 -3.14 -56.48 -9.21
N LYS A 634 -3.32 -56.04 -7.96
CA LYS A 634 -4.55 -55.45 -7.40
C LYS A 634 -4.41 -53.98 -6.97
N LEU A 635 -3.24 -53.36 -7.12
CA LEU A 635 -2.96 -52.02 -6.59
C LEU A 635 -2.33 -51.07 -7.63
N LYS A 636 -3.17 -50.58 -8.55
CA LYS A 636 -2.86 -49.39 -9.37
C LYS A 636 -2.92 -48.12 -8.52
N LEU A 637 -1.93 -47.94 -7.65
CA LEU A 637 -1.72 -46.72 -6.87
C LEU A 637 -1.06 -45.67 -7.76
N GLY A 638 -1.70 -44.51 -7.92
CA GLY A 638 -1.22 -43.43 -8.78
C GLY A 638 -1.38 -42.04 -8.17
N GLY A 639 -0.70 -41.06 -8.76
CA GLY A 639 -0.67 -39.68 -8.27
C GLY A 639 0.60 -39.36 -7.48
N PHE A 640 0.48 -39.14 -6.16
CA PHE A 640 1.58 -38.77 -5.27
C PHE A 640 1.83 -39.86 -4.21
N LEU A 641 3.09 -40.07 -3.85
CA LEU A 641 3.51 -40.88 -2.72
C LEU A 641 4.62 -40.15 -1.96
N LYS A 642 4.51 -40.14 -0.62
CA LYS A 642 5.54 -39.64 0.29
C LYS A 642 6.09 -40.79 1.14
N ILE A 643 7.41 -40.92 1.19
CA ILE A 643 8.14 -41.84 2.06
C ILE A 643 9.02 -40.97 2.96
N LYS A 644 8.59 -40.79 4.21
CA LYS A 644 9.22 -39.82 5.12
C LYS A 644 9.51 -40.44 6.48
N ASP A 645 10.74 -40.23 6.96
CA ASP A 645 11.24 -40.62 8.28
C ASP A 645 11.11 -42.14 8.56
N PHE A 646 11.26 -42.99 7.53
CA PHE A 646 11.22 -44.45 7.69
C PHE A 646 12.58 -44.97 8.19
N GLU A 647 12.86 -44.79 9.48
CA GLU A 647 14.14 -45.05 10.18
C GLU A 647 14.76 -46.44 9.99
N LYS A 648 13.98 -47.43 9.54
CA LYS A 648 14.45 -48.80 9.31
C LYS A 648 14.82 -49.09 7.86
N VAL A 649 14.35 -48.31 6.88
CA VAL A 649 14.49 -48.66 5.46
C VAL A 649 15.93 -48.46 4.99
N ASP A 650 16.49 -49.54 4.45
CA ASP A 650 17.79 -49.62 3.77
C ASP A 650 17.62 -49.56 2.24
N ILE A 651 16.59 -50.22 1.70
CA ILE A 651 16.34 -50.27 0.24
C ILE A 651 14.88 -49.92 -0.11
N ILE A 652 14.70 -49.03 -1.08
CA ILE A 652 13.42 -48.73 -1.74
C ILE A 652 13.46 -49.21 -3.19
N SER A 653 12.59 -50.14 -3.54
CA SER A 653 12.32 -50.63 -4.91
C SER A 653 10.82 -50.58 -5.20
N LEU A 654 10.42 -49.65 -6.06
CA LEU A 654 9.02 -49.42 -6.44
C LEU A 654 8.78 -49.78 -7.91
N LYS A 655 7.82 -50.68 -8.13
CA LYS A 655 7.42 -51.18 -9.46
C LYS A 655 5.90 -51.14 -9.59
N ASN A 656 5.37 -51.03 -10.81
CA ASN A 656 3.93 -51.08 -11.11
C ASN A 656 3.02 -50.01 -10.46
N PHE A 657 3.58 -48.88 -9.98
CA PHE A 657 2.78 -47.72 -9.56
C PHE A 657 2.65 -46.68 -10.70
N GLU A 658 1.53 -45.96 -10.73
CA GLU A 658 1.26 -44.86 -11.66
C GLU A 658 1.55 -43.48 -11.01
N LEU A 659 2.70 -43.37 -10.32
CA LEU A 659 3.12 -42.13 -9.65
C LEU A 659 3.53 -41.06 -10.65
N ILE A 660 3.24 -39.79 -10.31
CA ILE A 660 3.61 -38.58 -11.05
C ILE A 660 4.65 -37.77 -10.26
N LYS A 661 4.60 -37.83 -8.91
CA LYS A 661 5.59 -37.26 -7.99
C LYS A 661 5.89 -38.27 -6.87
N LEU A 662 7.16 -38.36 -6.49
CA LEU A 662 7.67 -39.15 -5.36
C LEU A 662 8.59 -38.27 -4.52
N GLU A 663 8.35 -38.24 -3.21
CA GLU A 663 9.23 -37.59 -2.24
C GLU A 663 9.78 -38.63 -1.27
N ILE A 664 11.10 -38.68 -1.11
CA ILE A 664 11.81 -39.50 -0.13
C ILE A 664 12.58 -38.55 0.79
N SER A 665 12.23 -38.51 2.07
CA SER A 665 12.86 -37.58 3.03
C SER A 665 13.17 -38.23 4.38
N GLY A 666 14.29 -37.87 5.01
CA GLY A 666 14.66 -38.27 6.37
C GLY A 666 14.93 -39.77 6.60
N CYS A 667 15.04 -40.58 5.54
CA CYS A 667 15.30 -42.02 5.65
C CYS A 667 16.79 -42.27 5.89
N SER A 668 17.25 -42.08 7.13
CA SER A 668 18.67 -42.03 7.50
C SER A 668 19.45 -43.34 7.27
N LYS A 669 18.80 -44.49 7.18
CA LYS A 669 19.43 -45.78 6.86
C LYS A 669 19.42 -46.15 5.37
N LEU A 670 18.75 -45.37 4.53
CA LEU A 670 18.50 -45.71 3.13
C LEU A 670 19.80 -45.68 2.32
N THR A 671 20.33 -46.85 1.93
CA THR A 671 21.52 -46.94 1.07
C THR A 671 21.18 -46.99 -0.41
N GLN A 672 20.00 -47.51 -0.79
CA GLN A 672 19.63 -47.71 -2.20
C GLN A 672 18.20 -47.31 -2.55
N ILE A 673 18.06 -46.57 -3.65
CA ILE A 673 16.78 -46.23 -4.30
C ILE A 673 16.78 -46.81 -5.73
N ASN A 674 15.74 -47.56 -6.09
CA ASN A 674 15.53 -48.14 -7.41
C ASN A 674 14.09 -47.91 -7.90
N LEU A 675 13.94 -47.09 -8.93
CA LEU A 675 12.65 -46.59 -9.43
C LEU A 675 12.39 -46.93 -10.90
N LEU A 676 13.18 -47.84 -11.50
CA LEU A 676 13.25 -48.12 -12.95
C LEU A 676 11.90 -48.35 -13.66
N GLU A 677 10.87 -48.82 -12.95
CA GLU A 677 9.57 -49.20 -13.51
C GLU A 677 8.46 -48.17 -13.26
N LEU A 678 8.78 -46.99 -12.72
CA LEU A 678 7.84 -45.88 -12.49
C LEU A 678 7.67 -44.99 -13.72
N SER A 679 7.16 -45.56 -14.82
CA SER A 679 7.05 -44.97 -16.16
C SER A 679 6.21 -43.68 -16.31
N LYS A 680 5.63 -43.15 -15.23
CA LYS A 680 4.89 -41.87 -15.18
C LYS A 680 5.52 -40.81 -14.27
N LEU A 681 6.60 -41.12 -13.57
CA LEU A 681 7.19 -40.26 -12.54
C LEU A 681 7.94 -39.07 -13.18
N LYS A 682 7.40 -37.86 -12.99
CA LYS A 682 7.97 -36.62 -13.55
C LYS A 682 8.86 -35.86 -12.57
N ASN A 683 8.61 -36.00 -11.27
CA ASN A 683 9.30 -35.23 -10.23
C ASN A 683 9.79 -36.17 -9.12
N LEU A 684 11.10 -36.11 -8.83
CA LEU A 684 11.74 -36.89 -7.78
C LEU A 684 12.51 -35.95 -6.83
N THR A 685 12.20 -36.05 -5.54
CA THR A 685 12.83 -35.25 -4.48
C THR A 685 13.43 -36.19 -3.44
N VAL A 686 14.73 -36.06 -3.16
CA VAL A 686 15.48 -36.91 -2.22
C VAL A 686 16.25 -36.03 -1.23
N ILE A 687 15.80 -36.00 0.02
CA ILE A 687 16.27 -35.03 1.03
C ILE A 687 16.74 -35.74 2.31
N LYS A 688 17.93 -35.38 2.81
CA LYS A 688 18.51 -35.87 4.09
C LYS A 688 18.56 -37.40 4.18
N CYS A 689 18.90 -38.05 3.08
CA CYS A 689 19.17 -39.48 3.00
C CYS A 689 20.70 -39.69 3.03
N SER A 690 21.33 -39.38 4.17
CA SER A 690 22.79 -39.19 4.27
C SER A 690 23.61 -40.46 3.97
N ASN A 691 23.03 -41.65 4.15
CA ASN A 691 23.65 -42.94 3.82
C ASN A 691 23.34 -43.47 2.39
N LEU A 692 22.65 -42.68 1.55
CA LEU A 692 22.33 -43.05 0.17
C LEU A 692 23.59 -43.15 -0.71
N THR A 693 23.99 -44.37 -1.05
CA THR A 693 25.10 -44.64 -1.97
C THR A 693 24.67 -44.78 -3.42
N THR A 694 23.43 -45.23 -3.67
CA THR A 694 22.94 -45.59 -5.00
C THR A 694 21.55 -45.02 -5.28
N LEU A 695 21.47 -44.06 -6.18
CA LEU A 695 20.20 -43.53 -6.72
C LEU A 695 20.01 -44.00 -8.17
N ASN A 696 19.20 -45.05 -8.38
CA ASN A 696 18.82 -45.51 -9.70
C ASN A 696 17.40 -45.04 -10.07
N CYS A 697 17.34 -43.92 -10.78
CA CYS A 697 16.12 -43.27 -11.22
C CYS A 697 15.99 -43.17 -12.75
N SER A 698 16.60 -44.12 -13.50
CA SER A 698 16.74 -44.10 -14.97
C SER A 698 15.39 -44.12 -15.74
N LEU A 699 14.70 -42.99 -15.77
CA LEU A 699 13.33 -42.84 -16.24
C LEU A 699 13.23 -41.76 -17.32
N THR A 700 12.80 -42.16 -18.52
CA THR A 700 12.75 -41.31 -19.73
C THR A 700 11.71 -40.18 -19.71
N VAL A 701 11.02 -39.99 -18.57
CA VAL A 701 9.96 -38.99 -18.36
C VAL A 701 10.19 -38.09 -17.14
N LEU A 702 11.31 -38.24 -16.43
CA LEU A 702 11.65 -37.38 -15.29
C LEU A 702 12.07 -35.99 -15.80
N THR A 703 11.40 -34.94 -15.33
CA THR A 703 11.63 -33.54 -15.76
C THR A 703 12.27 -32.67 -14.68
N SER A 704 12.22 -33.10 -13.41
CA SER A 704 12.85 -32.41 -12.28
C SER A 704 13.43 -33.41 -11.27
N LEU A 705 14.66 -33.13 -10.84
CA LEU A 705 15.42 -33.90 -9.85
C LEU A 705 16.03 -32.94 -8.82
N ASP A 706 15.66 -33.13 -7.56
CA ASP A 706 16.19 -32.37 -6.42
C ASP A 706 16.81 -33.31 -5.40
N ILE A 707 18.09 -33.08 -5.08
CA ILE A 707 18.90 -33.91 -4.18
C ILE A 707 19.59 -33.00 -3.16
N SER A 708 19.30 -33.21 -1.88
CA SER A 708 19.82 -32.41 -0.77
C SER A 708 20.28 -33.29 0.40
N GLY A 709 21.47 -33.02 0.95
CA GLY A 709 21.97 -33.71 2.16
C GLY A 709 22.12 -35.23 1.98
N CYS A 710 22.71 -35.65 0.87
CA CYS A 710 22.97 -37.06 0.54
C CYS A 710 24.48 -37.35 0.57
N ASP A 711 25.08 -37.24 1.76
CA ASP A 711 26.53 -37.12 2.00
C ASP A 711 27.39 -38.31 1.53
N THR A 712 26.79 -39.46 1.24
CA THR A 712 27.49 -40.65 0.72
C THR A 712 27.37 -40.83 -0.80
N LEU A 713 26.55 -40.03 -1.48
CA LEU A 713 26.27 -40.17 -2.90
C LEU A 713 27.45 -39.66 -3.74
N LYS A 714 28.19 -40.59 -4.34
CA LYS A 714 29.44 -40.30 -5.09
C LYS A 714 29.23 -39.88 -6.55
N ASN A 715 28.11 -40.29 -7.15
CA ASN A 715 27.79 -40.09 -8.56
C ASN A 715 26.27 -40.15 -8.77
N ILE A 716 25.78 -39.49 -9.82
CA ILE A 716 24.38 -39.52 -10.25
C ILE A 716 24.37 -39.86 -11.75
N ASP A 717 23.76 -40.98 -12.15
CA ASP A 717 23.69 -41.39 -13.56
C ASP A 717 22.61 -40.62 -14.32
N LEU A 718 22.94 -39.38 -14.70
CA LEU A 718 22.09 -38.53 -15.53
C LEU A 718 21.99 -39.03 -16.99
N SER A 719 22.82 -39.99 -17.42
CA SER A 719 22.93 -40.40 -18.83
C SER A 719 21.65 -41.04 -19.42
N LYS A 720 20.68 -41.36 -18.56
CA LYS A 720 19.38 -41.97 -18.88
C LYS A 720 18.20 -41.05 -18.53
N LEU A 721 18.46 -39.76 -18.29
CA LEU A 721 17.46 -38.74 -17.97
C LEU A 721 17.36 -37.65 -19.07
N PRO A 722 17.12 -38.01 -20.35
CA PRO A 722 17.21 -37.06 -21.47
C PRO A 722 16.23 -35.88 -21.36
N LYS A 723 15.12 -36.02 -20.64
CA LYS A 723 14.08 -34.97 -20.46
C LYS A 723 14.21 -34.17 -19.17
N LEU A 724 15.34 -34.30 -18.46
CA LEU A 724 15.58 -33.54 -17.24
C LEU A 724 15.82 -32.07 -17.58
N LEU A 725 14.92 -31.18 -17.16
CA LEU A 725 14.98 -29.74 -17.41
C LEU A 725 15.60 -28.98 -16.22
N ASN A 726 15.35 -29.47 -15.00
CA ASN A 726 15.77 -28.84 -13.75
C ASN A 726 16.60 -29.81 -12.92
N LEU A 727 17.80 -29.40 -12.49
CA LEU A 727 18.65 -30.15 -11.57
C LEU A 727 19.11 -29.27 -10.40
N SER A 728 18.71 -29.66 -9.20
CA SER A 728 19.16 -29.09 -7.92
C SER A 728 20.02 -30.11 -7.18
N VAL A 729 21.25 -29.73 -6.87
CA VAL A 729 22.17 -30.54 -6.04
C VAL A 729 22.75 -29.67 -4.92
N THR A 730 22.37 -29.97 -3.69
CA THR A 730 22.73 -29.17 -2.51
C THR A 730 23.40 -30.04 -1.45
N GLU A 731 24.52 -29.56 -0.88
CA GLU A 731 25.22 -30.17 0.26
C GLU A 731 25.70 -31.62 0.07
N CYS A 732 25.83 -32.11 -1.17
CA CYS A 732 26.21 -33.49 -1.46
C CYS A 732 27.74 -33.70 -1.34
N GLN A 733 28.24 -33.81 -0.11
CA GLN A 733 29.67 -33.67 0.21
C GLN A 733 30.65 -34.67 -0.42
N LYS A 734 30.19 -35.81 -0.97
CA LYS A 734 31.07 -36.81 -1.63
C LYS A 734 30.86 -36.93 -3.14
N LEU A 735 30.04 -36.06 -3.73
CA LEU A 735 29.86 -35.99 -5.18
C LEU A 735 31.09 -35.31 -5.81
N THR A 736 31.81 -36.02 -6.70
CA THR A 736 33.09 -35.54 -7.24
C THR A 736 33.03 -35.07 -8.70
N ARG A 737 32.11 -35.66 -9.49
CA ARG A 737 31.84 -35.32 -10.89
C ARG A 737 30.33 -35.20 -11.09
N LEU A 738 29.91 -34.26 -11.93
CA LEU A 738 28.55 -34.19 -12.45
C LEU A 738 28.61 -34.14 -13.98
N ASP A 739 27.83 -34.99 -14.64
CA ASP A 739 27.86 -35.16 -16.09
C ASP A 739 26.46 -34.96 -16.68
N CYS A 740 26.18 -33.72 -17.07
CA CYS A 740 24.90 -33.28 -17.60
C CYS A 740 24.80 -33.44 -19.13
N SER A 741 25.83 -33.96 -19.78
CA SER A 741 26.00 -33.99 -21.24
C SER A 741 24.86 -34.61 -22.05
N LYS A 742 23.98 -35.40 -21.41
CA LYS A 742 22.85 -36.11 -22.04
C LYS A 742 21.49 -35.69 -21.45
N THR A 743 21.34 -34.42 -21.09
CA THR A 743 20.12 -33.86 -20.48
C THR A 743 19.66 -32.59 -21.20
N GLU A 744 18.36 -32.32 -21.20
CA GLU A 744 17.75 -31.09 -21.76
C GLU A 744 17.67 -29.95 -20.71
N LEU A 745 18.68 -29.82 -19.84
CA LEU A 745 18.65 -28.83 -18.75
C LEU A 745 18.49 -27.39 -19.27
N THR A 746 17.56 -26.66 -18.65
CA THR A 746 17.48 -25.20 -18.72
C THR A 746 18.16 -24.56 -17.51
N ASP A 747 18.08 -25.23 -16.35
CA ASP A 747 18.46 -24.70 -15.04
C ASP A 747 19.30 -25.72 -14.25
N LEU A 748 20.53 -25.31 -13.89
CA LEU A 748 21.49 -26.10 -13.13
C LEU A 748 21.91 -25.35 -11.86
N LYS A 749 21.53 -25.87 -10.69
CA LYS A 749 21.78 -25.27 -9.38
C LYS A 749 22.65 -26.20 -8.53
N ILE A 750 23.88 -25.77 -8.21
CA ILE A 750 24.83 -26.56 -7.42
C ILE A 750 25.35 -25.72 -6.25
N ILE A 751 25.09 -26.16 -5.01
CA ILE A 751 25.38 -25.40 -3.78
C ILE A 751 26.09 -26.31 -2.76
N ASN A 752 27.19 -25.81 -2.16
CA ASN A 752 27.93 -26.44 -1.05
C ASN A 752 28.42 -27.88 -1.32
N CYS A 753 28.60 -28.28 -2.58
CA CYS A 753 29.08 -29.61 -2.99
C CYS A 753 30.62 -29.62 -3.07
N THR A 754 31.29 -29.59 -1.91
CA THR A 754 32.71 -29.20 -1.75
C THR A 754 33.75 -30.06 -2.49
N GLN A 755 33.39 -31.24 -2.99
CA GLN A 755 34.28 -32.17 -3.69
C GLN A 755 34.10 -32.19 -5.21
N ILE A 756 33.17 -31.43 -5.79
CA ILE A 756 32.99 -31.35 -7.24
C ILE A 756 34.20 -30.62 -7.85
N ASN A 757 35.01 -31.35 -8.62
CA ASN A 757 36.17 -30.81 -9.32
C ASN A 757 36.00 -30.77 -10.85
N LYS A 758 34.96 -31.42 -11.39
CA LYS A 758 34.60 -31.36 -12.81
C LYS A 758 33.09 -31.45 -13.02
N ILE A 759 32.56 -30.47 -13.74
CA ILE A 759 31.21 -30.48 -14.33
C ILE A 759 31.38 -30.68 -15.83
N ILE A 760 30.52 -31.47 -16.47
CA ILE A 760 30.55 -31.71 -17.93
C ILE A 760 29.16 -31.44 -18.51
N THR A 761 29.10 -30.62 -19.55
CA THR A 761 27.85 -30.18 -20.22
C THR A 761 27.86 -30.47 -21.73
N THR A 762 28.87 -31.17 -22.23
CA THR A 762 29.08 -31.45 -23.67
C THR A 762 29.33 -32.94 -23.91
N THR A 763 29.02 -33.45 -25.11
CA THR A 763 29.38 -34.81 -25.52
C THR A 763 30.57 -34.79 -26.46
N GLU A 764 31.35 -35.88 -26.50
CA GLU A 764 32.57 -35.97 -27.32
C GLU A 764 32.30 -36.17 -28.83
N ASN A 765 31.04 -36.13 -29.28
CA ASN A 765 30.63 -36.28 -30.68
C ASN A 765 29.95 -35.00 -31.20
N SER A 766 30.64 -34.25 -32.05
CA SER A 766 30.28 -32.90 -32.51
C SER A 766 29.15 -32.85 -33.57
N ALA A 767 28.03 -33.54 -33.33
CA ALA A 767 26.93 -33.66 -34.30
C ALA A 767 25.50 -33.58 -33.71
N GLU A 768 25.31 -33.83 -32.40
CA GLU A 768 23.97 -33.83 -31.79
C GLU A 768 23.84 -32.79 -30.67
N LYS A 769 22.94 -31.81 -30.90
CA LYS A 769 22.35 -30.83 -29.95
C LYS A 769 23.22 -30.34 -28.77
N SER A 770 23.66 -29.08 -28.84
CA SER A 770 24.10 -28.33 -27.66
C SER A 770 22.98 -28.16 -26.61
N ILE A 771 23.37 -28.07 -25.33
CA ILE A 771 22.46 -27.81 -24.22
C ILE A 771 22.02 -26.34 -24.24
N LYS A 772 20.71 -26.07 -24.16
CA LYS A 772 20.11 -24.72 -24.22
C LYS A 772 19.95 -24.05 -22.85
N THR A 773 20.96 -24.13 -21.99
CA THR A 773 20.99 -23.38 -20.72
C THR A 773 21.26 -21.89 -20.96
N LYS A 774 20.43 -21.00 -20.38
CA LYS A 774 20.61 -19.54 -20.50
C LYS A 774 21.49 -18.90 -19.41
N SER A 775 21.54 -19.50 -18.22
CA SER A 775 22.26 -18.96 -17.06
C SER A 775 22.99 -20.05 -16.27
N LEU A 776 24.05 -19.66 -15.56
CA LEU A 776 24.86 -20.54 -14.73
C LEU A 776 25.06 -19.92 -13.34
N TYR A 777 24.63 -20.62 -12.30
CA TYR A 777 24.84 -20.18 -10.91
C TYR A 777 25.80 -21.11 -10.17
N VAL A 778 27.00 -20.59 -9.87
CA VAL A 778 28.13 -21.33 -9.27
C VAL A 778 28.60 -20.59 -8.02
N LYS A 779 28.34 -21.17 -6.84
CA LYS A 779 28.66 -20.57 -5.53
C LYS A 779 29.37 -21.53 -4.58
N GLY A 780 30.38 -21.03 -3.87
CA GLY A 780 31.06 -21.73 -2.77
C GLY A 780 32.27 -22.58 -3.17
N TYR A 781 33.02 -22.18 -4.20
CA TYR A 781 34.11 -22.99 -4.78
C TYR A 781 35.51 -22.41 -4.53
N SER A 782 36.07 -22.71 -3.35
CA SER A 782 37.47 -22.35 -3.02
C SER A 782 38.52 -23.11 -3.84
N ASN A 783 38.18 -24.31 -4.32
CA ASN A 783 39.08 -25.27 -4.98
C ASN A 783 38.88 -25.40 -6.51
N LEU A 784 37.96 -24.65 -7.13
CA LEU A 784 37.68 -24.76 -8.57
C LEU A 784 38.80 -24.07 -9.38
N THR A 785 39.72 -24.86 -9.91
CA THR A 785 40.89 -24.37 -10.67
C THR A 785 40.58 -23.97 -12.11
N THR A 786 39.49 -24.51 -12.67
CA THR A 786 39.13 -24.41 -14.10
C THR A 786 37.63 -24.62 -14.26
N LEU A 787 36.93 -23.64 -14.83
CA LEU A 787 35.53 -23.75 -15.25
C LEU A 787 35.51 -23.77 -16.78
N ASP A 788 35.36 -24.96 -17.38
CA ASP A 788 35.31 -25.09 -18.84
C ASP A 788 33.86 -25.14 -19.32
N CYS A 789 33.44 -24.10 -20.05
CA CYS A 789 32.11 -23.97 -20.64
C CYS A 789 32.19 -23.51 -22.11
N SER A 790 33.28 -23.89 -22.81
CA SER A 790 33.65 -23.35 -24.13
C SER A 790 32.61 -23.53 -25.25
N GLU A 791 31.69 -24.49 -25.15
CA GLU A 791 30.62 -24.73 -26.13
C GLU A 791 29.21 -24.48 -25.56
N THR A 792 29.09 -23.62 -24.56
CA THR A 792 27.79 -23.21 -23.98
C THR A 792 27.30 -21.88 -24.56
N ASP A 793 25.99 -21.64 -24.49
CA ASP A 793 25.34 -20.38 -24.91
C ASP A 793 25.07 -19.43 -23.73
N PHE A 794 25.90 -19.45 -22.68
CA PHE A 794 25.78 -18.54 -21.53
C PHE A 794 26.09 -17.09 -21.93
N THR A 795 25.09 -16.23 -21.85
CA THR A 795 25.23 -14.77 -22.07
C THR A 795 25.59 -14.01 -20.79
N SER A 796 25.24 -14.56 -19.62
CA SER A 796 25.47 -13.94 -18.31
C SER A 796 26.13 -14.91 -17.33
N LEU A 797 27.01 -14.39 -16.47
CA LEU A 797 27.74 -15.16 -15.46
C LEU A 797 27.94 -14.36 -14.16
N GLU A 798 27.52 -14.95 -13.04
CA GLU A 798 27.81 -14.45 -11.68
C GLU A 798 28.82 -15.36 -11.00
N ILE A 799 29.84 -14.77 -10.36
CA ILE A 799 30.92 -15.49 -9.67
C ILE A 799 31.11 -14.93 -8.26
N SER A 800 31.20 -15.83 -7.27
CA SER A 800 31.45 -15.52 -5.85
C SER A 800 32.42 -16.51 -5.19
N ASP A 801 33.11 -16.07 -4.13
CA ASP A 801 34.09 -16.84 -3.34
C ASP A 801 35.33 -17.37 -4.09
N CYS A 802 35.60 -16.93 -5.33
CA CYS A 802 36.71 -17.45 -6.12
C CYS A 802 38.08 -16.84 -5.77
N SER A 803 39.11 -17.70 -5.77
CA SER A 803 40.51 -17.35 -5.49
C SER A 803 41.30 -17.00 -6.77
N ARG A 804 40.93 -17.60 -7.89
CA ARG A 804 41.34 -17.29 -9.26
C ARG A 804 40.16 -17.52 -10.19
N VAL A 805 40.12 -16.78 -11.29
CA VAL A 805 39.15 -16.98 -12.37
C VAL A 805 39.90 -16.80 -13.69
N ASP A 806 39.79 -17.80 -14.57
CA ASP A 806 40.27 -17.71 -15.95
C ASP A 806 39.04 -17.76 -16.87
N LEU A 807 38.74 -16.64 -17.52
CA LEU A 807 37.60 -16.47 -18.42
C LEU A 807 38.01 -16.48 -19.89
N SER A 808 39.26 -16.84 -20.21
CA SER A 808 39.83 -16.76 -21.56
C SER A 808 39.09 -17.61 -22.61
N LYS A 809 38.40 -18.68 -22.17
CA LYS A 809 37.61 -19.57 -23.04
C LYS A 809 36.14 -19.14 -23.25
N LEU A 810 35.68 -18.07 -22.60
CA LEU A 810 34.25 -17.75 -22.53
C LEU A 810 33.89 -16.61 -23.50
N SER A 811 33.86 -16.95 -24.79
CA SER A 811 33.76 -16.01 -25.91
C SER A 811 32.38 -15.36 -26.14
N LYS A 812 31.33 -15.81 -25.44
CA LYS A 812 29.93 -15.38 -25.64
C LYS A 812 29.32 -14.57 -24.49
N ILE A 813 30.06 -14.34 -23.40
CA ILE A 813 29.52 -13.65 -22.22
C ILE A 813 29.45 -12.14 -22.51
N THR A 814 28.23 -11.60 -22.42
CA THR A 814 27.94 -10.16 -22.60
C THR A 814 27.78 -9.40 -21.29
N SER A 815 27.44 -10.09 -20.18
CA SER A 815 27.41 -9.51 -18.83
C SER A 815 28.11 -10.39 -17.80
N LEU A 816 29.04 -9.80 -17.05
CA LEU A 816 29.87 -10.48 -16.07
C LEU A 816 29.82 -9.75 -14.72
N THR A 817 29.46 -10.48 -13.67
CA THR A 817 29.38 -9.95 -12.32
C THR A 817 30.28 -10.76 -11.37
N VAL A 818 31.27 -10.09 -10.78
CA VAL A 818 32.17 -10.64 -9.76
C VAL A 818 31.88 -9.97 -8.42
N ILE A 819 31.47 -10.75 -7.44
CA ILE A 819 31.12 -10.31 -6.09
C ILE A 819 31.94 -11.15 -5.08
N ASP A 820 32.12 -10.66 -3.86
CA ASP A 820 32.58 -11.42 -2.68
C ASP A 820 33.75 -12.36 -2.98
N SER A 821 34.74 -11.84 -3.71
CA SER A 821 35.96 -12.56 -4.09
C SER A 821 37.19 -11.90 -3.44
N PRO A 822 37.28 -11.85 -2.10
CA PRO A 822 38.33 -11.10 -1.37
C PRO A 822 39.73 -11.69 -1.52
N ASN A 823 39.87 -12.86 -2.18
CA ASN A 823 41.15 -13.46 -2.53
C ASN A 823 41.58 -13.20 -3.98
N LEU A 824 40.74 -12.59 -4.81
CA LEU A 824 41.05 -12.24 -6.19
C LEU A 824 42.09 -11.12 -6.22
N THR A 825 43.32 -11.45 -6.62
CA THR A 825 44.45 -10.49 -6.72
C THR A 825 44.60 -9.89 -8.11
N LYS A 826 44.07 -10.56 -9.14
CA LYS A 826 44.05 -10.13 -10.54
C LYS A 826 42.75 -10.58 -11.19
N PHE A 827 42.24 -9.77 -12.11
CA PHE A 827 41.14 -10.10 -12.99
C PHE A 827 41.68 -10.15 -14.42
N ASP A 828 41.50 -11.28 -15.12
CA ASP A 828 41.79 -11.40 -16.55
C ASP A 828 40.53 -11.97 -17.24
N CYS A 829 39.94 -11.13 -18.09
CA CYS A 829 38.86 -11.52 -18.98
C CYS A 829 39.28 -11.20 -20.41
N SER A 830 39.03 -12.14 -21.33
CA SER A 830 39.34 -11.99 -22.76
C SER A 830 38.09 -12.18 -23.64
N SER A 831 36.89 -12.02 -23.07
CA SER A 831 35.64 -11.97 -23.85
C SER A 831 35.59 -10.67 -24.64
N LYS A 832 35.54 -10.79 -25.97
CA LYS A 832 35.34 -9.66 -26.89
C LYS A 832 33.89 -9.20 -26.99
N GLU A 833 32.97 -9.97 -26.43
CA GLU A 833 31.52 -9.71 -26.44
C GLU A 833 31.02 -9.07 -25.14
N LEU A 834 31.92 -8.77 -24.19
CA LEU A 834 31.54 -8.25 -22.87
C LEU A 834 31.15 -6.77 -22.93
N ILE A 835 29.85 -6.50 -22.78
CA ILE A 835 29.24 -5.17 -22.79
C ILE A 835 29.24 -4.54 -21.39
N SER A 836 29.08 -5.36 -20.35
CA SER A 836 28.95 -4.90 -18.97
C SER A 836 29.79 -5.71 -17.99
N LEU A 837 30.59 -4.99 -17.18
CA LEU A 837 31.45 -5.55 -16.15
C LEU A 837 31.18 -4.90 -14.80
N LYS A 838 30.76 -5.72 -13.83
CA LYS A 838 30.62 -5.34 -12.43
C LYS A 838 31.63 -6.10 -11.56
N ILE A 839 32.49 -5.36 -10.87
CA ILE A 839 33.44 -5.90 -9.89
C ILE A 839 33.12 -5.29 -8.52
N SER A 840 32.92 -6.14 -7.51
CA SER A 840 32.52 -5.72 -6.18
C SER A 840 33.15 -6.58 -5.07
N ASN A 841 33.46 -5.94 -3.93
CA ASN A 841 34.05 -6.56 -2.73
C ASN A 841 35.38 -7.32 -2.96
N CYS A 842 36.08 -7.05 -4.07
CA CYS A 842 37.33 -7.70 -4.45
C CYS A 842 38.52 -7.01 -3.77
N SER A 843 38.58 -7.08 -2.44
CA SER A 843 39.47 -6.26 -1.61
C SER A 843 40.98 -6.44 -1.85
N LYS A 844 41.44 -7.52 -2.47
CA LYS A 844 42.86 -7.74 -2.85
C LYS A 844 43.18 -7.36 -4.31
N LEU A 845 42.20 -6.92 -5.09
CA LEU A 845 42.40 -6.52 -6.48
C LEU A 845 43.13 -5.16 -6.54
N ASN A 846 44.25 -5.11 -7.26
CA ASN A 846 45.12 -3.93 -7.33
C ASN A 846 45.27 -3.33 -8.74
N LYS A 847 44.90 -4.08 -9.79
CA LYS A 847 44.76 -3.62 -11.18
C LYS A 847 43.55 -4.29 -11.82
N ILE A 848 42.78 -3.52 -12.58
CA ILE A 848 41.85 -4.03 -13.59
C ILE A 848 42.48 -3.75 -14.96
N ASP A 849 42.40 -4.68 -15.90
CA ASP A 849 42.92 -4.51 -17.26
C ASP A 849 41.78 -4.62 -18.27
N LEU A 850 41.46 -3.51 -18.94
CA LEU A 850 40.36 -3.43 -19.91
C LEU A 850 40.82 -3.64 -21.36
N SER A 851 42.14 -3.72 -21.61
CA SER A 851 42.73 -3.68 -22.97
C SER A 851 42.29 -4.79 -23.92
N LYS A 852 41.59 -5.82 -23.42
CA LYS A 852 41.03 -6.94 -24.19
C LYS A 852 39.50 -6.86 -24.40
N LEU A 853 38.82 -5.90 -23.77
CA LEU A 853 37.36 -5.83 -23.64
C LEU A 853 36.76 -4.81 -24.62
N SER A 854 36.95 -5.06 -25.92
CA SER A 854 36.67 -4.13 -27.03
C SER A 854 35.19 -3.82 -27.33
N LYS A 855 34.28 -4.08 -26.38
CA LYS A 855 32.84 -3.75 -26.45
C LYS A 855 32.30 -3.25 -25.10
N LEU A 856 33.18 -2.92 -24.15
CA LEU A 856 32.77 -2.60 -22.79
C LEU A 856 32.20 -1.18 -22.69
N GLU A 857 30.88 -1.07 -22.77
CA GLU A 857 30.11 0.16 -22.61
C GLU A 857 29.99 0.60 -21.14
N ASN A 858 29.85 -0.37 -20.21
CA ASN A 858 29.48 -0.12 -18.82
C ASN A 858 30.46 -0.78 -17.83
N LEU A 859 31.11 0.01 -16.97
CA LEU A 859 32.06 -0.48 -15.96
C LEU A 859 31.79 0.05 -14.55
N SER A 860 31.54 -0.87 -13.60
CA SER A 860 31.24 -0.57 -12.19
C SER A 860 32.26 -1.23 -11.25
N VAL A 861 33.05 -0.42 -10.55
CA VAL A 861 34.11 -0.86 -9.61
C VAL A 861 33.80 -0.41 -8.18
N ILE A 862 33.23 -1.33 -7.40
CA ILE A 862 32.73 -1.12 -6.03
C ILE A 862 33.67 -1.79 -5.02
N ASN A 863 33.95 -1.15 -3.88
CA ASN A 863 34.61 -1.79 -2.72
C ASN A 863 35.96 -2.49 -3.04
N CYS A 864 36.73 -1.93 -3.98
CA CYS A 864 38.03 -2.44 -4.43
C CYS A 864 39.18 -1.61 -3.83
N SER A 865 39.30 -1.65 -2.50
CA SER A 865 40.15 -0.75 -1.68
C SER A 865 41.68 -0.88 -1.86
N ASN A 866 42.18 -1.71 -2.78
CA ASN A 866 43.59 -1.80 -3.15
C ASN A 866 43.93 -1.20 -4.53
N ILE A 867 42.96 -0.61 -5.24
CA ILE A 867 43.20 0.19 -6.44
C ILE A 867 43.72 1.58 -6.04
N ILE A 868 44.88 1.98 -6.58
CA ILE A 868 45.61 3.22 -6.21
C ILE A 868 45.54 4.29 -7.32
N LYS A 869 45.48 3.86 -8.59
CA LYS A 869 45.27 4.70 -9.77
C LYS A 869 44.25 4.00 -10.66
N PHE A 870 43.33 4.76 -11.24
CA PHE A 870 42.49 4.28 -12.33
C PHE A 870 43.07 4.76 -13.66
N ASP A 871 43.55 3.81 -14.46
CA ASP A 871 44.30 4.03 -15.70
C ASP A 871 43.85 2.97 -16.70
N CYS A 872 43.05 3.38 -17.67
CA CYS A 872 42.29 2.49 -18.54
C CYS A 872 42.04 3.14 -19.89
N SER A 873 42.09 2.33 -20.95
CA SER A 873 41.76 2.70 -22.32
C SER A 873 40.60 1.83 -22.81
N SER A 874 39.53 2.46 -23.31
CA SER A 874 38.39 1.80 -23.96
C SER A 874 37.72 2.79 -24.89
N GLU A 875 37.54 2.42 -26.16
CA GLU A 875 36.89 3.27 -27.16
C GLU A 875 35.37 3.29 -26.97
N GLU A 876 34.78 2.22 -26.44
CA GLU A 876 33.31 2.05 -26.32
C GLU A 876 32.72 2.44 -24.94
N LEU A 877 33.54 2.83 -23.95
CA LEU A 877 33.06 3.01 -22.56
C LEU A 877 32.34 4.35 -22.35
N THR A 878 31.01 4.32 -22.37
CA THR A 878 30.15 5.50 -22.17
C THR A 878 29.83 5.81 -20.71
N SER A 879 29.87 4.80 -19.83
CA SER A 879 29.54 4.95 -18.39
C SER A 879 30.64 4.40 -17.48
N LEU A 880 31.28 5.29 -16.71
CA LEU A 880 32.30 4.95 -15.72
C LEU A 880 31.84 5.25 -14.28
N LYS A 881 31.88 4.21 -13.47
CA LYS A 881 31.46 4.18 -12.08
C LYS A 881 32.62 3.81 -11.13
N ILE A 882 32.97 4.69 -10.19
CA ILE A 882 34.00 4.42 -9.17
C ILE A 882 33.53 4.78 -7.73
N SER A 883 33.51 3.78 -6.84
CA SER A 883 33.14 3.89 -5.41
C SER A 883 34.33 3.64 -4.53
N GLY A 884 34.57 4.58 -3.61
CA GLY A 884 35.49 4.54 -2.46
C GLY A 884 36.62 3.51 -2.48
N CYS A 885 37.28 3.36 -3.62
CA CYS A 885 38.53 2.66 -3.75
C CYS A 885 39.51 3.48 -2.92
N SER A 886 39.60 3.20 -1.62
CA SER A 886 39.97 4.22 -0.62
C SER A 886 41.46 4.58 -0.60
N LYS A 887 42.22 4.06 -1.57
CA LYS A 887 43.61 4.41 -1.88
C LYS A 887 43.78 5.10 -3.25
N LEU A 888 42.68 5.30 -3.98
CA LEU A 888 42.65 5.91 -5.31
C LEU A 888 43.02 7.40 -5.22
N GLY A 889 44.22 7.76 -5.65
CA GLY A 889 44.73 9.13 -5.58
C GLY A 889 44.46 10.00 -6.81
N GLU A 890 44.30 9.36 -7.97
CA GLU A 890 44.09 10.01 -9.27
C GLU A 890 43.18 9.14 -10.16
N ILE A 891 42.21 9.79 -10.82
CA ILE A 891 41.44 9.24 -11.93
C ILE A 891 41.82 10.01 -13.19
N ASN A 892 42.25 9.29 -14.22
CA ASN A 892 42.67 9.87 -15.50
C ASN A 892 41.91 9.20 -16.66
N PRO A 893 40.75 9.74 -17.06
CA PRO A 893 39.90 9.16 -18.10
C PRO A 893 40.32 9.54 -19.54
N LYS A 894 41.49 10.16 -19.77
CA LYS A 894 41.94 10.65 -21.09
C LYS A 894 41.92 9.63 -22.23
N ASN A 895 41.96 8.33 -21.93
CA ASN A 895 41.87 7.25 -22.94
C ASN A 895 40.44 6.66 -23.05
N LEU A 896 39.41 7.43 -22.67
CA LEU A 896 37.98 7.08 -22.73
C LEU A 896 37.23 8.17 -23.52
N PRO A 897 37.40 8.25 -24.85
CA PRO A 897 36.90 9.39 -25.64
C PRO A 897 35.38 9.55 -25.58
N ASN A 898 34.64 8.44 -25.65
CA ASN A 898 33.18 8.41 -25.68
C ASN A 898 32.53 8.43 -24.28
N LEU A 899 33.24 8.87 -23.23
CA LEU A 899 32.73 8.86 -21.86
C LEU A 899 31.72 10.00 -21.63
N GLU A 900 30.43 9.69 -21.73
CA GLU A 900 29.32 10.64 -21.51
C GLU A 900 29.00 10.87 -20.02
N SER A 901 29.19 9.85 -19.18
CA SER A 901 28.78 9.86 -17.76
C SER A 901 29.89 9.37 -16.83
N LEU A 902 30.25 10.22 -15.85
CA LEU A 902 31.22 9.89 -14.82
C LEU A 902 30.67 10.13 -13.42
N SER A 903 30.70 9.08 -12.60
CA SER A 903 30.40 9.13 -11.17
C SER A 903 31.60 8.70 -10.33
N VAL A 904 31.98 9.57 -9.38
CA VAL A 904 33.07 9.33 -8.44
C VAL A 904 32.64 9.72 -7.03
N VAL A 905 32.38 8.75 -6.17
CA VAL A 905 31.73 9.01 -4.87
C VAL A 905 32.41 8.25 -3.72
N GLU A 906 32.57 8.93 -2.58
CA GLU A 906 33.31 8.49 -1.38
C GLU A 906 34.75 8.01 -1.65
N CYS A 907 35.37 8.46 -2.75
CA CYS A 907 36.79 8.27 -3.05
C CYS A 907 37.65 9.22 -2.19
N SER A 908 37.72 8.93 -0.89
CA SER A 908 38.28 9.80 0.16
C SER A 908 39.77 10.15 0.05
N ASN A 909 40.53 9.46 -0.81
CA ASN A 909 41.94 9.78 -1.11
C ASN A 909 42.15 10.42 -2.48
N LEU A 910 41.10 10.67 -3.27
CA LEU A 910 41.23 11.26 -4.59
C LEU A 910 41.60 12.75 -4.45
N ILE A 911 42.73 13.13 -5.04
CA ILE A 911 43.25 14.51 -4.99
C ILE A 911 42.96 15.24 -6.30
N LYS A 912 43.09 14.53 -7.43
CA LYS A 912 43.00 15.05 -8.80
C LYS A 912 42.03 14.24 -9.65
N LEU A 913 41.15 14.95 -10.36
CA LEU A 913 40.33 14.44 -11.45
C LEU A 913 40.66 15.21 -12.74
N ASP A 914 40.82 14.51 -13.88
CA ASP A 914 41.38 15.07 -15.12
C ASP A 914 40.54 14.73 -16.36
N CYS A 915 39.30 15.21 -16.37
CA CYS A 915 38.31 15.05 -17.45
C CYS A 915 38.58 15.98 -18.66
N SER A 916 39.85 16.23 -18.99
CA SER A 916 40.19 17.24 -20.02
C SER A 916 40.11 16.74 -21.47
N GLU A 917 39.79 15.47 -21.67
CA GLU A 917 39.78 14.77 -22.97
C GLU A 917 38.57 13.79 -23.02
N THR A 918 37.40 14.23 -22.50
CA THR A 918 36.17 13.42 -22.35
C THR A 918 34.91 14.26 -22.58
N GLU A 919 33.94 13.73 -23.33
CA GLU A 919 32.68 14.43 -23.71
C GLU A 919 31.56 14.29 -22.66
N LEU A 920 31.86 14.61 -21.38
CA LEU A 920 30.93 14.42 -20.27
C LEU A 920 29.68 15.32 -20.37
N THR A 921 28.52 14.69 -20.44
CA THR A 921 27.21 15.34 -20.25
C THR A 921 26.79 15.37 -18.78
N ASN A 922 27.24 14.39 -17.99
CA ASN A 922 26.90 14.23 -16.58
C ASN A 922 28.15 13.97 -15.74
N LEU A 923 28.33 14.76 -14.67
CA LEU A 923 29.45 14.64 -13.72
C LEU A 923 28.93 14.67 -12.28
N GLU A 924 29.06 13.55 -11.57
CA GLU A 924 28.64 13.43 -10.18
C GLU A 924 29.85 13.23 -9.24
N ILE A 925 30.00 14.14 -8.28
CA ILE A 925 31.06 14.12 -7.26
C ILE A 925 30.45 14.42 -5.89
N ILE A 926 30.40 13.42 -5.00
CA ILE A 926 29.91 13.55 -3.62
C ILE A 926 30.90 12.89 -2.65
N ASN A 927 31.09 13.49 -1.47
CA ASN A 927 31.93 12.99 -0.37
C ASN A 927 33.41 12.66 -0.74
N CYS A 928 33.93 13.16 -1.87
CA CYS A 928 35.33 13.01 -2.28
C CYS A 928 36.23 14.07 -1.60
N THR A 929 36.37 13.95 -0.27
CA THR A 929 36.87 14.99 0.66
C THR A 929 38.29 15.51 0.47
N ARG A 930 39.09 14.93 -0.45
CA ARG A 930 40.47 15.36 -0.75
C ARG A 930 40.67 15.99 -2.13
N ILE A 931 39.64 16.09 -2.96
CA ILE A 931 39.77 16.71 -4.28
C ILE A 931 40.12 18.19 -4.10
N ASN A 932 41.26 18.59 -4.65
CA ASN A 932 41.69 19.99 -4.73
C ASN A 932 41.95 20.46 -6.17
N LYS A 933 41.84 19.55 -7.15
CA LYS A 933 41.94 19.88 -8.57
C LYS A 933 40.99 19.02 -9.42
N ILE A 934 40.10 19.69 -10.13
CA ILE A 934 39.38 19.16 -11.29
C ILE A 934 39.96 19.86 -12.53
N ILE A 935 40.13 19.13 -13.63
CA ILE A 935 40.54 19.66 -14.93
C ILE A 935 39.52 19.22 -15.97
N ALA A 936 39.02 20.17 -16.75
CA ALA A 936 38.28 19.96 -17.99
C ALA A 936 38.86 20.91 -19.05
N LEU A 937 38.76 20.55 -20.34
CA LEU A 937 39.18 21.38 -21.47
C LEU A 937 38.23 21.13 -22.64
N SER A 938 38.09 22.12 -23.52
CA SER A 938 37.26 22.05 -24.72
C SER A 938 38.00 22.60 -25.96
N HIS A 939 37.42 22.36 -27.14
CA HIS A 939 38.03 22.60 -28.45
C HIS A 939 37.10 23.43 -29.34
N THR A 940 37.46 24.60 -29.89
CA THR A 940 38.68 25.44 -29.83
C THR A 940 38.24 26.93 -30.00
N THR A 941 39.05 28.00 -29.87
CA THR A 941 40.49 28.19 -30.13
C THR A 941 41.06 29.43 -29.40
N LYS A 942 42.38 29.43 -29.14
CA LYS A 942 43.29 30.59 -28.92
C LYS A 942 42.67 31.99 -28.71
N ASN A 943 43.03 32.62 -27.58
CA ASN A 943 44.15 33.59 -27.61
C ASN A 943 44.71 33.95 -26.22
N SER A 944 45.96 34.44 -26.21
CA SER A 944 46.67 35.23 -25.17
C SER A 944 46.41 34.92 -23.69
N ALA A 945 47.42 34.36 -23.02
CA ALA A 945 47.43 34.10 -21.58
C ALA A 945 47.59 35.36 -20.71
N GLU A 946 47.13 35.27 -19.46
CA GLU A 946 47.88 35.82 -18.32
C GLU A 946 47.76 34.88 -17.10
N LYS A 947 48.70 34.97 -16.15
CA LYS A 947 48.76 34.09 -14.96
C LYS A 947 48.34 34.85 -13.71
N PHE A 948 47.41 34.30 -12.94
CA PHE A 948 47.34 34.55 -11.49
C PHE A 948 47.22 33.25 -10.68
N THR A 949 47.52 33.35 -9.39
CA THR A 949 47.97 32.23 -8.54
C THR A 949 46.88 31.61 -7.67
N ALA A 950 47.21 30.45 -7.11
CA ALA A 950 46.33 29.61 -6.29
C ALA A 950 45.59 30.36 -5.17
N GLU A 951 44.26 30.17 -5.13
CA GLU A 951 43.37 30.14 -3.95
C GLU A 951 41.88 30.11 -4.35
N LYS A 952 41.55 30.25 -5.65
CA LYS A 952 40.16 30.27 -6.15
C LYS A 952 39.87 29.12 -7.13
N PHE A 953 38.62 28.66 -7.10
CA PHE A 953 38.07 27.65 -8.01
C PHE A 953 37.62 28.32 -9.31
N THR A 954 38.14 27.90 -10.46
CA THR A 954 37.79 28.43 -11.78
C THR A 954 37.24 27.33 -12.67
N ALA A 955 35.93 27.35 -12.89
CA ALA A 955 35.28 26.53 -13.92
C ALA A 955 35.22 27.32 -15.24
N GLU A 956 36.10 27.00 -16.18
CA GLU A 956 36.10 27.62 -17.52
C GLU A 956 35.09 26.90 -18.43
N LYS A 957 34.05 27.63 -18.86
CA LYS A 957 33.02 27.31 -19.87
C LYS A 957 32.50 25.87 -19.97
N PHE A 958 31.33 25.65 -19.37
CA PHE A 958 30.36 24.64 -19.84
C PHE A 958 29.36 25.31 -20.81
N THR A 959 29.16 24.73 -21.99
CA THR A 959 28.30 25.30 -23.07
C THR A 959 27.09 24.41 -23.44
N THR A 960 26.78 23.39 -22.63
CA THR A 960 25.74 22.37 -22.94
C THR A 960 24.98 21.83 -21.73
N THR A 961 25.28 22.28 -20.49
CA THR A 961 24.77 21.67 -19.26
C THR A 961 23.61 22.46 -18.64
N GLU A 962 22.42 21.86 -18.53
CA GLU A 962 21.20 22.55 -18.07
C GLU A 962 21.16 22.87 -16.57
N SER A 963 21.88 22.10 -15.73
CA SER A 963 21.85 22.29 -14.27
C SER A 963 23.15 21.90 -13.58
N LEU A 964 23.37 22.48 -12.39
CA LEU A 964 24.51 22.21 -11.50
C LEU A 964 24.01 21.93 -10.08
N TYR A 965 24.46 20.83 -9.48
CA TYR A 965 24.19 20.46 -8.09
C TYR A 965 25.48 20.27 -7.30
N VAL A 966 25.65 21.06 -6.24
CA VAL A 966 26.85 21.08 -5.38
C VAL A 966 26.42 21.00 -3.92
N LYS A 967 26.87 19.96 -3.21
CA LYS A 967 26.53 19.69 -1.81
C LYS A 967 27.67 19.03 -1.04
N GLY A 968 27.79 19.30 0.27
CA GLY A 968 28.79 18.70 1.18
C GLY A 968 30.14 19.41 1.23
N TYR A 969 30.35 20.44 0.41
CA TYR A 969 31.62 21.16 0.28
C TYR A 969 31.82 22.21 1.38
N SER A 970 31.88 21.78 2.64
CA SER A 970 31.96 22.66 3.82
C SER A 970 33.20 23.58 3.90
N ASN A 971 34.18 23.42 3.00
CA ASN A 971 35.35 24.30 2.84
C ASN A 971 35.30 25.18 1.58
N LEU A 972 34.22 25.12 0.78
CA LEU A 972 34.05 25.96 -0.41
C LEU A 972 33.67 27.38 0.03
N THR A 973 34.64 28.28 -0.02
CA THR A 973 34.49 29.67 0.39
C THR A 973 33.68 30.49 -0.63
N THR A 974 33.92 30.25 -1.93
CA THR A 974 33.23 30.90 -3.05
C THR A 974 33.05 29.92 -4.21
N LEU A 975 31.92 29.98 -4.89
CA LEU A 975 31.62 29.27 -6.14
C LEU A 975 31.62 30.28 -7.30
N ASP A 976 32.50 30.09 -8.28
CA ASP A 976 32.61 30.96 -9.46
C ASP A 976 32.06 30.24 -10.70
N CYS A 977 31.10 30.86 -11.37
CA CYS A 977 30.44 30.36 -12.58
C CYS A 977 30.23 31.47 -13.61
N SER A 978 31.18 32.42 -13.71
CA SER A 978 31.01 33.62 -14.56
C SER A 978 30.92 33.39 -16.07
N GLU A 979 31.06 32.15 -16.54
CA GLU A 979 31.10 31.81 -17.96
C GLU A 979 30.32 30.51 -18.27
N THR A 980 29.17 30.29 -17.63
CA THR A 980 28.39 29.03 -17.76
C THR A 980 26.92 29.29 -18.05
N ASP A 981 26.36 28.56 -19.02
CA ASP A 981 24.97 28.72 -19.48
C ASP A 981 23.91 28.07 -18.55
N PHE A 982 24.20 27.92 -17.24
CA PHE A 982 23.27 27.30 -16.28
C PHE A 982 22.00 28.15 -16.09
N THR A 983 20.86 27.62 -16.52
CA THR A 983 19.56 28.31 -16.37
C THR A 983 18.95 28.13 -14.97
N SER A 984 19.35 27.07 -14.25
CA SER A 984 18.89 26.74 -12.90
C SER A 984 20.02 26.15 -12.04
N SER A 985 19.99 26.42 -10.72
CA SER A 985 20.97 25.85 -9.78
C SER A 985 20.39 25.62 -8.38
N LYS A 986 20.95 24.62 -7.70
CA LYS A 986 20.64 24.27 -6.31
C LYS A 986 21.93 24.14 -5.51
N ILE A 987 22.14 25.09 -4.59
CA ILE A 987 23.39 25.25 -3.83
C ILE A 987 23.15 24.92 -2.36
N GLY A 988 24.08 24.16 -1.75
CA GLY A 988 24.07 23.85 -0.31
C GLY A 988 25.46 23.85 0.33
N ASP A 989 25.49 23.88 1.67
CA ASP A 989 26.70 23.81 2.52
C ASP A 989 27.78 24.91 2.33
N CYS A 990 27.52 25.95 1.51
CA CYS A 990 28.47 27.02 1.20
C CYS A 990 28.57 28.10 2.30
N SER A 991 29.70 28.82 2.38
CA SER A 991 29.92 29.91 3.36
C SER A 991 29.76 31.33 2.83
N GLN A 992 29.95 31.55 1.53
CA GLN A 992 29.57 32.79 0.84
C GLN A 992 28.99 32.42 -0.53
N ILE A 993 28.06 33.24 -1.01
CA ILE A 993 27.44 33.12 -2.33
C ILE A 993 27.46 34.52 -2.95
N ASP A 994 28.27 34.67 -4.00
CA ASP A 994 28.36 35.86 -4.85
C ASP A 994 27.75 35.52 -6.20
N LEU A 995 26.58 36.08 -6.47
CA LEU A 995 25.83 35.82 -7.71
C LEU A 995 25.98 36.97 -8.72
N SER A 996 26.87 37.95 -8.48
CA SER A 996 27.15 39.03 -9.44
C SER A 996 27.67 38.52 -10.79
N LYS A 997 28.20 37.29 -10.78
CA LYS A 997 28.77 36.56 -11.92
C LYS A 997 27.77 35.69 -12.69
N PHE A 998 26.58 35.42 -12.15
CA PHE A 998 25.64 34.44 -12.72
C PHE A 998 24.62 35.12 -13.65
N SER A 999 25.03 35.45 -14.88
CA SER A 999 24.19 36.22 -15.82
C SER A 999 22.95 35.46 -16.32
N GLU A 1000 23.03 34.13 -16.44
CA GLU A 1000 22.00 33.30 -17.10
C GLU A 1000 20.99 32.61 -16.18
N ILE A 1001 21.21 32.61 -14.85
CA ILE A 1001 20.28 31.93 -13.93
C ILE A 1001 18.92 32.63 -13.93
N THR A 1002 17.87 31.87 -14.23
CA THR A 1002 16.47 32.32 -14.17
C THR A 1002 15.78 31.95 -12.85
N SER A 1003 16.28 30.91 -12.17
CA SER A 1003 15.72 30.37 -10.92
C SER A 1003 16.83 29.82 -10.02
N LEU A 1004 16.90 30.30 -8.77
CA LEU A 1004 17.89 29.87 -7.79
C LEU A 1004 17.25 29.35 -6.50
N THR A 1005 17.78 28.22 -6.01
CA THR A 1005 17.44 27.68 -4.69
C THR A 1005 18.70 27.49 -3.84
N VAL A 1006 18.80 28.24 -2.74
CA VAL A 1006 19.83 28.12 -1.69
C VAL A 1006 19.21 27.43 -0.48
N ILE A 1007 19.77 26.30 -0.08
CA ILE A 1007 19.25 25.45 1.01
C ILE A 1007 20.39 25.02 1.93
N ASP A 1008 20.17 25.08 3.25
CA ASP A 1008 21.07 24.54 4.28
C ASP A 1008 22.52 25.06 4.19
N CYS A 1009 22.72 26.30 3.75
CA CYS A 1009 24.05 26.93 3.75
C CYS A 1009 24.39 27.43 5.17
N LEU A 1010 24.70 26.49 6.07
CA LEU A 1010 24.89 26.68 7.53
C LEU A 1010 26.02 27.64 7.94
N LYS A 1011 26.82 28.12 6.99
CA LYS A 1011 27.91 29.10 7.19
C LYS A 1011 27.67 30.44 6.48
N LEU A 1012 26.62 30.56 5.67
CA LEU A 1012 26.32 31.74 4.86
C LEU A 1012 25.95 32.93 5.75
N LYS A 1013 26.71 34.03 5.70
CA LYS A 1013 26.46 35.25 6.51
C LYS A 1013 25.81 36.39 5.73
N GLU A 1014 26.17 36.46 4.45
CA GLU A 1014 25.86 37.51 3.48
C GLU A 1014 25.44 36.82 2.18
N PHE A 1015 24.56 37.47 1.42
CA PHE A 1015 24.08 36.99 0.12
C PHE A 1015 24.02 38.20 -0.82
N ASP A 1016 24.91 38.26 -1.81
CA ASP A 1016 24.88 39.29 -2.85
C ASP A 1016 24.42 38.68 -4.18
N CYS A 1017 23.50 39.36 -4.86
CA CYS A 1017 22.94 38.94 -6.13
C CYS A 1017 22.58 40.15 -6.98
N SER A 1018 23.12 40.19 -8.20
CA SER A 1018 22.80 41.19 -9.23
C SER A 1018 22.52 40.54 -10.59
N SER A 1019 21.91 39.35 -10.58
CA SER A 1019 21.53 38.64 -11.80
C SER A 1019 20.25 39.24 -12.39
N GLU A 1020 20.37 39.94 -13.52
CA GLU A 1020 19.23 40.60 -14.16
C GLU A 1020 18.16 39.62 -14.68
N LYS A 1021 18.51 38.34 -14.90
CA LYS A 1021 17.58 37.30 -15.41
C LYS A 1021 16.87 36.51 -14.31
N LEU A 1022 17.21 36.71 -13.04
CA LEU A 1022 16.65 35.94 -11.92
C LEU A 1022 15.19 36.32 -11.65
N THR A 1023 14.27 35.42 -12.02
CA THR A 1023 12.81 35.60 -11.86
C THR A 1023 12.25 35.00 -10.58
N ASN A 1024 12.95 34.00 -10.00
CA ASN A 1024 12.53 33.24 -8.83
C ASN A 1024 13.72 33.00 -7.89
N LEU A 1025 13.60 33.40 -6.62
CA LEU A 1025 14.63 33.20 -5.60
C LEU A 1025 14.05 32.53 -4.35
N ARG A 1026 14.68 31.43 -3.91
CA ARG A 1026 14.37 30.74 -2.66
C ARG A 1026 15.61 30.60 -1.79
N ILE A 1027 15.53 31.06 -0.54
CA ILE A 1027 16.54 30.89 0.50
C ILE A 1027 15.88 30.21 1.72
N SER A 1028 16.48 29.12 2.21
CA SER A 1028 15.98 28.38 3.38
C SER A 1028 17.11 27.69 4.15
N GLY A 1029 16.94 27.47 5.46
CA GLY A 1029 17.92 26.77 6.32
C GLY A 1029 19.25 27.52 6.56
N CYS A 1030 19.35 28.79 6.18
CA CYS A 1030 20.57 29.58 6.22
C CYS A 1030 20.75 30.28 7.60
N TYR A 1031 20.90 29.49 8.67
CA TYR A 1031 20.86 29.95 10.08
C TYR A 1031 21.98 30.92 10.54
N THR A 1032 22.82 31.41 9.64
CA THR A 1032 23.86 32.42 9.89
C THR A 1032 23.68 33.71 9.09
N LEU A 1033 22.72 33.75 8.17
CA LEU A 1033 22.47 34.87 7.28
C LEU A 1033 21.82 36.02 8.05
N LYS A 1034 22.44 37.20 8.01
CA LYS A 1034 22.05 38.36 8.83
C LYS A 1034 21.23 39.40 8.08
N GLU A 1035 21.63 39.74 6.87
CA GLU A 1035 20.98 40.75 6.04
C GLU A 1035 20.95 40.28 4.59
N VAL A 1036 19.89 40.65 3.87
CA VAL A 1036 19.69 40.32 2.45
C VAL A 1036 19.21 41.57 1.73
N ASP A 1037 19.99 42.05 0.76
CA ASP A 1037 19.75 43.28 0.00
C ASP A 1037 19.61 42.95 -1.50
N LEU A 1038 18.39 43.15 -2.04
CA LEU A 1038 17.99 42.70 -3.37
C LEU A 1038 17.53 43.79 -4.38
N PRO A 1039 17.69 45.12 -4.18
CA PRO A 1039 17.22 46.11 -5.16
C PRO A 1039 17.96 46.02 -6.50
N LYS A 1040 19.06 45.26 -6.58
CA LYS A 1040 19.81 44.91 -7.79
C LYS A 1040 19.12 43.84 -8.68
N LEU A 1041 17.95 43.32 -8.29
CA LEU A 1041 17.24 42.24 -9.01
C LEU A 1041 15.94 42.74 -9.66
N PRO A 1042 16.00 43.48 -10.78
CA PRO A 1042 14.86 44.23 -11.33
C PRO A 1042 13.71 43.35 -11.87
N ASN A 1043 13.98 42.07 -12.18
CA ASN A 1043 13.03 41.14 -12.80
C ASN A 1043 12.53 40.02 -11.85
N LEU A 1044 12.85 40.10 -10.56
CA LEU A 1044 12.45 39.09 -9.58
C LEU A 1044 10.92 39.16 -9.36
N THR A 1045 10.20 38.11 -9.76
CA THR A 1045 8.74 38.05 -9.68
C THR A 1045 8.23 37.44 -8.38
N SER A 1046 9.03 36.54 -7.80
CA SER A 1046 8.70 35.74 -6.62
C SER A 1046 9.92 35.53 -5.72
N LEU A 1047 9.79 35.90 -4.45
CA LEU A 1047 10.83 35.78 -3.41
C LEU A 1047 10.33 34.96 -2.22
N SER A 1048 11.13 33.99 -1.76
CA SER A 1048 10.84 33.19 -0.58
C SER A 1048 12.09 33.09 0.31
N VAL A 1049 12.05 33.67 1.51
CA VAL A 1049 13.15 33.68 2.48
C VAL A 1049 12.62 33.24 3.84
N ILE A 1050 12.78 31.96 4.16
CA ILE A 1050 12.17 31.33 5.35
C ILE A 1050 13.18 30.50 6.13
N ASP A 1051 12.88 30.17 7.39
CA ASP A 1051 13.76 29.39 8.28
C ASP A 1051 15.14 30.04 8.54
N CYS A 1052 15.31 31.33 8.26
CA CYS A 1052 16.57 32.04 8.36
C CYS A 1052 16.70 32.72 9.73
N LEU A 1053 16.81 31.90 10.79
CA LEU A 1053 16.68 32.26 12.22
C LEU A 1053 17.60 33.37 12.79
N LYS A 1054 18.43 34.02 11.97
CA LYS A 1054 19.28 35.18 12.33
C LYS A 1054 19.15 36.36 11.36
N LEU A 1055 18.17 36.32 10.46
CA LEU A 1055 17.93 37.36 9.47
C LEU A 1055 17.30 38.58 10.15
N GLU A 1056 18.11 39.61 10.34
CA GLU A 1056 17.71 40.88 10.94
C GLU A 1056 17.00 41.75 9.89
N LYS A 1057 17.55 41.87 8.67
CA LYS A 1057 17.01 42.75 7.62
C LYS A 1057 16.81 42.07 6.27
N LEU A 1058 15.73 42.45 5.58
CA LEU A 1058 15.47 42.14 4.17
C LEU A 1058 15.06 43.43 3.45
N ASN A 1059 15.84 43.82 2.44
CA ASN A 1059 15.48 44.88 1.51
C ASN A 1059 15.20 44.27 0.13
N CYS A 1060 13.94 44.33 -0.29
CA CYS A 1060 13.50 44.04 -1.65
C CYS A 1060 12.74 45.23 -2.26
N SER A 1061 13.11 46.45 -1.84
CA SER A 1061 12.61 47.70 -2.42
C SER A 1061 12.94 47.82 -3.91
N SER A 1062 12.20 48.66 -4.62
CA SER A 1062 12.39 48.96 -6.05
C SER A 1062 12.18 47.80 -7.04
N ILE A 1063 11.96 46.57 -6.57
CA ILE A 1063 11.63 45.41 -7.41
C ILE A 1063 10.17 45.51 -7.88
N LYS A 1064 9.94 46.34 -8.91
CA LYS A 1064 8.60 46.60 -9.48
C LYS A 1064 7.91 45.36 -10.01
N THR A 1065 8.64 44.30 -10.37
CA THR A 1065 8.11 43.00 -10.83
C THR A 1065 7.67 42.08 -9.70
N LEU A 1066 8.04 42.36 -8.45
CA LEU A 1066 7.77 41.47 -7.32
C LEU A 1066 6.26 41.45 -7.02
N THR A 1067 5.64 40.29 -7.20
CA THR A 1067 4.21 40.07 -6.92
C THR A 1067 3.98 39.09 -5.77
N LYS A 1068 4.97 38.25 -5.45
CA LYS A 1068 4.89 37.23 -4.40
C LYS A 1068 6.08 37.33 -3.46
N LEU A 1069 5.80 37.48 -2.17
CA LEU A 1069 6.78 37.53 -1.08
C LEU A 1069 6.33 36.57 0.03
N GLU A 1070 7.19 35.64 0.43
CA GLU A 1070 7.00 34.75 1.59
C GLU A 1070 8.22 34.84 2.51
N VAL A 1071 8.05 35.35 3.73
CA VAL A 1071 9.13 35.66 4.68
C VAL A 1071 8.85 35.08 6.08
N SER A 1072 9.89 34.80 6.88
CA SER A 1072 9.76 34.49 8.31
C SER A 1072 10.89 35.10 9.15
N ASP A 1073 10.66 35.19 10.47
CA ASP A 1073 11.68 35.43 11.51
C ASP A 1073 12.45 36.77 11.47
N LEU A 1074 11.91 37.76 10.76
CA LEU A 1074 12.57 39.02 10.40
C LEU A 1074 12.42 40.17 11.43
N ILE A 1075 13.35 41.13 11.45
CA ILE A 1075 13.28 42.36 12.27
C ILE A 1075 12.95 43.62 11.45
N GLU A 1076 13.48 43.77 10.24
CA GLU A 1076 13.22 44.92 9.35
C GLU A 1076 12.95 44.46 7.91
N LEU A 1077 11.84 44.96 7.32
CA LEU A 1077 11.47 44.71 5.93
C LEU A 1077 11.27 46.03 5.18
N ASP A 1078 11.98 46.21 4.07
CA ASP A 1078 11.61 47.18 3.03
C ASP A 1078 11.19 46.44 1.76
N CYS A 1079 9.91 46.55 1.41
CA CYS A 1079 9.32 46.08 0.16
C CYS A 1079 8.58 47.21 -0.57
N SER A 1080 9.05 48.45 -0.42
CA SER A 1080 8.53 49.63 -1.11
C SER A 1080 8.71 49.53 -2.64
N ASN A 1081 7.88 50.25 -3.39
CA ASN A 1081 7.97 50.33 -4.86
C ASN A 1081 7.78 48.95 -5.58
N THR A 1082 7.11 47.99 -4.95
CA THR A 1082 6.81 46.63 -5.47
C THR A 1082 5.40 46.55 -6.09
N SER A 1083 5.05 45.38 -6.65
CA SER A 1083 3.73 45.05 -7.24
C SER A 1083 2.92 44.03 -6.41
N ILE A 1084 3.21 43.89 -5.11
CA ILE A 1084 2.56 42.92 -4.22
C ILE A 1084 1.12 43.37 -3.93
N GLU A 1085 0.12 42.55 -4.26
CA GLU A 1085 -1.31 42.88 -4.05
C GLU A 1085 -1.78 42.56 -2.62
N GLU A 1086 -1.27 41.48 -2.03
CA GLU A 1086 -1.56 41.03 -0.67
C GLU A 1086 -0.28 40.68 0.09
N LEU A 1087 0.02 41.42 1.16
CA LEU A 1087 1.17 41.16 2.05
C LEU A 1087 0.68 40.67 3.42
N SER A 1088 1.24 39.56 3.91
CA SER A 1088 1.12 39.16 5.32
C SER A 1088 2.52 38.94 5.87
N ILE A 1089 2.78 39.50 7.04
CA ILE A 1089 4.05 39.35 7.77
C ILE A 1089 3.84 38.64 9.12
N ASN A 1090 2.76 37.85 9.22
CA ASN A 1090 2.39 37.11 10.42
C ASN A 1090 3.47 36.09 10.86
N LEU A 1091 4.36 35.63 9.97
CA LEU A 1091 5.50 34.77 10.31
C LEU A 1091 6.74 35.55 10.82
N CYS A 1092 6.63 36.86 11.04
CA CYS A 1092 7.71 37.74 11.53
C CYS A 1092 7.33 38.42 12.87
N PRO A 1093 7.09 37.69 13.98
CA PRO A 1093 6.66 38.27 15.26
C PRO A 1093 7.68 39.23 15.91
N ASN A 1094 8.93 39.23 15.44
CA ASN A 1094 10.00 40.10 15.92
C ASN A 1094 10.17 41.40 15.11
N ILE A 1095 9.34 41.63 14.09
CA ILE A 1095 9.48 42.78 13.20
C ILE A 1095 9.24 44.10 13.93
N LYS A 1096 10.22 45.01 13.82
CA LYS A 1096 10.24 46.37 14.35
C LYS A 1096 9.94 47.43 13.30
N LYS A 1097 10.26 47.18 12.03
CA LYS A 1097 10.13 48.18 10.96
C LYS A 1097 9.63 47.54 9.67
N LEU A 1098 8.56 48.10 9.11
CA LEU A 1098 8.01 47.74 7.81
C LEU A 1098 7.90 48.99 6.92
N ILE A 1099 8.47 48.92 5.71
CA ILE A 1099 8.25 49.88 4.64
C ILE A 1099 7.63 49.13 3.46
N CYS A 1100 6.40 49.50 3.09
CA CYS A 1100 5.67 48.91 1.96
C CYS A 1100 5.02 50.01 1.08
N SER A 1101 5.59 51.22 1.10
CA SER A 1101 5.07 52.40 0.42
C SER A 1101 5.33 52.43 -1.09
N ASN A 1102 4.58 53.29 -1.78
CA ASN A 1102 4.57 53.42 -3.25
C ASN A 1102 4.28 52.10 -4.01
N ASN A 1103 3.66 51.12 -3.34
CA ASN A 1103 3.08 49.95 -3.98
C ASN A 1103 1.60 50.25 -4.31
N ASN A 1104 1.36 50.68 -5.54
CA ASN A 1104 0.02 51.04 -6.04
C ASN A 1104 -0.91 49.85 -6.33
N LYS A 1105 -0.49 48.63 -5.95
CA LYS A 1105 -1.25 47.37 -6.05
C LYS A 1105 -1.67 46.81 -4.69
N LEU A 1106 -0.99 47.16 -3.61
CA LEU A 1106 -1.27 46.66 -2.27
C LEU A 1106 -2.68 47.05 -1.80
N ILE A 1107 -3.58 46.06 -1.77
CA ILE A 1107 -4.97 46.19 -1.32
C ILE A 1107 -5.23 45.53 0.04
N ASN A 1108 -4.32 44.66 0.49
CA ASN A 1108 -4.42 43.98 1.78
C ASN A 1108 -3.05 43.88 2.45
N LEU A 1109 -2.98 44.21 3.74
CA LEU A 1109 -1.78 44.17 4.57
C LEU A 1109 -2.14 43.60 5.96
N ASP A 1110 -1.69 42.38 6.25
CA ASP A 1110 -1.86 41.74 7.56
C ASP A 1110 -0.59 41.85 8.41
N VAL A 1111 -0.71 42.59 9.52
CA VAL A 1111 0.32 42.83 10.54
C VAL A 1111 -0.13 42.35 11.93
N SER A 1112 -1.11 41.44 11.98
CA SER A 1112 -1.76 41.02 13.24
C SER A 1112 -0.76 40.52 14.30
N ASN A 1113 0.30 39.83 13.89
CA ASN A 1113 1.31 39.25 14.79
C ASN A 1113 2.48 40.20 15.15
N CYS A 1114 2.45 41.45 14.70
CA CYS A 1114 3.61 42.35 14.70
C CYS A 1114 3.73 43.15 16.00
N PHE A 1115 3.74 42.45 17.14
CA PHE A 1115 3.73 43.02 18.49
C PHE A 1115 4.89 43.97 18.83
N LYS A 1116 5.97 43.96 18.03
CA LYS A 1116 7.17 44.79 18.22
C LYS A 1116 7.31 45.90 17.18
N LEU A 1117 6.30 46.12 16.33
CA LEU A 1117 6.37 47.06 15.22
C LEU A 1117 6.41 48.51 15.72
N GLU A 1118 7.57 49.14 15.60
CA GLU A 1118 7.88 50.50 16.02
C GLU A 1118 7.67 51.52 14.89
N PHE A 1119 7.80 51.11 13.63
CA PHE A 1119 7.62 51.96 12.45
C PHE A 1119 6.90 51.24 11.31
N LEU A 1120 5.94 51.91 10.68
CA LEU A 1120 5.23 51.47 9.47
C LEU A 1120 5.07 52.61 8.45
N ASP A 1121 5.65 52.47 7.26
CA ASP A 1121 5.28 53.29 6.09
C ASP A 1121 4.49 52.47 5.07
N CYS A 1122 3.21 52.76 4.95
CA CYS A 1122 2.29 52.19 3.96
C CYS A 1122 1.68 53.27 3.04
N SER A 1123 2.33 54.43 2.93
CA SER A 1123 1.88 55.54 2.09
C SER A 1123 1.88 55.20 0.59
N LEU A 1124 1.04 55.90 -0.19
CA LEU A 1124 0.90 55.70 -1.65
C LEU A 1124 0.48 54.27 -2.05
N SER A 1125 -0.17 53.54 -1.13
CA SER A 1125 -0.79 52.23 -1.37
C SER A 1125 -2.30 52.35 -1.66
N LYS A 1126 -2.94 51.23 -2.06
CA LYS A 1126 -4.40 51.10 -2.25
C LYS A 1126 -5.13 50.53 -1.02
N LEU A 1127 -4.47 50.49 0.14
CA LEU A 1127 -5.10 50.07 1.40
C LEU A 1127 -6.26 51.02 1.74
N THR A 1128 -7.46 50.45 1.93
CA THR A 1128 -8.66 51.19 2.35
C THR A 1128 -8.87 51.13 3.87
N SER A 1129 -8.43 50.04 4.50
CA SER A 1129 -8.40 49.87 5.95
C SER A 1129 -7.13 49.13 6.40
N LEU A 1130 -6.75 49.32 7.65
CA LEU A 1130 -5.60 48.67 8.29
C LEU A 1130 -5.90 48.40 9.76
N ASP A 1131 -5.65 47.18 10.21
CA ASP A 1131 -5.87 46.76 11.59
C ASP A 1131 -4.55 46.78 12.38
N LEU A 1132 -4.49 47.64 13.40
CA LEU A 1132 -3.32 47.85 14.26
C LEU A 1132 -3.64 47.59 15.73
N ARG A 1133 -4.75 46.90 16.03
CA ARG A 1133 -5.19 46.59 17.41
C ARG A 1133 -4.12 45.88 18.26
N ASN A 1134 -3.16 45.21 17.64
CA ASN A 1134 -2.14 44.39 18.30
C ASN A 1134 -0.69 44.83 18.01
N CYS A 1135 -0.51 45.95 17.29
CA CYS A 1135 0.76 46.66 17.25
C CYS A 1135 0.93 47.56 18.51
N PRO A 1136 2.15 47.96 18.88
CA PRO A 1136 2.39 48.95 19.94
C PRO A 1136 1.63 50.25 19.71
N GLU A 1137 1.09 50.88 20.77
CA GLU A 1137 0.42 52.19 20.60
C GLU A 1137 1.40 53.29 20.15
N SER A 1138 2.68 53.14 20.48
CA SER A 1138 3.78 54.04 20.12
C SER A 1138 4.28 53.92 18.67
N ILE A 1139 3.70 53.04 17.84
CA ILE A 1139 4.11 52.85 16.45
C ILE A 1139 3.97 54.16 15.64
N GLU A 1140 5.06 54.57 14.99
CA GLU A 1140 5.07 55.65 14.00
C GLU A 1140 4.48 55.14 12.68
N ILE A 1141 3.53 55.88 12.10
CA ILE A 1141 2.80 55.45 10.90
C ILE A 1141 2.79 56.56 9.84
N ILE A 1142 3.34 56.26 8.66
CA ILE A 1142 3.17 57.06 7.45
C ILE A 1142 2.14 56.36 6.56
N LYS A 1143 1.05 57.04 6.20
CA LYS A 1143 -0.12 56.45 5.51
C LYS A 1143 -0.75 57.37 4.47
N SER A 1144 -1.53 56.77 3.56
CA SER A 1144 -2.47 57.51 2.71
C SER A 1144 -3.55 58.21 3.56
N PRO A 1145 -4.05 59.41 3.17
CA PRO A 1145 -5.01 60.17 3.98
C PRO A 1145 -6.27 59.36 4.35
N ASP A 1146 -6.87 58.72 3.35
CA ASP A 1146 -8.15 58.01 3.45
C ASP A 1146 -8.06 56.64 4.14
N LEU A 1147 -6.85 56.17 4.51
CA LEU A 1147 -6.67 54.88 5.17
C LEU A 1147 -7.33 54.86 6.55
N ILE A 1148 -8.38 54.05 6.71
CA ILE A 1148 -9.08 53.83 7.97
C ILE A 1148 -8.20 52.93 8.87
N ILE A 1149 -7.85 53.39 10.07
CA ILE A 1149 -7.07 52.60 11.04
C ILE A 1149 -7.97 52.14 12.18
N THR A 1150 -7.93 50.84 12.46
CA THR A 1150 -8.56 50.24 13.64
C THR A 1150 -7.51 50.03 14.74
N ARG A 1151 -7.74 50.59 15.94
CA ARG A 1151 -6.91 50.33 17.15
C ARG A 1151 -7.71 49.90 18.38
N THR A 1152 -9.04 50.09 18.39
CA THR A 1152 -9.90 49.70 19.51
C THR A 1152 -9.98 48.18 19.67
N LYS A 1153 -9.45 47.63 20.76
CA LYS A 1153 -9.57 46.20 21.10
C LYS A 1153 -11.01 45.83 21.49
N GLU A 1154 -11.81 45.46 20.50
CA GLU A 1154 -13.09 44.79 20.72
C GLU A 1154 -12.86 43.37 21.28
N LYS A 1155 -13.73 42.90 22.20
CA LYS A 1155 -13.68 41.51 22.70
C LYS A 1155 -14.27 40.56 21.67
N ILE A 1156 -13.43 40.16 20.71
CA ILE A 1156 -13.76 39.17 19.67
C ILE A 1156 -13.33 37.77 20.14
N LYS A 1157 -14.20 36.78 19.95
CA LYS A 1157 -13.92 35.36 20.23
C LYS A 1157 -13.49 34.62 18.96
N ASN A 1158 -12.23 34.19 18.89
CA ASN A 1158 -11.67 33.58 17.68
C ASN A 1158 -11.85 32.06 17.63
N ILE A 1159 -12.55 31.57 16.61
CA ILE A 1159 -12.86 30.17 16.34
C ILE A 1159 -12.02 29.68 15.17
N LEU A 1160 -11.03 28.84 15.45
CA LEU A 1160 -10.11 28.28 14.46
C LEU A 1160 -10.64 26.94 13.93
N ILE A 1161 -10.82 26.81 12.62
CA ILE A 1161 -11.44 25.63 12.01
C ILE A 1161 -10.37 24.82 11.27
N ILE A 1162 -10.09 23.60 11.77
CA ILE A 1162 -9.01 22.70 11.32
C ILE A 1162 -9.60 21.33 10.93
N GLY A 1163 -8.95 20.58 10.04
CA GLY A 1163 -9.44 19.29 9.54
C GLY A 1163 -9.15 19.08 8.04
N CYS A 1164 -9.43 17.88 7.54
CA CYS A 1164 -9.02 17.47 6.20
C CYS A 1164 -9.74 18.24 5.07
N THR A 1165 -9.20 18.21 3.86
CA THR A 1165 -9.94 18.64 2.67
C THR A 1165 -11.16 17.74 2.45
N GLY A 1166 -12.34 18.33 2.22
CA GLY A 1166 -13.60 17.58 2.08
C GLY A 1166 -14.31 17.18 3.40
N SER A 1167 -13.74 17.51 4.56
CA SER A 1167 -14.36 17.31 5.88
C SER A 1167 -15.49 18.30 6.22
N GLY A 1168 -15.74 19.30 5.38
CA GLY A 1168 -16.82 20.29 5.57
C GLY A 1168 -16.45 21.54 6.37
N LYS A 1169 -15.16 21.81 6.64
CA LYS A 1169 -14.69 23.05 7.32
C LYS A 1169 -15.30 24.33 6.75
N THR A 1170 -15.14 24.54 5.45
CA THR A 1170 -15.57 25.74 4.71
C THR A 1170 -17.09 25.92 4.79
N THR A 1171 -17.84 24.81 4.70
CA THR A 1171 -19.29 24.75 4.92
C THR A 1171 -19.66 25.13 6.36
N LEU A 1172 -18.94 24.60 7.36
CA LEU A 1172 -19.13 24.96 8.76
C LEU A 1172 -18.80 26.44 9.03
N ALA A 1173 -17.78 26.99 8.35
CA ALA A 1173 -17.42 28.40 8.43
C ALA A 1173 -18.52 29.30 7.84
N ASN A 1174 -19.10 28.89 6.71
CA ASN A 1174 -20.27 29.53 6.11
C ASN A 1174 -21.51 29.46 7.04
N VAL A 1175 -21.80 28.29 7.63
CA VAL A 1175 -22.89 28.09 8.59
C VAL A 1175 -22.72 28.96 9.84
N LEU A 1176 -21.54 28.97 10.46
CA LEU A 1176 -21.26 29.77 11.66
C LEU A 1176 -21.38 31.28 11.40
N THR A 1177 -20.97 31.76 10.22
CA THR A 1177 -21.08 33.17 9.84
C THR A 1177 -22.42 33.56 9.20
N GLY A 1178 -23.29 32.58 8.90
CA GLY A 1178 -24.55 32.79 8.20
C GLY A 1178 -24.42 33.29 6.75
N THR A 1179 -23.32 32.97 6.05
CA THR A 1179 -23.03 33.52 4.71
C THR A 1179 -22.22 32.56 3.83
N GLU A 1180 -22.28 32.71 2.50
CA GLU A 1180 -21.47 31.95 1.53
C GLU A 1180 -20.08 32.58 1.25
N TYR A 1181 -19.45 33.19 2.27
CA TYR A 1181 -18.21 33.95 2.09
C TYR A 1181 -16.99 33.08 1.78
N PHE A 1182 -16.93 31.90 2.38
CA PHE A 1182 -15.86 30.94 2.20
C PHE A 1182 -16.19 30.04 1.00
N LYS A 1183 -15.36 30.08 -0.07
CA LYS A 1183 -15.69 29.46 -1.37
C LYS A 1183 -15.62 27.92 -1.34
N GLU A 1184 -16.77 27.27 -1.33
CA GLU A 1184 -16.90 25.81 -1.32
C GLU A 1184 -16.58 25.15 -2.67
N SER A 1185 -16.37 23.83 -2.66
CA SER A 1185 -15.95 23.02 -3.81
C SER A 1185 -16.64 21.66 -3.84
N GLU A 1186 -17.35 21.37 -4.92
CA GLU A 1186 -18.06 20.09 -5.13
C GLU A 1186 -17.10 18.88 -5.26
N TYR A 1187 -15.83 19.11 -5.62
CA TYR A 1187 -14.88 18.07 -6.06
C TYR A 1187 -13.65 17.91 -5.16
N GLY A 1188 -13.82 17.82 -3.84
CA GLY A 1188 -12.83 17.21 -2.92
C GLY A 1188 -11.40 17.81 -2.86
N VAL A 1189 -11.16 18.96 -3.48
CA VAL A 1189 -9.88 19.68 -3.56
C VAL A 1189 -10.10 21.10 -3.08
N SER A 1190 -9.31 21.57 -2.12
CA SER A 1190 -9.54 22.87 -1.49
C SER A 1190 -9.25 24.02 -2.46
N LYS A 1191 -10.20 24.97 -2.55
CA LYS A 1191 -10.01 26.27 -3.21
C LYS A 1191 -9.28 27.29 -2.30
N THR A 1192 -8.95 26.90 -1.07
CA THR A 1192 -8.43 27.75 0.02
C THR A 1192 -6.89 27.67 0.07
N GLU A 1193 -6.19 28.39 -0.80
CA GLU A 1193 -4.70 28.40 -0.90
C GLU A 1193 -3.99 29.23 0.21
N ARG A 1194 -4.76 30.07 0.90
CA ARG A 1194 -4.43 30.84 2.11
C ARG A 1194 -5.57 30.65 3.11
N PHE A 1195 -5.32 30.87 4.40
CA PHE A 1195 -6.42 30.92 5.37
C PHE A 1195 -7.37 32.09 5.05
N HIS A 1196 -8.63 31.99 5.44
CA HIS A 1196 -9.59 33.09 5.36
C HIS A 1196 -10.16 33.37 6.76
N LYS A 1197 -10.31 34.65 7.14
CA LYS A 1197 -10.95 35.06 8.41
C LYS A 1197 -12.16 35.95 8.16
N LYS A 1198 -13.24 35.76 8.94
CA LYS A 1198 -14.46 36.59 8.90
C LYS A 1198 -15.03 36.84 10.29
N VAL A 1199 -15.35 38.10 10.58
CA VAL A 1199 -16.05 38.51 11.80
C VAL A 1199 -17.56 38.46 11.60
N PHE A 1200 -18.29 38.00 12.61
CA PHE A 1200 -19.75 38.06 12.73
C PHE A 1200 -20.13 38.36 14.20
N GLU A 1201 -21.41 38.64 14.46
CA GLU A 1201 -21.90 38.89 15.81
C GLU A 1201 -23.06 37.95 16.17
N TRP A 1202 -23.02 37.38 17.37
CA TRP A 1202 -24.05 36.48 17.88
C TRP A 1202 -24.35 36.79 19.34
N LYS A 1203 -25.61 37.12 19.63
CA LYS A 1203 -26.11 37.48 20.97
C LYS A 1203 -25.27 38.56 21.69
N GLY A 1204 -24.86 39.60 20.95
CA GLY A 1204 -24.04 40.71 21.49
C GLY A 1204 -22.59 40.35 21.77
N THR A 1205 -22.09 39.21 21.27
CA THR A 1205 -20.67 38.85 21.29
C THR A 1205 -20.16 38.74 19.86
N LYS A 1206 -19.06 39.41 19.56
CA LYS A 1206 -18.38 39.30 18.26
C LYS A 1206 -17.52 38.04 18.23
N TYR A 1207 -17.56 37.32 17.12
CA TYR A 1207 -16.78 36.12 16.86
C TYR A 1207 -16.02 36.29 15.55
N CYS A 1208 -14.79 35.78 15.48
CA CYS A 1208 -14.07 35.61 14.23
C CYS A 1208 -13.99 34.13 13.91
N VAL A 1209 -14.34 33.72 12.70
CA VAL A 1209 -14.15 32.36 12.19
C VAL A 1209 -13.01 32.35 11.18
N ILE A 1210 -12.12 31.38 11.34
CA ILE A 1210 -10.88 31.23 10.57
C ILE A 1210 -10.91 29.87 9.89
N ASP A 1211 -11.27 29.82 8.59
CA ASP A 1211 -11.19 28.60 7.78
C ASP A 1211 -9.73 28.42 7.35
N THR A 1212 -9.05 27.42 7.93
CA THR A 1212 -7.68 27.09 7.53
C THR A 1212 -7.68 26.28 6.24
N ILE A 1213 -6.55 26.32 5.52
CA ILE A 1213 -6.29 25.37 4.44
C ILE A 1213 -6.46 23.93 4.95
N GLY A 1214 -7.05 23.06 4.12
CA GLY A 1214 -7.24 21.66 4.46
C GLY A 1214 -5.93 20.88 4.51
N VAL A 1215 -5.84 19.94 5.45
CA VAL A 1215 -4.77 18.93 5.44
C VAL A 1215 -5.20 17.76 4.56
N GLY A 1216 -4.25 17.18 3.84
CA GLY A 1216 -4.52 16.23 2.75
C GLY A 1216 -5.12 16.90 1.50
N ASN A 1217 -4.76 16.37 0.33
CA ASN A 1217 -5.34 16.70 -0.98
C ASN A 1217 -5.38 18.20 -1.39
N THR A 1218 -4.41 19.02 -0.96
CA THR A 1218 -4.30 20.46 -1.31
C THR A 1218 -3.23 20.80 -2.35
N LYS A 1219 -2.55 19.80 -2.94
CA LYS A 1219 -1.41 19.95 -3.87
C LYS A 1219 -0.19 20.73 -3.32
N LEU A 1220 -0.22 21.21 -2.08
CA LEU A 1220 0.88 21.91 -1.43
C LEU A 1220 1.70 20.94 -0.54
N PRO A 1221 3.03 21.10 -0.44
CA PRO A 1221 3.86 20.33 0.50
C PRO A 1221 3.42 20.56 1.95
N ILE A 1222 3.52 19.55 2.80
CA ILE A 1222 3.06 19.62 4.20
C ILE A 1222 3.60 20.83 4.96
N LYS A 1223 4.90 21.18 4.80
CA LYS A 1223 5.49 22.38 5.41
C LYS A 1223 4.80 23.68 4.98
N LYS A 1224 4.35 23.78 3.72
CA LYS A 1224 3.61 24.96 3.24
C LYS A 1224 2.18 25.00 3.79
N VAL A 1225 1.55 23.83 3.99
CA VAL A 1225 0.26 23.73 4.68
C VAL A 1225 0.40 24.15 6.15
N THR A 1226 1.42 23.67 6.86
CA THR A 1226 1.74 24.09 8.24
C THR A 1226 2.00 25.60 8.33
N ASN A 1227 2.80 26.18 7.42
CA ASN A 1227 3.03 27.63 7.39
C ASN A 1227 1.74 28.43 7.15
N ARG A 1228 0.87 28.00 6.22
CA ARG A 1228 -0.45 28.65 5.99
C ARG A 1228 -1.40 28.55 7.19
N ILE A 1229 -1.32 27.46 7.95
CA ILE A 1229 -2.06 27.28 9.21
C ILE A 1229 -1.50 28.23 10.29
N ALA A 1230 -0.18 28.31 10.42
CA ALA A 1230 0.48 29.24 11.35
C ALA A 1230 0.21 30.72 11.01
N GLU A 1231 0.27 31.11 9.74
CA GLU A 1231 -0.16 32.44 9.24
C GLU A 1231 -1.57 32.81 9.72
N GLY A 1232 -2.49 31.82 9.76
CA GLY A 1232 -3.87 31.98 10.22
C GLY A 1232 -4.01 32.10 11.74
N VAL A 1233 -3.26 31.33 12.53
CA VAL A 1233 -3.20 31.47 14.00
C VAL A 1233 -2.60 32.82 14.40
N TYR A 1234 -1.50 33.20 13.77
CA TYR A 1234 -0.87 34.50 13.96
C TYR A 1234 -1.72 35.68 13.45
N SER A 1235 -2.80 35.40 12.69
CA SER A 1235 -3.80 36.41 12.30
C SER A 1235 -4.84 36.72 13.39
N ILE A 1236 -4.81 36.01 14.53
CA ILE A 1236 -5.73 36.14 15.67
C ILE A 1236 -4.98 36.28 17.02
N PRO A 1237 -4.16 37.34 17.16
CA PRO A 1237 -3.31 37.61 18.33
C PRO A 1237 -4.07 37.77 19.66
N GLU A 1238 -5.39 37.99 19.65
CA GLU A 1238 -6.22 37.97 20.85
C GLU A 1238 -6.41 36.56 21.45
N GLY A 1239 -5.83 35.53 20.82
CA GLY A 1239 -5.89 34.13 21.24
C GLY A 1239 -7.04 33.36 20.59
N ILE A 1240 -6.92 32.04 20.57
CA ILE A 1240 -7.98 31.12 20.11
C ILE A 1240 -8.91 30.84 21.29
N CYS A 1241 -10.21 31.09 21.15
CA CYS A 1241 -11.18 30.70 22.19
C CYS A 1241 -11.75 29.29 21.98
N GLN A 1242 -11.67 28.76 20.76
CA GLN A 1242 -12.10 27.41 20.40
C GLN A 1242 -11.41 26.97 19.10
N VAL A 1243 -10.82 25.78 19.10
CA VAL A 1243 -10.55 25.01 17.88
C VAL A 1243 -11.76 24.12 17.59
N LEU A 1244 -12.20 24.11 16.33
CA LEU A 1244 -13.14 23.12 15.81
C LEU A 1244 -12.35 22.15 14.93
N LEU A 1245 -12.10 20.94 15.43
CA LEU A 1245 -11.58 19.85 14.60
C LEU A 1245 -12.73 19.26 13.81
N VAL A 1246 -12.84 19.66 12.54
CA VAL A 1246 -13.90 19.22 11.64
C VAL A 1246 -13.49 17.89 11.01
N ILE A 1247 -14.16 16.83 11.44
CA ILE A 1247 -14.02 15.48 10.89
C ILE A 1247 -15.24 15.12 10.04
N GLY A 1248 -15.04 14.23 9.07
CA GLY A 1248 -16.14 13.61 8.34
C GLY A 1248 -16.80 12.47 9.13
N GLU A 1249 -17.21 11.42 8.43
CA GLU A 1249 -17.88 10.28 9.04
C GLU A 1249 -16.98 9.50 10.02
N ASN A 1250 -15.67 9.44 9.79
CA ASN A 1250 -14.67 8.81 10.67
C ASN A 1250 -13.42 9.70 10.77
N PHE A 1251 -12.61 9.49 11.81
CA PHE A 1251 -11.27 10.08 11.92
C PHE A 1251 -10.34 9.55 10.82
N THR A 1252 -9.59 10.45 10.17
CA THR A 1252 -8.51 10.12 9.23
C THR A 1252 -7.22 10.85 9.66
N ASP A 1253 -6.50 11.50 8.74
CA ASP A 1253 -5.25 12.22 9.01
C ASP A 1253 -5.43 13.54 9.79
N GLU A 1254 -6.66 13.94 10.14
CA GLU A 1254 -6.93 15.12 10.96
C GLU A 1254 -6.17 15.10 12.30
N VAL A 1255 -6.03 13.92 12.91
CA VAL A 1255 -5.35 13.75 14.21
C VAL A 1255 -3.86 14.10 14.12
N ASN A 1256 -3.22 13.79 12.99
CA ASN A 1256 -1.83 14.17 12.72
C ASN A 1256 -1.65 15.70 12.61
N THR A 1257 -2.73 16.44 12.30
CA THR A 1257 -2.73 17.90 12.23
C THR A 1257 -2.76 18.53 13.62
N LEU A 1258 -3.56 17.98 14.55
CA LEU A 1258 -3.58 18.47 15.94
C LEU A 1258 -2.23 18.29 16.63
N GLY A 1259 -1.50 17.22 16.31
CA GLY A 1259 -0.13 16.99 16.80
C GLY A 1259 0.89 18.09 16.44
N LEU A 1260 0.57 19.01 15.52
CA LEU A 1260 1.41 20.17 15.19
C LEU A 1260 1.31 21.32 16.19
N PHE A 1261 0.30 21.32 17.07
CA PHE A 1261 -0.03 22.43 17.97
C PHE A 1261 0.32 22.18 19.45
N GLY A 1262 0.94 21.03 19.76
CA GLY A 1262 1.25 20.63 21.14
C GLY A 1262 0.04 20.09 21.91
N SER A 1263 0.25 19.83 23.21
CA SER A 1263 -0.79 19.34 24.13
C SER A 1263 -1.86 20.39 24.42
N ASP A 1264 -1.48 21.65 24.44
CA ASP A 1264 -2.20 22.67 25.21
C ASP A 1264 -3.43 23.18 24.43
N ILE A 1265 -3.45 22.97 23.11
CA ILE A 1265 -4.61 23.28 22.27
C ILE A 1265 -5.76 22.27 22.47
N PHE A 1266 -5.50 21.08 23.03
CA PHE A 1266 -6.54 20.04 23.16
C PHE A 1266 -7.67 20.46 24.11
N GLU A 1267 -7.39 21.22 25.17
CA GLU A 1267 -8.42 21.74 26.08
C GLU A 1267 -9.39 22.69 25.36
N TYR A 1268 -8.88 23.42 24.36
CA TYR A 1268 -9.67 24.31 23.51
C TYR A 1268 -10.26 23.61 22.27
N THR A 1269 -10.08 22.29 22.09
CA THR A 1269 -10.47 21.57 20.87
C THR A 1269 -11.82 20.84 21.02
N THR A 1270 -12.85 21.35 20.35
CA THR A 1270 -14.10 20.63 20.12
C THR A 1270 -14.00 19.84 18.82
N ILE A 1271 -14.35 18.55 18.85
CA ILE A 1271 -14.42 17.71 17.66
C ILE A 1271 -15.81 17.84 17.03
N VAL A 1272 -15.88 18.42 15.84
CA VAL A 1272 -17.12 18.65 15.09
C VAL A 1272 -17.25 17.62 13.99
N ARG A 1273 -18.18 16.67 14.15
CA ARG A 1273 -18.49 15.66 13.13
C ARG A 1273 -19.50 16.21 12.13
N THR A 1274 -19.07 16.51 10.91
CA THR A 1274 -20.00 16.85 9.82
C THR A 1274 -20.60 15.57 9.24
N LYS A 1275 -21.62 15.72 8.38
CA LYS A 1275 -22.33 14.60 7.72
C LYS A 1275 -23.00 13.61 8.70
N PHE A 1276 -23.18 14.02 9.97
CA PHE A 1276 -23.90 13.25 10.98
C PHE A 1276 -25.42 13.36 10.75
N SER A 1277 -26.00 12.37 10.09
CA SER A 1277 -27.40 12.36 9.62
C SER A 1277 -28.48 12.40 10.71
N ASN A 1278 -28.10 12.26 11.99
CA ASN A 1278 -29.01 12.25 13.14
C ASN A 1278 -28.88 13.52 14.02
N PHE A 1279 -28.25 14.59 13.52
CA PHE A 1279 -28.23 15.90 14.20
C PHE A 1279 -29.65 16.46 14.36
N LYS A 1280 -29.92 17.17 15.46
CA LYS A 1280 -31.24 17.72 15.84
C LYS A 1280 -31.18 19.23 16.05
#